data_AF-A0A178UE62-F1
#
_entry.id   AF-A0A178UE62-F1
#
_cell.length_a   1.000
_cell.length_b   1.000
_cell.length_c   1.000
_cell.angle_alpha   90.00
_cell.angle_beta   90.00
_cell.angle_gamma   90.00
#
_symmetry.space_group_name_H-M   'P 1'
#
loop_
_entity.id
_entity.type
_entity.pdbx_description
1 polymer ?
#
loop_
_entity_poly.entity_id
_entity_poly.type
_entity_poly.pdbx_seq_one_letter_code
_entity_poly.pdbx_strand_id
1 'polypeptide(L)'
;MDRDYISELPDSLLTQILLELRTKDSVKTSVLSKRWRNLWLNVPGLELFTLQFTYPHREEILVRFMDRYMEFKCRSRLQKFMITYVDCKGYRDRLMELIGTLVDRGLEHLYVFMHTCNSVDFTRLNIYKSNTLVSLKLHNVELKNSDFVVSLPCLKILKLENICHGEDGPLVVEKLISGCPVLEDLELIRPFDILTHKVLLLLRVSSQTLKSFTLHFAIYKDRTDFSVEIDAPRLKYMTVEQSQSDSIVVKNLSSLFSIDIGTKFNPLRHEDLRMRNIFYDFLTGISSVKHMSICLWSLQRFSPYSKPGLIPKFQNLYHLKAQMWSSSTHLLEAFLESCPNLKNLILEYNVELDREQVDFTNVPQCLISTLEYVEIKEPNEKSTIKLVNYFLENSAVLKKLTLRFSYSSSIHIKSYKKLLTSTKLSPTCQMKHLENIILYGNHGLVKNLISGCPVLEDLTVCTSTMATPMENENPNFARTATSFRNFVSKDPDSQFPAESGRYHLYISYACPWASRCLAILKLKGLDKAISFSSVQPLWRNTKENDEHMGWVFPDSDTEVLGAERDHINGAKSVRELYDIASSNYTGKYTVPVLWDKKLKTIVNNESSEILRMFNTEFNHVSENPSVDLYPPNLRAIIDETNEWIHDGINNGVYKCGFATNQETYDVEVKRLYEALDRCEDILRKQRFLCGNTLTESDIRLFVTVIRFDEAYAVIFKCDKRLVREYYHLFNYTKDIYQIAGMSSTVKMDHIKQNYYGSFPSINPLEIIAHGPNIDYSLPHDRHRFSLESDYTRLELFESASFVCELSALLIEIFAIKSLRSTKNPLPMAVPSIYSEEIPPQHQVFINFRGEELRKSFLGFLLKAMRDAKINVFTDEIEVRGRDIQNLLSRIEESRVAIAILSKRYTESSWCLDELVKMKERIDQDELVVIPIFYRLDATNCKRLEGPFGDNFRNLERDYRSEPERIKKWKEALISIPQKIGLTSAGHRDESELVDSIVKEVKKVLIDVSRKDRNNSQNSTNIKGQSFEPLMAELDRLPTRRPQVFVNFCNDELGDNFIKHLVWALRDSGINVFKDSFKLIGSGQKQEVFMSIENSNIALAIFSKRYSESYRCLNELVKMEELAKEGKLVVIPVFYSVKTNEVRRLEGEFGIHFRNTKERFAMEPMMVESWEKSLKSSTVTGRIGLSLEAHMNEFALVGAIVKEVTRLLPNSPRRRRRRKLGIGEVFLRALTATCIFAVFIYPMPMPDVNFLKIGKLLLGFPFLVVVLHKILC
;
A
#
# COMPACT_ATOMS: atom_id res chain seq x y z
N MET A 1 36.19 9.68 25.87
CA MET A 1 35.20 10.77 26.00
C MET A 1 35.37 11.63 24.77
N ASP A 2 34.61 11.30 23.73
CA ASP A 2 34.74 11.94 22.42
C ASP A 2 34.08 13.31 22.45
N ARG A 3 34.77 14.33 21.93
CA ARG A 3 34.24 15.71 21.87
C ARG A 3 33.02 15.76 20.95
N ASP A 4 31.96 16.41 21.44
CA ASP A 4 30.76 16.70 20.67
C ASP A 4 30.99 17.95 19.80
N TYR A 5 31.63 17.75 18.64
CA TYR A 5 31.96 18.81 17.68
C TYR A 5 30.72 19.53 17.12
N ILE A 6 29.56 18.87 17.08
CA ILE A 6 28.31 19.51 16.62
C ILE A 6 27.81 20.47 17.70
N SER A 7 27.94 20.11 18.97
CA SER A 7 27.80 21.03 20.10
C SER A 7 28.98 22.02 20.26
N GLU A 8 29.87 22.17 19.28
CA GLU A 8 30.81 23.30 19.20
C GLU A 8 30.36 24.35 18.16
N LEU A 9 29.43 24.01 17.26
CA LEU A 9 28.93 24.96 16.24
C LEU A 9 28.15 26.12 16.88
N PRO A 10 28.22 27.35 16.33
CA PRO A 10 27.38 28.47 16.73
C PRO A 10 25.88 28.18 16.61
N ASP A 11 25.07 28.70 17.54
CA ASP A 11 23.61 28.53 17.54
C ASP A 11 22.95 29.00 16.23
N SER A 12 23.53 30.00 15.56
CA SER A 12 23.06 30.50 14.26
C SER A 12 23.16 29.46 13.15
N LEU A 13 24.23 28.66 13.11
CA LEU A 13 24.39 27.58 12.13
C LEU A 13 23.51 26.39 12.49
N LEU A 14 23.45 26.04 13.78
CA LEU A 14 22.61 24.93 14.21
C LEU A 14 21.12 25.21 13.95
N THR A 15 20.65 26.45 14.17
CA THR A 15 19.26 26.81 13.88
C THR A 15 18.94 26.85 12.38
N GLN A 16 19.91 27.16 11.51
CA GLN A 16 19.78 27.00 10.05
C GLN A 16 19.70 25.53 9.64
N ILE A 17 20.54 24.67 10.21
CA ILE A 17 20.48 23.21 9.97
C ILE A 17 19.12 22.66 10.41
N LEU A 18 18.65 23.06 11.60
CA LEU A 18 17.36 22.64 12.14
C LEU A 18 16.15 23.24 11.39
N LEU A 19 16.33 24.31 10.62
CA LEU A 19 15.27 24.93 9.80
C LEU A 19 14.87 24.05 8.59
N GLU A 20 15.80 23.22 8.12
CA GLU A 20 15.55 22.23 7.06
C GLU A 20 14.83 20.98 7.57
N LEU A 21 14.65 20.84 8.90
CA LEU A 21 13.92 19.74 9.52
C LEU A 21 12.49 20.15 9.88
N ARG A 22 11.58 19.17 9.89
CA ARG A 22 10.23 19.36 10.45
C ARG A 22 10.34 19.73 11.93
N THR A 23 9.43 20.57 12.44
CA THR A 23 9.48 21.02 13.85
C THR A 23 9.53 19.85 14.84
N LYS A 24 8.77 18.77 14.61
CA LYS A 24 8.82 17.57 15.46
C LYS A 24 10.21 16.94 15.50
N ASP A 25 10.89 16.88 14.36
CA ASP A 25 12.22 16.28 14.25
C ASP A 25 13.30 17.22 14.82
N SER A 26 13.14 18.53 14.63
CA SER A 26 13.94 19.56 15.31
C SER A 26 13.82 19.47 16.84
N VAL A 27 12.61 19.30 17.38
CA VAL A 27 12.39 19.10 18.83
C VAL A 27 13.07 17.83 19.33
N LYS A 28 13.04 16.72 18.57
CA LYS A 28 13.71 15.46 18.97
C LYS A 28 15.21 15.65 19.16
N THR A 29 15.86 16.56 18.43
CA THR A 29 17.30 16.83 18.62
C THR A 29 17.64 17.32 20.04
N SER A 30 16.65 17.79 20.80
CA SER A 30 16.78 18.18 22.21
C SER A 30 17.30 17.06 23.13
N VAL A 31 17.20 15.79 22.73
CA VAL A 31 17.69 14.64 23.51
C VAL A 31 19.19 14.40 23.34
N LEU A 32 19.79 14.98 22.28
CA LEU A 32 21.19 14.71 21.92
C LEU A 32 22.16 15.32 22.94
N SER A 33 21.83 16.47 23.53
CA SER A 33 22.65 17.13 24.53
C SER A 33 21.85 18.15 25.33
N LYS A 34 22.29 18.43 26.57
CA LYS A 34 21.70 19.49 27.41
C LYS A 34 21.73 20.86 26.71
N ARG A 35 22.72 21.11 25.84
CA ARG A 35 22.84 22.35 25.04
C ARG A 35 21.69 22.48 24.03
N TRP A 36 21.25 21.36 23.45
CA TRP A 36 20.25 21.33 22.37
C TRP A 36 18.81 21.41 22.87
N ARG A 37 18.61 21.21 24.19
CA ARG A 37 17.29 21.12 24.83
C ARG A 37 16.30 22.23 24.42
N ASN A 38 16.80 23.44 24.25
CA ASN A 38 16.00 24.62 23.92
C ASN A 38 16.34 25.21 22.55
N LEU A 39 17.24 24.59 21.77
CA LEU A 39 17.76 25.18 20.54
C LEU A 39 16.70 25.25 19.43
N TRP A 40 15.80 24.26 19.38
CA TRP A 40 14.66 24.26 18.47
C TRP A 40 13.73 25.47 18.68
N LEU A 41 13.68 26.03 19.90
CA LEU A 41 12.93 27.25 20.19
C LEU A 41 13.55 28.49 19.55
N ASN A 42 14.78 28.42 19.02
CA ASN A 42 15.43 29.51 18.30
C ASN A 42 15.32 29.36 16.77
N VAL A 43 14.83 28.22 16.28
CA VAL A 43 14.63 27.97 14.85
C VAL A 43 13.59 28.95 14.29
N PRO A 44 13.87 29.63 13.17
CA PRO A 44 12.96 30.63 12.58
C PRO A 44 11.86 30.00 11.72
N GLY A 45 11.61 28.69 11.84
CA GLY A 45 10.57 27.96 11.11
C GLY A 45 9.70 27.12 12.04
N LEU A 46 8.39 27.10 11.78
CA LEU A 46 7.42 26.33 12.52
C LEU A 46 6.46 25.61 11.57
N GLU A 47 6.43 24.29 11.69
CA GLU A 47 5.53 23.39 10.97
C GLU A 47 4.62 22.66 11.97
N LEU A 48 3.31 22.71 11.73
CA LEU A 48 2.30 22.11 12.58
C LEU A 48 1.35 21.25 11.78
N PHE A 49 1.17 20.02 12.22
CA PHE A 49 0.10 19.16 11.74
C PHE A 49 -0.83 18.82 12.90
N THR A 50 -2.09 19.25 12.79
CA THR A 50 -3.10 19.11 13.86
C THR A 50 -3.30 17.68 14.35
N LEU A 51 -3.14 16.66 13.49
CA LEU A 51 -3.23 15.25 13.89
C LEU A 51 -2.07 14.78 14.76
N GLN A 52 -0.99 15.56 14.91
CA GLN A 52 0.11 15.26 15.82
C GLN A 52 -0.27 15.45 17.30
N PHE A 53 -1.33 16.20 17.58
CA PHE A 53 -1.83 16.43 18.94
C PHE A 53 -2.80 15.30 19.36
N THR A 54 -2.90 15.03 20.66
CA THR A 54 -3.73 13.93 21.22
C THR A 54 -5.21 14.30 21.33
N TYR A 55 -6.09 13.41 20.87
CA TYR A 55 -7.56 13.52 21.02
C TYR A 55 -7.97 13.17 22.46
N PRO A 56 -9.00 13.80 23.08
CA PRO A 56 -9.98 14.74 22.51
C PRO A 56 -9.64 16.24 22.65
N HIS A 57 -8.47 16.59 23.20
CA HIS A 57 -8.09 17.98 23.49
C HIS A 57 -7.10 18.57 22.47
N ARG A 58 -7.13 18.12 21.21
CA ARG A 58 -6.11 18.49 20.21
C ARG A 58 -6.01 20.00 20.02
N GLU A 59 -7.16 20.66 20.05
CA GLU A 59 -7.36 22.06 19.75
C GLU A 59 -6.92 22.93 20.92
N GLU A 60 -7.29 22.54 22.15
CA GLU A 60 -6.82 23.21 23.37
C GLU A 60 -5.30 23.10 23.49
N ILE A 61 -4.75 21.91 23.21
CA ILE A 61 -3.29 21.69 23.26
C ILE A 61 -2.59 22.49 22.17
N LEU A 62 -3.11 22.51 20.94
CA LEU A 62 -2.56 23.33 19.84
C LEU A 62 -2.56 24.80 20.22
N VAL A 63 -3.69 25.33 20.68
CA VAL A 63 -3.82 26.74 21.05
C VAL A 63 -2.90 27.08 22.22
N ARG A 64 -2.87 26.27 23.28
CA ARG A 64 -1.97 26.48 24.42
C ARG A 64 -0.50 26.36 24.03
N PHE A 65 -0.17 25.43 23.14
CA PHE A 65 1.17 25.32 22.58
C PHE A 65 1.54 26.61 21.85
N MET A 66 0.63 27.11 21.01
CA MET A 66 0.85 28.31 20.24
C MET A 66 0.93 29.58 21.10
N ASP A 67 0.05 29.73 22.10
CA ASP A 67 0.12 30.82 23.08
C ASP A 67 1.49 30.84 23.77
N ARG A 68 1.92 29.69 24.31
CA ARG A 68 3.24 29.54 24.96
C ARG A 68 4.39 29.79 24.00
N TYR A 69 4.28 29.31 22.77
CA TYR A 69 5.29 29.53 21.74
C TYR A 69 5.41 31.02 21.41
N MET A 70 4.28 31.73 21.31
CA MET A 70 4.23 33.16 21.01
C MET A 70 4.68 34.03 22.17
N GLU A 71 4.42 33.62 23.42
CA GLU A 71 4.98 34.22 24.65
C GLU A 71 6.51 34.10 24.65
N PHE A 72 7.03 32.90 24.34
CA PHE A 72 8.47 32.67 24.26
C PHE A 72 9.12 33.48 23.11
N LYS A 73 8.47 33.53 21.95
CA LYS A 73 8.95 34.21 20.73
C LYS A 73 8.61 35.70 20.67
N CYS A 74 8.16 36.32 21.76
CA CYS A 74 7.61 37.69 21.78
C CYS A 74 8.49 38.77 21.12
N ARG A 75 9.80 38.53 20.97
CA ARG A 75 10.76 39.48 20.35
C ARG A 75 11.44 39.02 19.05
N SER A 76 11.23 37.78 18.61
CA SER A 76 11.95 37.19 17.46
C SER A 76 11.01 36.90 16.30
N ARG A 77 11.43 37.30 15.09
CA ARG A 77 10.69 37.13 13.84
C ARG A 77 10.69 35.67 13.39
N LEU A 78 9.51 35.10 13.14
CA LEU A 78 9.38 33.81 12.49
C LEU A 78 9.52 34.01 10.97
N GLN A 79 10.40 33.25 10.33
CA GLN A 79 10.63 33.31 8.89
C GLN A 79 9.62 32.46 8.12
N LYS A 80 9.36 31.22 8.57
CA LYS A 80 8.50 30.24 7.89
C LYS A 80 7.45 29.67 8.83
N PHE A 81 6.19 29.65 8.39
CA PHE A 81 5.07 29.03 9.09
C PHE A 81 4.28 28.12 8.15
N MET A 82 4.11 26.87 8.55
CA MET A 82 3.34 25.86 7.82
C MET A 82 2.33 25.22 8.76
N ILE A 83 1.06 25.16 8.35
CA ILE A 83 0.02 24.49 9.13
C ILE A 83 -0.89 23.63 8.25
N THR A 84 -1.12 22.39 8.71
CA THR A 84 -2.11 21.46 8.16
C THR A 84 -3.19 21.20 9.21
N TYR A 85 -4.39 21.70 8.96
CA TYR A 85 -5.51 21.76 9.90
C TYR A 85 -6.66 20.84 9.49
N VAL A 86 -7.03 19.92 10.38
CA VAL A 86 -8.20 19.03 10.25
C VAL A 86 -9.31 19.58 11.13
N ASP A 87 -10.47 19.87 10.53
CA ASP A 87 -11.59 20.54 11.18
C ASP A 87 -12.12 19.81 12.42
N CYS A 88 -12.14 20.55 13.53
CA CYS A 88 -12.68 20.17 14.83
C CYS A 88 -13.37 21.41 15.43
N LYS A 89 -14.60 21.25 15.96
CA LYS A 89 -15.51 22.36 16.32
C LYS A 89 -14.86 23.38 17.29
N GLY A 90 -14.86 24.66 16.93
CA GLY A 90 -14.83 25.80 17.89
C GLY A 90 -13.55 26.62 18.06
N TYR A 91 -12.39 26.26 17.46
CA TYR A 91 -11.11 26.95 17.72
C TYR A 91 -10.46 27.64 16.51
N ARG A 92 -11.15 27.64 15.36
CA ARG A 92 -10.69 28.22 14.09
C ARG A 92 -10.36 29.71 14.18
N ASP A 93 -11.23 30.50 14.81
CA ASP A 93 -11.10 31.96 14.81
C ASP A 93 -9.84 32.40 15.58
N ARG A 94 -9.48 31.68 16.64
CA ARG A 94 -8.26 31.91 17.42
C ARG A 94 -6.99 31.53 16.66
N LEU A 95 -7.03 30.44 15.89
CA LEU A 95 -5.92 30.07 15.02
C LEU A 95 -5.68 31.15 13.95
N MET A 96 -6.76 31.73 13.42
CA MET A 96 -6.68 32.80 12.44
C MET A 96 -6.08 34.07 13.03
N GLU A 97 -6.55 34.52 14.19
CA GLU A 97 -5.97 35.66 14.91
C GLU A 97 -4.46 35.51 15.11
N LEU A 98 -4.01 34.29 15.40
CA LEU A 98 -2.60 33.99 15.53
C LEU A 98 -1.83 34.09 14.22
N ILE A 99 -2.39 33.58 13.11
CA ILE A 99 -1.78 33.73 11.79
C ILE A 99 -1.64 35.23 11.45
N GLY A 100 -2.67 36.03 11.73
CA GLY A 100 -2.62 37.49 11.60
C GLY A 100 -1.48 38.11 12.41
N THR A 101 -1.37 37.72 13.68
CA THR A 101 -0.30 38.19 14.58
C THR A 101 1.10 37.83 14.05
N LEU A 102 1.27 36.63 13.49
CA LEU A 102 2.54 36.21 12.90
C LEU A 102 2.91 37.03 11.67
N VAL A 103 1.93 37.33 10.82
CA VAL A 103 2.12 38.18 9.65
C VAL A 103 2.50 39.61 10.05
N ASP A 104 1.85 40.16 11.08
CA ASP A 104 2.17 41.49 11.63
C ASP A 104 3.59 41.55 12.24
N ARG A 105 4.08 40.42 12.76
CA ARG A 105 5.47 40.27 13.24
C ARG A 105 6.49 40.07 12.11
N GLY A 106 6.05 40.11 10.86
CA GLY A 106 6.93 40.11 9.69
C GLY A 106 7.15 38.75 9.05
N LEU A 107 6.24 37.78 9.13
CA LEU A 107 6.42 36.47 8.47
C LEU A 107 6.82 36.58 6.99
N GLU A 108 7.73 35.72 6.50
CA GLU A 108 8.20 35.70 5.10
C GLU A 108 7.51 34.59 4.27
N HIS A 109 7.36 33.40 4.85
CA HIS A 109 6.78 32.25 4.15
C HIS A 109 5.60 31.70 4.95
N LEU A 110 4.40 31.74 4.34
CA LEU A 110 3.17 31.23 4.94
C LEU A 110 2.57 30.13 4.06
N TYR A 111 2.34 28.96 4.65
CA TYR A 111 1.57 27.89 4.04
C TYR A 111 0.45 27.39 4.96
N VAL A 112 -0.78 27.45 4.46
CA VAL A 112 -1.98 27.03 5.20
C VAL A 112 -2.73 25.98 4.37
N PHE A 113 -2.91 24.81 4.96
CA PHE A 113 -3.69 23.72 4.39
C PHE A 113 -4.86 23.37 5.31
N MET A 114 -6.08 23.49 4.80
CA MET A 114 -7.31 23.09 5.50
C MET A 114 -7.87 21.81 4.89
N HIS A 115 -8.32 20.85 5.69
CA HIS A 115 -8.94 19.62 5.15
C HIS A 115 -10.39 19.81 4.65
N THR A 116 -11.06 20.90 5.06
CA THR A 116 -12.42 21.25 4.61
C THR A 116 -12.45 22.73 4.23
N CYS A 117 -13.13 23.09 3.12
CA CYS A 117 -13.40 24.50 2.84
C CYS A 117 -14.57 24.95 3.74
N ASN A 118 -14.26 25.68 4.79
CA ASN A 118 -15.24 26.36 5.64
C ASN A 118 -14.92 27.86 5.61
N SER A 119 -15.92 28.72 5.81
CA SER A 119 -15.75 30.17 5.74
C SER A 119 -14.67 30.69 6.69
N VAL A 120 -13.51 31.09 6.16
CA VAL A 120 -12.41 31.70 6.92
C VAL A 120 -12.31 33.17 6.53
N ASP A 121 -12.52 34.07 7.48
CA ASP A 121 -12.47 35.49 7.18
C ASP A 121 -11.04 36.05 7.21
N PHE A 122 -10.32 35.89 6.08
CA PHE A 122 -8.97 36.45 5.92
C PHE A 122 -8.94 37.98 5.83
N THR A 123 -10.07 38.68 5.67
CA THR A 123 -10.05 40.16 5.58
C THR A 123 -9.65 40.82 6.89
N ARG A 124 -9.86 40.13 8.02
CA ARG A 124 -9.40 40.57 9.35
C ARG A 124 -7.92 40.31 9.61
N LEU A 125 -7.27 39.54 8.75
CA LEU A 125 -5.86 39.19 8.88
C LEU A 125 -5.08 40.10 7.92
N ASN A 126 -4.09 40.83 8.43
CA ASN A 126 -3.28 41.79 7.65
C ASN A 126 -2.43 41.16 6.53
N ILE A 127 -2.77 39.94 6.07
CA ILE A 127 -2.11 39.23 4.96
C ILE A 127 -2.13 40.07 3.70
N TYR A 128 -3.22 40.77 3.41
CA TYR A 128 -3.34 41.65 2.24
C TYR A 128 -2.49 42.93 2.31
N LYS A 129 -1.85 43.23 3.45
CA LYS A 129 -1.03 44.43 3.68
C LYS A 129 0.38 44.11 4.18
N SER A 130 0.82 42.87 4.06
CA SER A 130 2.10 42.46 4.60
C SER A 130 3.26 42.99 3.76
N ASN A 131 4.16 43.74 4.40
CA ASN A 131 5.39 44.23 3.77
C ASN A 131 6.55 43.22 3.80
N THR A 132 6.32 42.00 4.29
CA THR A 132 7.38 41.01 4.54
C THR A 132 7.16 39.67 3.86
N LEU A 133 5.91 39.32 3.50
CA LEU A 133 5.61 38.04 2.88
C LEU A 133 6.30 37.93 1.51
N VAL A 134 7.10 36.88 1.34
CA VAL A 134 7.80 36.48 0.12
C VAL A 134 7.09 35.31 -0.57
N SER A 135 6.50 34.39 0.20
CA SER A 135 5.72 33.26 -0.33
C SER A 135 4.43 33.05 0.45
N LEU A 136 3.33 32.94 -0.27
CA LEU A 136 2.00 32.68 0.26
C LEU A 136 1.39 31.48 -0.47
N LYS A 137 1.07 30.42 0.28
CA LYS A 137 0.43 29.22 -0.23
C LYS A 137 -0.82 28.93 0.59
N LEU A 138 -1.98 28.85 -0.05
CA LEU A 138 -3.27 28.65 0.60
C LEU A 138 -4.03 27.50 -0.07
N HIS A 139 -4.52 26.55 0.73
CA HIS A 139 -5.28 25.39 0.28
C HIS A 139 -6.59 25.24 1.08
N ASN A 140 -7.74 25.14 0.39
CA ASN A 140 -9.09 25.04 0.97
C ASN A 140 -9.45 26.20 1.91
N VAL A 141 -9.15 27.42 1.51
CA VAL A 141 -9.33 28.64 2.31
C VAL A 141 -10.39 29.55 1.67
N GLU A 142 -11.19 30.26 2.47
CA GLU A 142 -12.03 31.34 1.96
C GLU A 142 -11.26 32.67 1.88
N LEU A 143 -11.30 33.38 0.77
CA LEU A 143 -10.78 34.73 0.60
C LEU A 143 -11.92 35.69 0.29
N LYS A 144 -12.20 36.64 1.18
CA LYS A 144 -13.23 37.66 0.95
C LYS A 144 -12.63 38.89 0.29
N ASN A 145 -13.44 39.59 -0.49
CA ASN A 145 -13.08 40.86 -1.10
C ASN A 145 -12.83 41.92 -0.02
N SER A 146 -11.72 42.63 -0.14
CA SER A 146 -11.38 43.72 0.77
C SER A 146 -11.87 45.07 0.22
N ASP A 147 -12.44 45.90 1.07
CA ASP A 147 -12.75 47.31 0.77
C ASP A 147 -11.49 48.19 0.65
N PHE A 148 -10.35 47.66 1.09
CA PHE A 148 -9.06 48.36 1.08
C PHE A 148 -8.12 47.83 -0.02
N VAL A 149 -7.14 48.68 -0.39
CA VAL A 149 -6.10 48.35 -1.38
C VAL A 149 -5.18 47.25 -0.84
N VAL A 150 -4.98 46.21 -1.65
CA VAL A 150 -4.02 45.13 -1.36
C VAL A 150 -2.61 45.63 -1.69
N SER A 151 -1.66 45.41 -0.77
CA SER A 151 -0.26 45.78 -0.93
C SER A 151 0.65 44.69 -0.35
N LEU A 152 1.38 44.01 -1.23
CA LEU A 152 2.23 42.85 -0.94
C LEU A 152 3.59 43.05 -1.65
N PRO A 153 4.40 44.06 -1.24
CA PRO A 153 5.56 44.53 -2.00
C PRO A 153 6.71 43.52 -2.15
N CYS A 154 6.76 42.50 -1.29
CA CYS A 154 7.83 41.49 -1.30
C CYS A 154 7.40 40.13 -1.86
N LEU A 155 6.12 39.95 -2.21
CA LEU A 155 5.58 38.63 -2.54
C LEU A 155 6.05 38.19 -3.93
N LYS A 156 6.83 37.10 -3.97
CA LYS A 156 7.36 36.48 -5.20
C LYS A 156 6.57 35.24 -5.63
N ILE A 157 6.02 34.48 -4.67
CA ILE A 157 5.35 33.21 -4.93
C ILE A 157 3.94 33.25 -4.33
N LEU A 158 2.93 33.10 -5.18
CA LEU A 158 1.52 33.01 -4.78
C LEU A 158 0.91 31.71 -5.30
N LYS A 159 0.49 30.82 -4.39
CA LYS A 159 -0.21 29.58 -4.74
C LYS A 159 -1.57 29.53 -4.06
N LEU A 160 -2.61 29.42 -4.87
CA LEU A 160 -3.99 29.39 -4.43
C LEU A 160 -4.63 28.10 -4.96
N GLU A 161 -4.98 27.20 -4.05
CA GLU A 161 -5.62 25.93 -4.38
C GLU A 161 -6.98 25.81 -3.69
N ASN A 162 -8.03 25.61 -4.50
CA ASN A 162 -9.38 25.32 -4.03
C ASN A 162 -9.89 26.42 -3.07
N ILE A 163 -9.82 27.68 -3.53
CA ILE A 163 -10.17 28.86 -2.73
C ILE A 163 -11.66 29.18 -2.86
N CYS A 164 -12.37 29.28 -1.72
CA CYS A 164 -13.73 29.79 -1.64
C CYS A 164 -13.71 31.34 -1.64
N HIS A 165 -14.65 32.03 -2.28
CA HIS A 165 -14.49 33.49 -2.46
C HIS A 165 -15.81 34.28 -2.59
N GLY A 166 -16.96 33.64 -2.41
CA GLY A 166 -18.27 34.29 -2.47
C GLY A 166 -18.58 34.85 -3.85
N GLU A 167 -19.51 35.83 -3.93
CA GLU A 167 -19.96 36.40 -5.21
C GLU A 167 -18.92 37.33 -5.87
N ASP A 168 -17.96 37.86 -5.10
CA ASP A 168 -16.92 38.79 -5.56
C ASP A 168 -15.61 38.12 -6.01
N GLY A 169 -15.61 36.79 -6.13
CA GLY A 169 -14.43 35.96 -6.36
C GLY A 169 -13.33 36.47 -7.27
N PRO A 170 -13.66 36.87 -8.51
CA PRO A 170 -12.62 37.21 -9.49
C PRO A 170 -11.90 38.50 -9.11
N LEU A 171 -12.63 39.45 -8.53
CA LEU A 171 -12.08 40.72 -8.08
C LEU A 171 -11.06 40.53 -6.95
N VAL A 172 -11.23 39.52 -6.10
CA VAL A 172 -10.29 39.24 -4.99
C VAL A 172 -8.94 38.78 -5.53
N VAL A 173 -8.94 37.86 -6.49
CA VAL A 173 -7.72 37.33 -7.09
C VAL A 173 -7.02 38.40 -7.92
N GLU A 174 -7.77 39.22 -8.66
CA GLU A 174 -7.22 40.36 -9.43
C GLU A 174 -6.57 41.42 -8.53
N LYS A 175 -7.22 41.77 -7.41
CA LYS A 175 -6.65 42.67 -6.39
C LYS A 175 -5.38 42.11 -5.77
N LEU A 176 -5.33 40.79 -5.52
CA LEU A 176 -4.12 40.13 -5.01
C LEU A 176 -2.97 40.22 -6.01
N ILE A 177 -3.20 39.89 -7.27
CA ILE A 177 -2.16 39.93 -8.31
C ILE A 177 -1.64 41.36 -8.50
N SER A 178 -2.54 42.34 -8.64
CA SER A 178 -2.16 43.76 -8.82
C SER A 178 -1.46 44.36 -7.60
N GLY A 179 -1.73 43.84 -6.40
CA GLY A 179 -1.05 44.23 -5.16
C GLY A 179 0.37 43.68 -5.00
N CYS A 180 0.84 42.78 -5.89
CA CYS A 180 2.14 42.10 -5.79
C CYS A 180 3.12 42.57 -6.89
N PRO A 181 3.86 43.69 -6.70
CA PRO A 181 4.71 44.28 -7.74
C PRO A 181 5.96 43.47 -8.11
N VAL A 182 6.32 42.44 -7.34
CA VAL A 182 7.49 41.57 -7.57
C VAL A 182 7.13 40.10 -7.75
N LEU A 183 5.87 39.80 -8.07
CA LEU A 183 5.37 38.43 -8.25
C LEU A 183 6.10 37.74 -9.41
N GLU A 184 6.72 36.58 -9.14
CA GLU A 184 7.47 35.80 -10.12
C GLU A 184 6.79 34.47 -10.47
N ASP A 185 6.10 33.83 -9.52
CA ASP A 185 5.43 32.54 -9.67
C ASP A 185 3.98 32.60 -9.15
N LEU A 186 3.03 32.30 -10.02
CA LEU A 186 1.60 32.28 -9.73
C LEU A 186 1.00 30.92 -10.10
N GLU A 187 0.42 30.23 -9.12
CA GLU A 187 -0.29 28.96 -9.34
C GLU A 187 -1.71 29.05 -8.83
N LEU A 188 -2.67 28.81 -9.73
CA LEU A 188 -4.10 28.83 -9.48
C LEU A 188 -4.69 27.45 -9.81
N ILE A 189 -5.03 26.68 -8.78
CA ILE A 189 -5.63 25.35 -8.91
C ILE A 189 -7.07 25.40 -8.40
N ARG A 190 -8.03 24.98 -9.24
CA ARG A 190 -9.48 25.04 -8.96
C ARG A 190 -9.92 26.43 -8.45
N PRO A 191 -9.80 27.49 -9.26
CA PRO A 191 -10.07 28.86 -8.81
C PRO A 191 -11.58 29.20 -8.76
N PHE A 192 -12.49 28.26 -8.50
CA PHE A 192 -13.94 28.49 -8.41
C PHE A 192 -14.45 28.27 -6.98
N ASP A 193 -15.58 28.88 -6.63
CA ASP A 193 -16.16 28.75 -5.31
C ASP A 193 -16.81 27.37 -5.13
N ILE A 194 -16.25 26.57 -4.23
CA ILE A 194 -16.66 25.18 -3.98
C ILE A 194 -18.06 25.11 -3.33
N LEU A 195 -18.42 26.13 -2.55
CA LEU A 195 -19.65 26.16 -1.75
C LEU A 195 -20.87 26.53 -2.60
N THR A 196 -20.68 27.40 -3.58
CA THR A 196 -21.76 27.89 -4.45
C THR A 196 -21.79 27.25 -5.83
N HIS A 197 -20.71 26.54 -6.21
CA HIS A 197 -20.47 26.05 -7.58
C HIS A 197 -20.54 27.17 -8.64
N LYS A 198 -20.45 28.44 -8.23
CA LYS A 198 -20.38 29.59 -9.15
C LYS A 198 -18.94 29.72 -9.64
N VAL A 199 -18.78 29.84 -10.95
CA VAL A 199 -17.47 30.03 -11.60
C VAL A 199 -17.20 31.53 -11.79
N LEU A 200 -15.93 31.92 -11.66
CA LEU A 200 -15.44 33.25 -11.98
C LEU A 200 -15.83 33.61 -13.42
N LEU A 201 -16.65 34.64 -13.65
CA LEU A 201 -17.05 35.01 -15.02
C LEU A 201 -15.86 35.55 -15.85
N LEU A 202 -14.92 36.25 -15.22
CA LEU A 202 -13.72 36.81 -15.86
C LEU A 202 -12.56 36.89 -14.84
N LEU A 203 -11.39 36.35 -15.19
CA LEU A 203 -10.15 36.45 -14.41
C LEU A 203 -9.06 37.20 -15.19
N ARG A 204 -8.64 38.37 -14.72
CA ARG A 204 -7.51 39.13 -15.31
C ARG A 204 -6.20 38.88 -14.57
N VAL A 205 -5.19 38.40 -15.28
CA VAL A 205 -3.82 38.22 -14.79
C VAL A 205 -2.93 39.26 -15.46
N SER A 206 -2.77 40.42 -14.82
CA SER A 206 -1.87 41.49 -15.29
C SER A 206 -0.68 41.62 -14.35
N SER A 207 0.53 41.33 -14.84
CA SER A 207 1.76 41.44 -14.03
C SER A 207 3.00 41.66 -14.88
N GLN A 208 3.81 42.67 -14.53
CA GLN A 208 5.03 43.02 -15.25
C GLN A 208 6.25 42.17 -14.84
N THR A 209 6.14 41.39 -13.76
CA THR A 209 7.27 40.63 -13.18
C THR A 209 7.10 39.11 -13.27
N LEU A 210 5.89 38.64 -13.58
CA LEU A 210 5.55 37.22 -13.58
C LEU A 210 6.42 36.44 -14.57
N LYS A 211 7.04 35.35 -14.10
CA LYS A 211 7.92 34.45 -14.89
C LYS A 211 7.28 33.07 -15.12
N SER A 212 6.51 32.57 -14.17
CA SER A 212 5.80 31.29 -14.24
C SER A 212 4.32 31.49 -13.93
N PHE A 213 3.44 30.86 -14.70
CA PHE A 213 2.00 30.88 -14.46
C PHE A 213 1.40 29.49 -14.70
N THR A 214 0.72 28.95 -13.68
CA THR A 214 0.01 27.67 -13.76
C THR A 214 -1.46 27.88 -13.46
N LEU A 215 -2.31 27.36 -14.35
CA LEU A 215 -3.75 27.42 -14.24
C LEU A 215 -4.37 26.02 -14.44
N HIS A 216 -4.99 25.47 -13.41
CA HIS A 216 -5.59 24.13 -13.44
C HIS A 216 -7.05 24.17 -12.97
N PHE A 217 -7.97 23.61 -13.74
CA PHE A 217 -9.40 23.51 -13.38
C PHE A 217 -9.80 22.05 -13.08
N ALA A 218 -10.80 21.85 -12.23
CA ALA A 218 -11.42 20.52 -12.07
C ALA A 218 -12.64 20.37 -12.98
N ILE A 219 -12.87 19.16 -13.48
CA ILE A 219 -13.99 18.81 -14.34
C ILE A 219 -15.30 18.86 -13.52
N TYR A 220 -16.03 19.97 -13.59
CA TYR A 220 -17.43 20.03 -13.13
C TYR A 220 -18.39 19.69 -14.27
N LYS A 221 -19.53 19.07 -13.91
CA LYS A 221 -20.58 18.65 -14.85
C LYS A 221 -21.54 19.79 -15.26
N ASP A 222 -21.47 20.93 -14.58
CA ASP A 222 -22.41 22.04 -14.78
C ASP A 222 -21.82 23.23 -15.53
N ARG A 223 -22.69 23.80 -16.36
CA ARG A 223 -22.44 24.73 -17.45
C ARG A 223 -22.27 26.16 -16.94
N THR A 224 -21.03 26.65 -16.89
CA THR A 224 -20.79 28.07 -16.56
C THR A 224 -19.73 28.66 -17.47
N ASP A 225 -20.11 29.71 -18.18
CA ASP A 225 -19.30 30.49 -19.09
C ASP A 225 -18.21 31.25 -18.31
N PHE A 226 -16.91 31.06 -18.61
CA PHE A 226 -15.82 31.79 -17.95
C PHE A 226 -14.65 32.17 -18.87
N SER A 227 -14.08 33.35 -18.63
CA SER A 227 -13.00 33.91 -19.47
C SER A 227 -11.75 34.26 -18.65
N VAL A 228 -10.57 34.12 -19.24
CA VAL A 228 -9.28 34.47 -18.62
C VAL A 228 -8.54 35.44 -19.52
N GLU A 229 -8.05 36.56 -18.98
CA GLU A 229 -7.23 37.53 -19.71
C GLU A 229 -5.83 37.60 -19.11
N ILE A 230 -4.79 37.42 -19.93
CA ILE A 230 -3.40 37.36 -19.47
C ILE A 230 -2.57 38.44 -20.15
N ASP A 231 -1.95 39.29 -19.33
CA ASP A 231 -1.05 40.37 -19.72
C ASP A 231 0.22 40.32 -18.85
N ALA A 232 1.24 39.59 -19.33
CA ALA A 232 2.44 39.31 -18.56
C ALA A 232 3.71 39.25 -19.45
N PRO A 233 4.33 40.40 -19.77
CA PRO A 233 5.38 40.47 -20.80
C PRO A 233 6.66 39.71 -20.46
N ARG A 234 6.93 39.43 -19.18
CA ARG A 234 8.09 38.66 -18.70
C ARG A 234 7.80 37.17 -18.47
N LEU A 235 6.59 36.70 -18.77
CA LEU A 235 6.19 35.32 -18.56
C LEU A 235 7.02 34.40 -19.46
N LYS A 236 7.69 33.41 -18.86
CA LYS A 236 8.55 32.44 -19.56
C LYS A 236 7.89 31.07 -19.64
N TYR A 237 7.19 30.66 -18.59
CA TYR A 237 6.59 29.34 -18.46
C TYR A 237 5.10 29.50 -18.19
N MET A 238 4.28 28.80 -18.96
CA MET A 238 2.83 28.84 -18.81
C MET A 238 2.26 27.42 -18.91
N THR A 239 1.47 27.02 -17.92
CA THR A 239 0.77 25.73 -17.94
C THR A 239 -0.72 25.98 -17.77
N VAL A 240 -1.53 25.45 -18.69
CA VAL A 240 -2.99 25.55 -18.62
C VAL A 240 -3.58 24.16 -18.77
N GLU A 241 -4.17 23.61 -17.71
CA GLU A 241 -4.68 22.24 -17.68
C GLU A 241 -6.17 22.16 -17.32
N GLN A 242 -6.87 21.20 -17.92
CA GLN A 242 -8.27 20.82 -17.62
C GLN A 242 -9.28 21.98 -17.61
N SER A 243 -8.94 23.11 -18.24
CA SER A 243 -9.80 24.29 -18.33
C SER A 243 -11.05 24.03 -19.18
N GLN A 244 -12.21 24.41 -18.67
CA GLN A 244 -13.49 24.54 -19.39
C GLN A 244 -13.76 26.01 -19.83
N SER A 245 -12.74 26.89 -19.87
CA SER A 245 -12.93 28.31 -20.22
C SER A 245 -13.60 28.44 -21.58
N ASP A 246 -14.51 29.41 -21.69
CA ASP A 246 -15.06 29.84 -22.96
C ASP A 246 -14.04 30.66 -23.77
N SER A 247 -13.19 31.44 -23.09
CA SER A 247 -12.13 32.19 -23.75
C SER A 247 -10.88 32.38 -22.88
N ILE A 248 -9.70 32.25 -23.49
CA ILE A 248 -8.42 32.67 -22.90
C ILE A 248 -7.84 33.72 -23.84
N VAL A 249 -7.83 34.97 -23.40
CA VAL A 249 -7.32 36.11 -24.17
C VAL A 249 -5.91 36.40 -23.69
N VAL A 250 -4.97 36.44 -24.62
CA VAL A 250 -3.56 36.70 -24.38
C VAL A 250 -3.17 38.00 -25.05
N LYS A 251 -2.60 38.95 -24.30
CA LYS A 251 -2.23 40.27 -24.84
C LYS A 251 -0.72 40.43 -25.06
N ASN A 252 0.08 40.38 -23.99
CA ASN A 252 1.52 40.60 -24.07
C ASN A 252 2.31 39.42 -23.47
N LEU A 253 2.67 38.43 -24.29
CA LEU A 253 3.51 37.29 -23.90
C LEU A 253 4.79 37.21 -24.76
N SER A 254 5.48 38.34 -24.93
CA SER A 254 6.67 38.43 -25.78
C SER A 254 7.85 37.57 -25.31
N SER A 255 7.95 37.26 -24.01
CA SER A 255 9.04 36.47 -23.42
C SER A 255 8.73 34.98 -23.26
N LEU A 256 7.58 34.50 -23.76
CA LEU A 256 7.11 33.13 -23.53
C LEU A 256 8.09 32.12 -24.15
N PHE A 257 8.69 31.29 -23.29
CA PHE A 257 9.64 30.27 -23.70
C PHE A 257 8.95 28.92 -23.92
N SER A 258 8.13 28.51 -22.95
CA SER A 258 7.44 27.22 -22.97
C SER A 258 5.99 27.35 -22.52
N ILE A 259 5.11 26.62 -23.22
CA ILE A 259 3.69 26.48 -22.87
C ILE A 259 3.26 25.02 -22.88
N ASP A 260 2.48 24.62 -21.87
CA ASP A 260 1.77 23.32 -21.83
C ASP A 260 0.24 23.54 -21.82
N ILE A 261 -0.44 22.95 -22.79
CA ILE A 261 -1.86 23.15 -23.09
C ILE A 261 -2.60 21.82 -22.90
N GLY A 262 -3.21 21.66 -21.73
CA GLY A 262 -3.93 20.47 -21.28
C GLY A 262 -5.45 20.64 -21.17
N THR A 263 -6.09 21.52 -21.95
CA THR A 263 -7.47 22.01 -21.70
C THR A 263 -8.57 21.33 -22.50
N LYS A 264 -9.80 21.32 -21.95
CA LYS A 264 -11.05 20.86 -22.61
C LYS A 264 -11.97 22.05 -22.89
N PHE A 265 -11.83 22.71 -24.04
CA PHE A 265 -12.75 23.80 -24.41
C PHE A 265 -14.19 23.29 -24.62
N ASN A 266 -15.20 24.08 -24.22
CA ASN A 266 -16.61 23.66 -24.15
C ASN A 266 -17.21 23.35 -25.57
N PRO A 267 -18.03 22.28 -25.79
CA PRO A 267 -18.55 21.90 -27.13
C PRO A 267 -19.86 22.55 -27.60
N LEU A 268 -20.55 23.34 -26.77
CA LEU A 268 -22.01 23.46 -26.93
C LEU A 268 -22.54 24.70 -27.67
N ARG A 269 -21.76 25.34 -28.55
CA ARG A 269 -22.35 26.24 -29.54
C ARG A 269 -22.01 25.75 -30.94
N HIS A 270 -23.05 25.25 -31.62
CA HIS A 270 -23.05 24.95 -33.05
C HIS A 270 -22.32 26.07 -33.81
N GLU A 271 -21.30 25.72 -34.59
CA GLU A 271 -20.70 26.53 -35.68
C GLU A 271 -20.60 28.05 -35.44
N ASP A 272 -20.21 28.50 -34.25
CA ASP A 272 -20.13 29.93 -33.96
C ASP A 272 -18.75 30.47 -34.43
N LEU A 273 -18.74 31.34 -35.45
CA LEU A 273 -17.55 32.06 -35.95
C LEU A 273 -16.76 32.76 -34.82
N ARG A 274 -17.42 33.08 -33.69
CA ARG A 274 -16.82 33.68 -32.50
C ARG A 274 -15.81 32.79 -31.79
N MET A 275 -16.10 31.50 -31.62
CA MET A 275 -15.16 30.58 -30.96
C MET A 275 -13.87 30.43 -31.78
N ARG A 276 -14.00 30.37 -33.12
CA ARG A 276 -12.86 30.36 -34.06
C ARG A 276 -11.93 31.55 -33.84
N ASN A 277 -12.48 32.76 -33.71
CA ASN A 277 -11.70 33.97 -33.49
C ASN A 277 -11.00 33.94 -32.13
N ILE A 278 -11.69 33.54 -31.07
CA ILE A 278 -11.11 33.40 -29.72
C ILE A 278 -9.90 32.44 -29.72
N PHE A 279 -10.01 31.31 -30.41
CA PHE A 279 -8.91 30.36 -30.56
C PHE A 279 -7.76 30.92 -31.38
N TYR A 280 -8.07 31.58 -32.50
CA TYR A 280 -7.08 32.22 -33.34
C TYR A 280 -6.31 33.30 -32.57
N ASP A 281 -7.02 34.12 -31.81
CA ASP A 281 -6.45 35.19 -30.97
C ASP A 281 -5.55 34.61 -29.87
N PHE A 282 -5.97 33.51 -29.23
CA PHE A 282 -5.15 32.79 -28.26
C PHE A 282 -3.84 32.29 -28.88
N LEU A 283 -3.92 31.55 -29.98
CA LEU A 283 -2.75 31.02 -30.69
C LEU A 283 -1.83 32.15 -31.18
N THR A 284 -2.42 33.26 -31.63
CA THR A 284 -1.68 34.44 -32.10
C THR A 284 -0.94 35.08 -30.93
N GLY A 285 -1.58 35.19 -29.77
CA GLY A 285 -0.98 35.72 -28.54
C GLY A 285 0.20 34.90 -28.00
N ILE A 286 0.27 33.60 -28.31
CA ILE A 286 1.38 32.71 -27.91
C ILE A 286 2.39 32.41 -29.04
N SER A 287 2.28 33.10 -30.18
CA SER A 287 3.09 32.83 -31.38
C SER A 287 4.62 32.98 -31.20
N SER A 288 5.06 33.66 -30.13
CA SER A 288 6.47 33.85 -29.76
C SER A 288 7.15 32.62 -29.16
N VAL A 289 6.38 31.59 -28.79
CA VAL A 289 6.84 30.44 -27.99
C VAL A 289 7.86 29.56 -28.70
N LYS A 290 8.80 28.98 -27.93
CA LYS A 290 9.84 28.07 -28.45
C LYS A 290 9.52 26.59 -28.22
N HIS A 291 8.89 26.26 -27.09
CA HIS A 291 8.54 24.90 -26.69
C HIS A 291 7.03 24.81 -26.41
N MET A 292 6.31 23.97 -27.14
CA MET A 292 4.86 23.81 -26.99
C MET A 292 4.49 22.36 -26.74
N SER A 293 3.64 22.11 -25.73
CA SER A 293 3.00 20.82 -25.48
C SER A 293 1.48 20.99 -25.57
N ILE A 294 0.81 20.09 -26.29
CA ILE A 294 -0.64 20.14 -26.53
C ILE A 294 -1.27 18.76 -26.26
N CYS A 295 -2.33 18.71 -25.47
CA CYS A 295 -3.05 17.49 -25.15
C CYS A 295 -4.14 17.11 -26.18
N LEU A 296 -4.61 15.86 -26.10
CA LEU A 296 -5.56 15.26 -27.04
C LEU A 296 -6.86 16.07 -27.22
N TRP A 297 -7.43 16.51 -26.11
CA TRP A 297 -8.72 17.18 -26.10
C TRP A 297 -8.65 18.58 -26.73
N SER A 298 -7.53 19.27 -26.55
CA SER A 298 -7.26 20.54 -27.22
C SER A 298 -7.14 20.32 -28.74
N LEU A 299 -6.48 19.23 -29.16
CA LEU A 299 -6.29 18.90 -30.58
C LEU A 299 -7.57 18.53 -31.34
N GLN A 300 -8.49 17.78 -30.74
CA GLN A 300 -9.79 17.48 -31.34
C GLN A 300 -10.60 18.73 -31.69
N ARG A 301 -10.48 19.79 -30.87
CA ARG A 301 -11.19 21.04 -31.11
C ARG A 301 -10.57 21.92 -32.16
N PHE A 302 -9.30 21.68 -32.53
CA PHE A 302 -8.73 22.28 -33.72
C PHE A 302 -9.31 21.68 -35.01
N SER A 303 -9.88 20.45 -34.97
CA SER A 303 -10.31 19.68 -36.16
C SER A 303 -11.28 20.42 -37.11
N PRO A 304 -12.31 21.13 -36.62
CA PRO A 304 -13.21 21.89 -37.50
C PRO A 304 -12.57 23.15 -38.12
N TYR A 305 -11.41 23.59 -37.63
CA TYR A 305 -10.74 24.84 -38.01
C TYR A 305 -9.42 24.63 -38.76
N SER A 306 -9.11 23.39 -39.13
CA SER A 306 -7.85 22.94 -39.72
C SER A 306 -7.70 23.27 -41.22
N LYS A 307 -8.47 24.20 -41.78
CA LYS A 307 -8.21 24.65 -43.16
C LYS A 307 -6.87 25.39 -43.19
N PRO A 308 -6.00 25.15 -44.19
CA PRO A 308 -4.75 25.90 -44.35
C PRO A 308 -5.00 27.41 -44.28
N GLY A 309 -4.25 28.12 -43.43
CA GLY A 309 -4.37 29.57 -43.20
C GLY A 309 -5.06 30.02 -41.92
N LEU A 310 -5.50 29.08 -41.06
CA LEU A 310 -6.21 29.39 -39.80
C LEU A 310 -5.42 29.18 -38.50
N ILE A 311 -4.19 28.68 -38.60
CA ILE A 311 -3.25 28.60 -37.48
C ILE A 311 -2.21 29.72 -37.72
N PRO A 312 -1.89 30.56 -36.71
CA PRO A 312 -0.89 31.60 -36.88
C PRO A 312 0.50 31.00 -37.07
N LYS A 313 1.38 31.72 -37.78
CA LYS A 313 2.75 31.25 -38.01
C LYS A 313 3.58 31.33 -36.73
N PHE A 314 4.07 30.17 -36.27
CA PHE A 314 4.97 30.03 -35.13
C PHE A 314 6.42 30.06 -35.62
N GLN A 315 6.97 31.26 -35.83
CA GLN A 315 8.33 31.41 -36.38
C GLN A 315 9.44 30.96 -35.41
N ASN A 316 9.19 31.02 -34.10
CA ASN A 316 10.19 30.70 -33.07
C ASN A 316 10.08 29.28 -32.51
N LEU A 317 9.05 28.52 -32.90
CA LEU A 317 8.78 27.21 -32.32
C LEU A 317 9.81 26.17 -32.78
N TYR A 318 10.57 25.67 -31.82
CA TYR A 318 11.66 24.70 -32.03
C TYR A 318 11.24 23.27 -31.65
N HIS A 319 10.37 23.13 -30.64
CA HIS A 319 9.93 21.86 -30.10
C HIS A 319 8.41 21.82 -29.91
N LEU A 320 7.78 20.82 -30.53
CA LEU A 320 6.34 20.59 -30.44
C LEU A 320 6.08 19.17 -29.93
N LYS A 321 5.32 19.06 -28.85
CA LYS A 321 4.74 17.82 -28.35
C LYS A 321 3.22 17.88 -28.53
N ALA A 322 2.63 16.88 -29.18
CA ALA A 322 1.21 16.84 -29.48
C ALA A 322 0.61 15.45 -29.20
N GLN A 323 -0.47 15.40 -28.44
CA GLN A 323 -1.26 14.17 -28.21
C GLN A 323 -2.42 14.11 -29.20
N MET A 324 -2.56 13.05 -30.00
CA MET A 324 -3.51 13.01 -31.13
C MET A 324 -4.26 11.68 -31.24
N TRP A 325 -5.42 11.70 -31.90
CA TRP A 325 -6.10 10.49 -32.38
C TRP A 325 -5.58 10.13 -33.78
N SER A 326 -5.64 8.84 -34.14
CA SER A 326 -5.24 8.37 -35.48
C SER A 326 -6.07 8.96 -36.62
N SER A 327 -7.31 9.39 -36.35
CA SER A 327 -8.22 10.05 -37.29
C SER A 327 -7.99 11.56 -37.45
N SER A 328 -7.04 12.15 -36.71
CA SER A 328 -6.78 13.60 -36.69
C SER A 328 -5.55 14.02 -37.50
N THR A 329 -5.18 13.30 -38.57
CA THR A 329 -3.93 13.54 -39.31
C THR A 329 -3.93 14.81 -40.16
N HIS A 330 -5.08 15.25 -40.65
CA HIS A 330 -5.25 16.53 -41.36
C HIS A 330 -4.88 17.74 -40.49
N LEU A 331 -5.02 17.62 -39.17
CA LEU A 331 -4.59 18.65 -38.23
C LEU A 331 -3.07 18.77 -38.15
N LEU A 332 -2.37 17.64 -38.24
CA LEU A 332 -0.92 17.61 -38.17
C LEU A 332 -0.30 18.39 -39.34
N GLU A 333 -0.82 18.23 -40.56
CA GLU A 333 -0.37 18.98 -41.73
C GLU A 333 -0.51 20.50 -41.52
N ALA A 334 -1.69 20.96 -41.08
CA ALA A 334 -1.96 22.38 -40.84
C ALA A 334 -1.04 22.99 -39.74
N PHE A 335 -0.75 22.23 -38.67
CA PHE A 335 0.18 22.66 -37.63
C PHE A 335 1.63 22.71 -38.14
N LEU A 336 2.06 21.72 -38.90
CA LEU A 336 3.41 21.66 -39.47
C LEU A 336 3.65 22.78 -40.49
N GLU A 337 2.67 23.08 -41.35
CA GLU A 337 2.72 24.23 -42.28
C GLU A 337 2.89 25.57 -41.54
N SER A 338 2.33 25.66 -40.33
CA SER A 338 2.37 26.86 -39.50
C SER A 338 3.64 26.99 -38.66
N CYS A 339 4.49 25.96 -38.59
CA CYS A 339 5.70 25.92 -37.78
C CYS A 339 6.97 25.76 -38.64
N PRO A 340 7.36 26.78 -39.44
CA PRO A 340 8.38 26.65 -40.49
C PRO A 340 9.80 26.31 -39.98
N ASN A 341 10.10 26.60 -38.71
CA ASN A 341 11.43 26.40 -38.10
C ASN A 341 11.46 25.24 -37.08
N LEU A 342 10.45 24.36 -37.11
CA LEU A 342 10.35 23.24 -36.17
C LEU A 342 11.53 22.27 -36.33
N LYS A 343 12.20 21.93 -35.21
CA LYS A 343 13.32 20.99 -35.18
C LYS A 343 12.99 19.66 -34.53
N ASN A 344 12.17 19.68 -33.48
CA ASN A 344 11.80 18.50 -32.70
C ASN A 344 10.29 18.33 -32.65
N LEU A 345 9.81 17.15 -33.02
CA LEU A 345 8.40 16.79 -32.98
C LEU A 345 8.19 15.52 -32.14
N ILE A 346 7.30 15.57 -31.16
CA ILE A 346 6.85 14.41 -30.40
C ILE A 346 5.35 14.23 -30.60
N LEU A 347 4.94 13.08 -31.13
CA LEU A 347 3.53 12.70 -31.33
C LEU A 347 3.17 11.59 -30.35
N GLU A 348 2.09 11.75 -29.58
CA GLU A 348 1.58 10.77 -28.62
C GLU A 348 0.16 10.34 -29.02
N TYR A 349 -0.02 9.09 -29.46
CA TYR A 349 -1.33 8.58 -29.89
C TYR A 349 -2.12 7.94 -28.73
N ASN A 350 -3.44 8.11 -28.73
CA ASN A 350 -4.34 7.37 -27.83
C ASN A 350 -4.99 6.19 -28.58
N VAL A 351 -5.03 5.02 -27.95
CA VAL A 351 -5.41 3.73 -28.56
C VAL A 351 -6.94 3.62 -28.70
N GLU A 352 -7.47 3.88 -29.90
CA GLU A 352 -8.84 3.52 -30.29
C GLU A 352 -8.87 2.81 -31.67
N LEU A 353 -9.89 1.96 -31.84
CA LEU A 353 -10.15 1.13 -33.02
C LEU A 353 -10.95 1.92 -34.05
N ASP A 354 -10.29 2.63 -34.98
CA ASP A 354 -11.02 3.23 -36.11
C ASP A 354 -10.38 3.02 -37.49
N ARG A 355 -11.26 2.97 -38.50
CA ARG A 355 -11.01 2.51 -39.88
C ARG A 355 -11.03 3.65 -40.91
N GLU A 356 -10.32 4.75 -40.71
CA GLU A 356 -10.17 5.76 -41.78
C GLU A 356 -8.78 5.77 -42.41
N GLN A 357 -8.76 5.90 -43.73
CA GLN A 357 -7.56 5.96 -44.55
C GLN A 357 -6.99 7.39 -44.51
N VAL A 358 -5.76 7.50 -44.04
CA VAL A 358 -4.96 8.74 -44.05
C VAL A 358 -4.36 8.94 -45.44
N ASP A 359 -4.57 10.09 -46.07
CA ASP A 359 -3.82 10.54 -47.24
C ASP A 359 -3.19 11.90 -46.94
N PHE A 360 -1.85 11.97 -47.04
CA PHE A 360 -1.09 13.21 -46.94
C PHE A 360 -0.93 13.79 -48.34
N THR A 361 -1.27 15.05 -48.54
CA THR A 361 -1.28 15.66 -49.89
C THR A 361 -0.28 16.81 -50.04
N ASN A 362 0.10 17.46 -48.94
CA ASN A 362 1.03 18.59 -48.93
C ASN A 362 2.30 18.27 -48.15
N VAL A 363 3.40 18.94 -48.48
CA VAL A 363 4.69 18.81 -47.78
C VAL A 363 5.07 20.16 -47.14
N PRO A 364 4.96 20.30 -45.81
CA PRO A 364 5.32 21.52 -45.09
C PRO A 364 6.81 21.88 -45.21
N GLN A 365 7.11 23.18 -45.22
CA GLN A 365 8.49 23.69 -45.32
C GLN A 365 9.40 23.17 -44.20
N CYS A 366 8.88 22.99 -42.98
CA CYS A 366 9.67 22.51 -41.85
C CYS A 366 10.20 21.08 -42.05
N LEU A 367 9.44 20.21 -42.73
CA LEU A 367 9.90 18.87 -43.09
C LEU A 367 11.10 18.96 -44.02
N ILE A 368 11.02 19.84 -45.02
CA ILE A 368 12.08 19.99 -46.03
C ILE A 368 13.38 20.53 -45.40
N SER A 369 13.29 21.60 -44.60
CA SER A 369 14.48 22.40 -44.25
C SER A 369 14.95 22.37 -42.80
N THR A 370 14.12 21.99 -41.82
CA THR A 370 14.47 22.20 -40.39
C THR A 370 14.22 21.02 -39.45
N LEU A 371 13.36 20.07 -39.79
CA LEU A 371 12.96 18.98 -38.89
C LEU A 371 14.09 17.96 -38.72
N GLU A 372 14.74 17.99 -37.55
CA GLU A 372 15.91 17.15 -37.24
C GLU A 372 15.53 15.87 -36.46
N TYR A 373 14.50 15.93 -35.60
CA TYR A 373 14.11 14.83 -34.71
C TYR A 373 12.59 14.63 -34.65
N VAL A 374 12.16 13.38 -34.79
CA VAL A 374 10.76 12.97 -34.66
C VAL A 374 10.66 11.80 -33.68
N GLU A 375 9.75 11.87 -32.71
CA GLU A 375 9.37 10.75 -31.83
C GLU A 375 7.88 10.50 -31.93
N ILE A 376 7.46 9.25 -32.14
CA ILE A 376 6.05 8.84 -32.19
C ILE A 376 5.82 7.80 -31.12
N LYS A 377 4.92 8.06 -30.17
CA LYS A 377 4.55 7.19 -29.06
C LYS A 377 3.15 6.61 -29.28
N GLU A 378 2.98 5.33 -28.94
CA GLU A 378 1.76 4.51 -29.16
C GLU A 378 1.18 4.46 -30.59
N PRO A 379 1.99 4.22 -31.65
CA PRO A 379 1.48 4.24 -33.02
C PRO A 379 0.48 3.10 -33.38
N ASN A 380 -0.62 3.42 -34.09
CA ASN A 380 -1.55 2.45 -34.73
C ASN A 380 -0.96 1.87 -36.03
N GLU A 381 -1.00 0.54 -36.23
CA GLU A 381 -0.36 -0.19 -37.33
C GLU A 381 -0.53 0.40 -38.74
N LYS A 382 -1.75 0.66 -39.23
CA LYS A 382 -1.97 1.05 -40.65
C LYS A 382 -1.67 2.52 -40.92
N SER A 383 -2.10 3.42 -40.04
CA SER A 383 -1.93 4.87 -40.21
C SER A 383 -0.48 5.30 -39.94
N THR A 384 0.23 4.59 -39.04
CA THR A 384 1.63 4.90 -38.70
C THR A 384 2.57 4.65 -39.86
N ILE A 385 2.41 3.57 -40.63
CA ILE A 385 3.33 3.26 -41.74
C ILE A 385 3.29 4.38 -42.78
N LYS A 386 2.09 4.86 -43.13
CA LYS A 386 1.93 5.99 -44.05
C LYS A 386 2.57 7.27 -43.51
N LEU A 387 2.36 7.58 -42.22
CA LEU A 387 2.93 8.78 -41.59
C LEU A 387 4.46 8.72 -41.48
N VAL A 388 5.02 7.57 -41.12
CA VAL A 388 6.48 7.39 -41.04
C VAL A 388 7.09 7.50 -42.44
N ASN A 389 6.50 6.86 -43.45
CA ASN A 389 6.97 7.01 -44.84
C ASN A 389 6.87 8.47 -45.29
N TYR A 390 5.79 9.18 -44.97
CA TYR A 390 5.65 10.60 -45.25
C TYR A 390 6.80 11.43 -44.66
N PHE A 391 7.20 11.20 -43.41
CA PHE A 391 8.37 11.90 -42.84
C PHE A 391 9.69 11.49 -43.50
N LEU A 392 9.90 10.19 -43.77
CA LEU A 392 11.14 9.67 -44.36
C LEU A 392 11.34 10.14 -45.81
N GLU A 393 10.27 10.21 -46.59
CA GLU A 393 10.29 10.58 -48.02
C GLU A 393 10.39 12.10 -48.22
N ASN A 394 9.96 12.90 -47.25
CA ASN A 394 9.87 14.35 -47.41
C ASN A 394 10.85 15.16 -46.55
N SER A 395 11.56 14.54 -45.59
CA SER A 395 12.44 15.28 -44.67
C SER A 395 13.92 15.11 -44.99
N ALA A 396 14.52 16.11 -45.67
CA ALA A 396 15.89 16.04 -46.17
C ALA A 396 16.97 16.19 -45.07
N VAL A 397 16.65 16.87 -43.96
CA VAL A 397 17.59 17.14 -42.85
C VAL A 397 17.34 16.28 -41.60
N LEU A 398 16.43 15.31 -41.69
CA LEU A 398 16.04 14.45 -40.56
C LEU A 398 17.24 13.60 -40.11
N LYS A 399 17.61 13.71 -38.83
CA LYS A 399 18.74 12.98 -38.22
C LYS A 399 18.27 11.73 -37.49
N LYS A 400 17.11 11.79 -36.82
CA LYS A 400 16.63 10.67 -36.01
C LYS A 400 15.10 10.62 -35.97
N LEU A 401 14.55 9.43 -36.24
CA LEU A 401 13.13 9.13 -36.08
C LEU A 401 12.97 7.97 -35.09
N THR A 402 12.21 8.19 -34.02
CA THR A 402 12.04 7.23 -32.92
C THR A 402 10.58 6.79 -32.82
N LEU A 403 10.34 5.47 -32.83
CA LEU A 403 9.02 4.89 -32.57
C LEU A 403 9.01 4.26 -31.19
N ARG A 404 8.05 4.65 -30.35
CA ARG A 404 7.89 4.15 -28.98
C ARG A 404 6.54 3.46 -28.81
N PHE A 405 6.55 2.18 -28.44
CA PHE A 405 5.32 1.39 -28.23
C PHE A 405 5.22 0.97 -26.76
N SER A 406 4.05 1.10 -26.11
CA SER A 406 3.84 0.64 -24.72
C SER A 406 3.78 -0.88 -24.58
N TYR A 407 3.56 -1.59 -25.68
CA TYR A 407 3.50 -3.06 -25.69
C TYR A 407 4.16 -3.62 -26.96
N SER A 408 4.99 -4.65 -26.80
CA SER A 408 5.57 -5.38 -27.94
C SER A 408 4.57 -6.43 -28.43
N SER A 409 4.08 -6.28 -29.65
CA SER A 409 3.29 -7.32 -30.35
C SER A 409 4.06 -7.78 -31.59
N SER A 410 3.89 -9.05 -31.98
CA SER A 410 4.50 -9.61 -33.20
C SER A 410 4.11 -8.83 -34.47
N ILE A 411 3.00 -8.09 -34.40
CA ILE A 411 2.48 -7.22 -35.44
C ILE A 411 3.31 -5.92 -35.54
N HIS A 412 3.68 -5.29 -34.41
CA HIS A 412 4.52 -4.07 -34.41
C HIS A 412 5.93 -4.33 -34.96
N ILE A 413 6.53 -5.49 -34.66
CA ILE A 413 7.86 -5.89 -35.18
C ILE A 413 7.83 -6.07 -36.70
N LYS A 414 6.77 -6.68 -37.26
CA LYS A 414 6.62 -6.82 -38.72
C LYS A 414 6.51 -5.46 -39.42
N SER A 415 5.73 -4.55 -38.85
CA SER A 415 5.56 -3.19 -39.37
C SER A 415 6.86 -2.38 -39.29
N TYR A 416 7.64 -2.49 -38.21
CA TYR A 416 8.96 -1.88 -38.11
C TYR A 416 9.96 -2.43 -39.14
N LYS A 417 9.99 -3.75 -39.34
CA LYS A 417 10.84 -4.38 -40.39
C LYS A 417 10.50 -3.88 -41.80
N LYS A 418 9.22 -3.68 -42.09
CA LYS A 418 8.77 -3.11 -43.38
C LYS A 418 9.22 -1.66 -43.56
N LEU A 419 9.27 -0.88 -42.49
CA LEU A 419 9.71 0.52 -42.51
C LEU A 419 11.23 0.69 -42.64
N LEU A 420 12.03 -0.29 -42.18
CA LEU A 420 13.48 -0.29 -42.38
C LEU A 420 13.87 -0.34 -43.87
N THR A 421 13.01 -0.92 -44.72
CA THR A 421 13.21 -1.01 -46.17
C THR A 421 12.64 0.17 -46.95
N SER A 422 12.00 1.15 -46.29
CA SER A 422 11.45 2.34 -46.96
C SER A 422 12.55 3.28 -47.44
N THR A 423 12.31 3.96 -48.56
CA THR A 423 13.21 4.96 -49.13
C THR A 423 13.32 6.16 -48.19
N LYS A 424 14.55 6.55 -47.82
CA LYS A 424 14.84 7.71 -46.98
C LYS A 424 15.40 8.84 -47.84
N LEU A 425 14.84 10.05 -47.71
CA LEU A 425 15.38 11.24 -48.38
C LEU A 425 16.67 11.73 -47.70
N SER A 426 16.73 11.68 -46.37
CA SER A 426 17.96 11.96 -45.60
C SER A 426 18.81 10.69 -45.45
N PRO A 427 20.05 10.66 -46.00
CA PRO A 427 20.95 9.53 -45.83
C PRO A 427 21.52 9.41 -44.40
N THR A 428 21.39 10.48 -43.59
CA THR A 428 21.89 10.52 -42.20
C THR A 428 20.84 10.10 -41.17
N CYS A 429 19.59 9.84 -41.61
CA CYS A 429 18.48 9.53 -40.71
C CYS A 429 18.59 8.13 -40.07
N GLN A 430 18.80 8.12 -38.75
CA GLN A 430 18.73 6.91 -37.93
C GLN A 430 17.30 6.65 -37.45
N MET A 431 16.73 5.52 -37.87
CA MET A 431 15.46 5.04 -37.30
C MET A 431 15.76 4.23 -36.04
N LYS A 432 15.06 4.56 -34.95
CA LYS A 432 15.16 3.83 -33.68
C LYS A 432 13.79 3.32 -33.25
N HIS A 433 13.77 2.06 -32.83
CA HIS A 433 12.63 1.46 -32.14
C HIS A 433 12.94 1.47 -30.64
N LEU A 434 12.07 2.06 -29.85
CA LEU A 434 12.11 2.03 -28.39
C LEU A 434 10.90 1.27 -27.89
N GLU A 435 11.14 0.11 -27.27
CA GLU A 435 10.08 -0.57 -26.54
C GLU A 435 9.97 0.12 -25.17
N ASN A 436 8.80 0.67 -24.86
CA ASN A 436 8.44 0.85 -23.47
C ASN A 436 8.16 -0.56 -22.96
N ILE A 437 9.16 -1.22 -22.39
CA ILE A 437 8.94 -2.43 -21.62
C ILE A 437 8.32 -1.99 -20.29
N ILE A 438 7.03 -1.64 -20.33
CA ILE A 438 6.20 -1.68 -19.14
C ILE A 438 5.88 -3.17 -18.98
N LEU A 439 6.64 -3.86 -18.12
CA LEU A 439 6.37 -5.26 -17.76
C LEU A 439 5.04 -5.33 -16.98
N TYR A 440 3.92 -5.31 -17.70
CA TYR A 440 2.70 -5.94 -17.22
C TYR A 440 2.80 -7.42 -17.58
N GLY A 441 2.94 -8.25 -16.55
CA GLY A 441 3.28 -9.67 -16.65
C GLY A 441 2.46 -10.45 -17.69
N ASN A 442 3.18 -10.97 -18.70
CA ASN A 442 2.89 -12.24 -19.37
C ASN A 442 4.12 -12.67 -20.18
N HIS A 443 5.05 -13.40 -19.55
CA HIS A 443 6.31 -13.87 -20.14
C HIS A 443 6.18 -15.10 -21.08
N GLY A 444 4.96 -15.52 -21.41
CA GLY A 444 4.73 -16.74 -22.22
C GLY A 444 4.89 -16.58 -23.73
N LEU A 445 4.64 -15.40 -24.30
CA LEU A 445 4.49 -15.24 -25.76
C LEU A 445 5.72 -14.66 -26.49
N VAL A 446 6.68 -14.07 -25.78
CA VAL A 446 7.86 -13.44 -26.40
C VAL A 446 8.98 -14.46 -26.66
N LYS A 447 9.08 -15.55 -25.90
CA LYS A 447 10.12 -16.59 -26.09
C LYS A 447 10.01 -17.33 -27.43
N ASN A 448 8.80 -17.49 -27.97
CA ASN A 448 8.59 -18.26 -29.20
C ASN A 448 8.86 -17.47 -30.50
N LEU A 449 9.11 -16.16 -30.42
CA LEU A 449 9.46 -15.33 -31.59
C LEU A 449 10.96 -15.06 -31.72
N ILE A 450 11.76 -15.35 -30.68
CA ILE A 450 13.20 -15.07 -30.64
C ILE A 450 14.04 -16.27 -31.10
N SER A 451 13.48 -17.48 -31.16
CA SER A 451 14.23 -18.70 -31.48
C SER A 451 14.44 -18.97 -32.98
N GLY A 452 14.35 -17.98 -33.88
CA GLY A 452 14.26 -18.29 -35.33
C GLY A 452 14.69 -17.25 -36.37
N CYS A 453 15.57 -16.28 -36.08
CA CYS A 453 16.07 -15.38 -37.15
C CYS A 453 17.52 -14.88 -36.90
N PRO A 454 18.49 -15.13 -37.82
CA PRO A 454 19.90 -14.75 -37.64
C PRO A 454 20.27 -13.28 -37.95
N VAL A 455 19.31 -12.33 -38.00
CA VAL A 455 19.57 -10.97 -38.53
C VAL A 455 19.01 -9.90 -37.59
N LEU A 456 19.60 -9.72 -36.40
CA LEU A 456 19.24 -8.64 -35.45
C LEU A 456 20.46 -8.17 -34.60
N GLU A 457 21.64 -8.02 -35.19
CA GLU A 457 22.83 -7.46 -34.50
C GLU A 457 22.89 -5.92 -34.44
N ASP A 458 21.97 -5.19 -35.10
CA ASP A 458 22.10 -3.73 -35.30
C ASP A 458 21.10 -2.82 -34.51
N LEU A 459 20.57 -3.27 -33.36
CA LEU A 459 19.77 -2.39 -32.49
C LEU A 459 20.65 -1.54 -31.57
N THR A 460 21.25 -0.48 -32.11
CA THR A 460 21.96 0.55 -31.33
C THR A 460 20.95 1.47 -30.62
N VAL A 461 20.90 1.40 -29.29
CA VAL A 461 20.28 2.43 -28.45
C VAL A 461 21.24 3.63 -28.41
N CYS A 462 21.01 4.68 -29.20
CA CYS A 462 21.71 5.97 -29.01
C CYS A 462 20.78 7.05 -28.48
N THR A 463 21.09 7.50 -27.27
CA THR A 463 20.87 8.84 -26.73
C THR A 463 21.86 9.83 -27.37
N SER A 464 21.41 11.03 -27.71
CA SER A 464 22.24 12.23 -27.92
C SER A 464 21.40 13.39 -27.38
N THR A 465 21.95 14.30 -26.57
CA THR A 465 22.88 15.37 -27.01
C THR A 465 23.90 15.82 -25.95
N MET A 466 25.16 15.90 -26.40
CA MET A 466 26.25 16.87 -26.16
C MET A 466 26.62 17.37 -24.76
N ALA A 467 27.72 16.83 -24.21
CA ALA A 467 28.90 17.56 -23.69
C ALA A 467 30.11 16.61 -23.59
N THR A 468 31.32 17.14 -23.71
CA THR A 468 32.67 16.50 -23.78
C THR A 468 33.09 15.69 -22.52
N PRO A 469 34.15 14.84 -22.60
CA PRO A 469 34.19 13.55 -21.94
C PRO A 469 34.82 13.55 -20.54
N MET A 470 34.18 12.86 -19.58
CA MET A 470 34.81 12.08 -18.50
C MET A 470 33.73 11.22 -17.83
N GLU A 471 33.97 9.90 -17.80
CA GLU A 471 33.31 8.81 -17.04
C GLU A 471 31.78 8.58 -17.13
N ASN A 472 31.43 7.43 -17.73
CA ASN A 472 30.19 6.62 -17.64
C ASN A 472 28.94 7.22 -16.95
N GLU A 473 28.02 7.82 -17.71
CA GLU A 473 26.65 8.07 -17.24
C GLU A 473 25.57 7.60 -18.24
N ASN A 474 25.17 6.32 -18.11
CA ASN A 474 23.85 5.86 -18.48
C ASN A 474 22.97 5.97 -17.22
N PRO A 475 21.84 6.71 -17.22
CA PRO A 475 21.05 6.92 -16.01
C PRO A 475 20.41 5.64 -15.45
N ASN A 476 20.34 4.57 -16.24
CA ASN A 476 19.90 3.25 -15.79
C ASN A 476 21.09 2.29 -15.71
N PHE A 477 21.39 1.81 -14.50
CA PHE A 477 22.38 0.77 -14.27
C PHE A 477 21.97 -0.52 -15.02
N ALA A 478 22.72 -0.88 -16.07
CA ALA A 478 22.57 -2.13 -16.80
C ALA A 478 23.81 -3.02 -16.60
N ARG A 479 23.59 -4.25 -16.14
CA ARG A 479 24.68 -5.20 -15.88
C ARG A 479 25.20 -5.80 -17.20
N THR A 480 26.51 -5.85 -17.36
CA THR A 480 27.18 -6.50 -18.51
C THR A 480 27.06 -8.02 -18.41
N ALA A 481 26.78 -8.70 -19.53
CA ALA A 481 26.72 -10.16 -19.58
C ALA A 481 28.11 -10.81 -19.40
N THR A 482 28.13 -12.03 -18.86
CA THR A 482 29.30 -12.88 -18.64
C THR A 482 29.69 -13.62 -19.93
N SER A 483 31.00 -13.86 -20.12
CA SER A 483 31.56 -14.32 -21.41
C SER A 483 31.95 -15.80 -21.42
N PHE A 484 32.36 -16.37 -20.29
CA PHE A 484 32.73 -17.80 -20.21
C PHE A 484 31.51 -18.59 -19.77
N ARG A 485 31.03 -19.47 -20.66
CA ARG A 485 29.74 -20.17 -20.52
C ARG A 485 29.84 -21.68 -20.77
N ASN A 486 31.04 -22.26 -20.64
CA ASN A 486 31.18 -23.72 -20.72
C ASN A 486 30.52 -24.39 -19.51
N PHE A 487 30.17 -25.66 -19.64
CA PHE A 487 29.41 -26.39 -18.64
C PHE A 487 30.17 -27.64 -18.19
N VAL A 488 30.29 -27.85 -16.88
CA VAL A 488 30.79 -29.12 -16.35
C VAL A 488 29.71 -30.17 -16.48
N SER A 489 30.02 -31.35 -16.97
CA SER A 489 29.06 -32.45 -17.16
C SER A 489 29.47 -33.68 -16.36
N LYS A 490 28.49 -34.46 -15.89
CA LYS A 490 28.73 -35.79 -15.32
C LYS A 490 29.24 -36.83 -16.33
N ASP A 491 29.13 -36.52 -17.63
CA ASP A 491 29.65 -37.37 -18.70
C ASP A 491 31.20 -37.37 -18.67
N PRO A 492 31.84 -38.54 -18.44
CA PRO A 492 33.31 -38.64 -18.40
C PRO A 492 33.98 -38.22 -19.71
N ASP A 493 33.28 -38.33 -20.84
CA ASP A 493 33.82 -37.99 -22.18
C ASP A 493 33.63 -36.51 -22.54
N SER A 494 32.97 -35.72 -21.67
CA SER A 494 32.82 -34.29 -21.89
C SER A 494 34.16 -33.55 -21.78
N GLN A 495 34.27 -32.38 -22.40
CA GLN A 495 35.47 -31.54 -22.29
C GLN A 495 35.79 -31.17 -20.82
N PHE A 496 34.74 -30.95 -20.05
CA PHE A 496 34.77 -30.61 -18.63
C PHE A 496 33.96 -31.66 -17.83
N PRO A 497 34.50 -32.86 -17.58
CA PRO A 497 33.87 -33.90 -16.78
C PRO A 497 33.97 -33.57 -15.28
N ALA A 498 32.92 -33.86 -14.51
CA ALA A 498 32.81 -33.58 -13.08
C ALA A 498 33.79 -34.41 -12.20
N GLU A 499 35.08 -34.16 -12.31
CA GLU A 499 36.15 -34.89 -11.62
C GLU A 499 36.55 -34.24 -10.28
N SER A 500 36.65 -35.06 -9.22
CA SER A 500 37.15 -34.61 -7.92
C SER A 500 38.60 -34.13 -8.03
N GLY A 501 38.90 -32.98 -7.44
CA GLY A 501 40.23 -32.38 -7.42
C GLY A 501 40.62 -31.64 -8.70
N ARG A 502 39.80 -31.62 -9.76
CA ARG A 502 40.11 -30.91 -11.02
C ARG A 502 39.78 -29.43 -11.00
N TYR A 503 38.68 -29.05 -10.38
CA TYR A 503 38.16 -27.69 -10.44
C TYR A 503 38.59 -26.83 -9.26
N HIS A 504 38.66 -25.52 -9.48
CA HIS A 504 38.90 -24.53 -8.45
C HIS A 504 37.91 -23.36 -8.60
N LEU A 505 37.36 -22.87 -7.49
CA LEU A 505 36.42 -21.74 -7.48
C LEU A 505 37.08 -20.50 -6.89
N TYR A 506 37.30 -19.47 -7.69
CA TYR A 506 37.72 -18.16 -7.17
C TYR A 506 36.51 -17.32 -6.81
N ILE A 507 36.51 -16.78 -5.59
CA ILE A 507 35.41 -15.98 -5.05
C ILE A 507 35.91 -14.67 -4.41
N SER A 508 34.95 -13.82 -4.08
CA SER A 508 35.10 -12.82 -3.02
C SER A 508 33.97 -13.00 -2.03
N TYR A 509 34.27 -13.02 -0.73
CA TYR A 509 33.23 -13.01 0.31
C TYR A 509 32.32 -11.77 0.23
N ALA A 510 32.79 -10.66 -0.36
CA ALA A 510 31.98 -9.48 -0.55
C ALA A 510 30.92 -9.65 -1.65
N CYS A 511 31.27 -10.33 -2.74
CA CYS A 511 30.42 -10.44 -3.92
C CYS A 511 29.24 -11.40 -3.68
N PRO A 512 27.97 -10.94 -3.78
CA PRO A 512 26.81 -11.80 -3.57
C PRO A 512 26.71 -12.90 -4.62
N TRP A 513 27.15 -12.65 -5.86
CA TRP A 513 27.11 -13.65 -6.95
C TRP A 513 28.07 -14.81 -6.66
N ALA A 514 29.28 -14.50 -6.19
CA ALA A 514 30.27 -15.52 -5.82
C ALA A 514 29.85 -16.27 -4.55
N SER A 515 29.25 -15.56 -3.59
CA SER A 515 28.74 -16.18 -2.36
C SER A 515 27.66 -17.23 -2.61
N ARG A 516 26.88 -17.12 -3.68
CA ARG A 516 25.91 -18.17 -4.06
C ARG A 516 26.61 -19.47 -4.40
N CYS A 517 27.69 -19.40 -5.20
CA CYS A 517 28.45 -20.57 -5.61
C CYS A 517 29.12 -21.22 -4.39
N LEU A 518 29.68 -20.40 -3.49
CA LEU A 518 30.23 -20.91 -2.22
C LEU A 518 29.16 -21.55 -1.34
N ALA A 519 27.96 -20.96 -1.25
CA ALA A 519 26.84 -21.50 -0.50
C ALA A 519 26.42 -22.89 -1.00
N ILE A 520 26.20 -23.06 -2.30
CA ILE A 520 25.86 -24.38 -2.85
C ILE A 520 27.02 -25.37 -2.69
N LEU A 521 28.26 -24.93 -2.94
CA LEU A 521 29.44 -25.78 -2.74
C LEU A 521 29.50 -26.33 -1.30
N LYS A 522 29.20 -25.51 -0.29
CA LYS A 522 29.13 -25.95 1.12
C LYS A 522 27.90 -26.80 1.42
N LEU A 523 26.72 -26.43 0.94
CA LEU A 523 25.49 -27.22 1.15
C LEU A 523 25.57 -28.62 0.53
N LYS A 524 26.21 -28.74 -0.63
CA LYS A 524 26.46 -30.00 -1.32
C LYS A 524 27.66 -30.76 -0.75
N GLY A 525 28.42 -30.19 0.19
CA GLY A 525 29.66 -30.80 0.69
C GLY A 525 30.67 -31.09 -0.43
N LEU A 526 30.83 -30.14 -1.35
CA LEU A 526 31.74 -30.24 -2.50
C LEU A 526 33.11 -29.61 -2.23
N ASP A 527 33.34 -29.01 -1.06
CA ASP A 527 34.59 -28.34 -0.70
C ASP A 527 35.82 -29.26 -0.62
N LYS A 528 35.62 -30.59 -0.53
CA LYS A 528 36.70 -31.57 -0.69
C LYS A 528 37.02 -31.88 -2.15
N ALA A 529 36.03 -31.79 -3.04
CA ALA A 529 36.17 -32.11 -4.46
C ALA A 529 36.57 -30.87 -5.29
N ILE A 530 36.09 -29.69 -4.90
CA ILE A 530 36.32 -28.41 -5.56
C ILE A 530 36.94 -27.47 -4.54
N SER A 531 38.25 -27.25 -4.68
CA SER A 531 38.98 -26.24 -3.90
C SER A 531 38.46 -24.83 -4.21
N PHE A 532 38.57 -23.89 -3.28
CA PHE A 532 38.24 -22.49 -3.52
C PHE A 532 39.24 -21.56 -2.82
N SER A 533 39.40 -20.35 -3.36
CA SER A 533 40.20 -19.28 -2.74
C SER A 533 39.46 -17.95 -2.84
N SER A 534 39.61 -17.09 -1.82
CA SER A 534 39.02 -15.75 -1.81
C SER A 534 40.07 -14.69 -2.08
N VAL A 535 39.72 -13.75 -2.94
CA VAL A 535 40.47 -12.50 -3.17
C VAL A 535 40.34 -11.55 -1.98
N GLN A 536 41.16 -10.51 -1.97
CA GLN A 536 41.03 -9.39 -1.02
C GLN A 536 39.66 -8.68 -1.19
N PRO A 537 39.11 -8.09 -0.10
CA PRO A 537 37.83 -7.41 -0.16
C PRO A 537 37.88 -6.09 -0.95
N LEU A 538 38.99 -5.35 -0.91
CA LEU A 538 39.10 -4.05 -1.58
C LEU A 538 39.54 -4.20 -3.04
N TRP A 539 38.95 -3.40 -3.93
CA TRP A 539 39.47 -3.26 -5.28
C TRP A 539 40.79 -2.49 -5.30
N ARG A 540 41.75 -2.98 -6.10
CA ARG A 540 43.08 -2.39 -6.29
C ARG A 540 43.45 -2.42 -7.77
N ASN A 541 44.50 -1.68 -8.14
CA ASN A 541 45.03 -1.72 -9.49
C ASN A 541 45.42 -3.15 -9.86
N THR A 542 44.89 -3.64 -10.97
CA THR A 542 45.16 -5.01 -11.44
C THR A 542 46.39 -5.09 -12.34
N LYS A 543 46.85 -3.94 -12.86
CA LYS A 543 48.12 -3.78 -13.57
C LYS A 543 48.74 -2.44 -13.15
N GLU A 544 50.07 -2.36 -13.16
CA GLU A 544 50.80 -1.11 -12.86
C GLU A 544 50.64 -0.07 -13.98
N ASN A 545 50.36 -0.51 -15.20
CA ASN A 545 50.41 0.31 -16.41
C ASN A 545 49.04 0.83 -16.87
N ASP A 546 47.96 0.57 -16.13
CA ASP A 546 46.64 1.15 -16.40
C ASP A 546 45.87 1.47 -15.11
N GLU A 547 44.78 2.21 -15.26
CA GLU A 547 43.94 2.69 -14.15
C GLU A 547 42.85 1.67 -13.75
N HIS A 548 42.92 0.42 -14.22
CA HIS A 548 41.88 -0.56 -13.95
C HIS A 548 41.95 -1.06 -12.50
N MET A 549 40.95 -0.69 -11.70
CA MET A 549 40.70 -1.21 -10.36
C MET A 549 39.85 -2.49 -10.37
N GLY A 550 40.25 -3.52 -9.64
CA GLY A 550 39.50 -4.79 -9.56
C GLY A 550 39.98 -5.74 -8.47
N TRP A 551 39.57 -7.00 -8.55
CA TRP A 551 39.87 -8.03 -7.55
C TRP A 551 41.33 -8.47 -7.59
N VAL A 552 42.02 -8.36 -6.45
CA VAL A 552 43.42 -8.76 -6.28
C VAL A 552 43.58 -9.84 -5.22
N PHE A 553 44.60 -10.69 -5.38
CA PHE A 553 45.01 -11.65 -4.37
C PHE A 553 45.97 -10.98 -3.37
N PRO A 554 46.00 -11.41 -2.09
CA PRO A 554 47.04 -11.00 -1.17
C PRO A 554 48.40 -11.60 -1.55
N ASP A 555 49.47 -10.91 -1.17
CA ASP A 555 50.85 -11.37 -1.36
C ASP A 555 51.16 -12.56 -0.43
N SER A 556 50.46 -12.66 0.70
CA SER A 556 50.56 -13.77 1.64
C SER A 556 49.21 -14.14 2.26
N ASP A 557 49.06 -15.40 2.66
CA ASP A 557 47.82 -15.94 3.28
C ASP A 557 47.51 -15.33 4.66
N THR A 558 48.46 -14.56 5.22
CA THR A 558 48.34 -13.87 6.50
C THR A 558 48.07 -12.38 6.37
N GLU A 559 48.17 -11.79 5.17
CA GLU A 559 48.03 -10.35 4.95
C GLU A 559 46.61 -9.86 5.28
N VAL A 560 45.60 -10.56 4.73
CA VAL A 560 44.19 -10.25 4.96
C VAL A 560 43.48 -11.51 5.41
N LEU A 561 43.04 -11.54 6.67
CA LEU A 561 42.38 -12.70 7.26
C LEU A 561 41.20 -13.16 6.40
N GLY A 562 41.31 -14.36 5.85
CA GLY A 562 40.28 -14.96 5.02
C GLY A 562 40.36 -14.70 3.53
N ALA A 563 41.34 -13.94 3.06
CA ALA A 563 41.79 -13.96 1.68
C ALA A 563 43.07 -14.80 1.60
N GLU A 564 43.29 -15.46 0.47
CA GLU A 564 44.41 -16.37 0.25
C GLU A 564 45.08 -16.01 -1.06
N ARG A 565 46.41 -16.19 -1.14
CA ARG A 565 47.11 -16.00 -2.40
C ARG A 565 46.67 -17.07 -3.41
N ASP A 566 46.80 -16.79 -4.70
CA ASP A 566 46.48 -17.80 -5.70
C ASP A 566 47.53 -18.92 -5.74
N HIS A 567 47.24 -20.03 -5.06
CA HIS A 567 48.10 -21.21 -5.06
C HIS A 567 48.06 -22.03 -6.37
N ILE A 568 47.13 -21.73 -7.28
CA ILE A 568 46.90 -22.54 -8.48
C ILE A 568 47.72 -22.01 -9.65
N ASN A 569 47.62 -20.71 -9.93
CA ASN A 569 48.32 -20.08 -11.06
C ASN A 569 49.38 -19.06 -10.62
N GLY A 570 49.43 -18.68 -9.35
CA GLY A 570 50.29 -17.61 -8.86
C GLY A 570 49.86 -16.22 -9.35
N ALA A 571 48.59 -16.07 -9.76
CA ALA A 571 48.06 -14.81 -10.23
C ALA A 571 47.99 -13.77 -9.09
N LYS A 572 48.34 -12.52 -9.38
CA LYS A 572 48.19 -11.40 -8.43
C LYS A 572 46.81 -10.75 -8.50
N SER A 573 46.09 -10.95 -9.60
CA SER A 573 44.73 -10.43 -9.76
C SER A 573 43.80 -11.39 -10.50
N VAL A 574 42.49 -11.22 -10.33
CA VAL A 574 41.50 -11.98 -11.12
C VAL A 574 41.65 -11.67 -12.60
N ARG A 575 42.04 -10.45 -12.97
CA ARG A 575 42.33 -10.09 -14.36
C ARG A 575 43.37 -10.99 -14.99
N GLU A 576 44.45 -11.30 -14.27
CA GLU A 576 45.49 -12.22 -14.75
C GLU A 576 44.94 -13.62 -15.05
N LEU A 577 43.95 -14.11 -14.27
CA LEU A 577 43.30 -15.40 -14.59
C LEU A 577 42.57 -15.36 -15.94
N TYR A 578 41.93 -14.24 -16.27
CA TYR A 578 41.29 -14.06 -17.58
C TYR A 578 42.33 -13.91 -18.69
N ASP A 579 43.43 -13.20 -18.43
CA ASP A 579 44.54 -13.07 -19.38
C ASP A 579 45.21 -14.43 -19.66
N ILE A 580 45.34 -15.31 -18.65
CA ILE A 580 45.81 -16.70 -18.81
C ILE A 580 44.82 -17.51 -19.66
N ALA A 581 43.52 -17.38 -19.40
CA ALA A 581 42.49 -18.13 -20.12
C ALA A 581 42.30 -17.65 -21.57
N SER A 582 42.49 -16.35 -21.82
CA SER A 582 42.36 -15.73 -23.15
C SER A 582 43.13 -14.41 -23.20
N SER A 583 44.19 -14.36 -24.02
CA SER A 583 45.05 -13.17 -24.18
C SER A 583 44.36 -11.97 -24.82
N ASN A 584 43.18 -12.16 -25.43
CA ASN A 584 42.41 -11.12 -26.13
C ASN A 584 41.07 -10.82 -25.43
N TYR A 585 40.95 -11.11 -24.13
CA TYR A 585 39.71 -10.84 -23.40
C TYR A 585 39.44 -9.34 -23.22
N THR A 586 38.24 -8.88 -23.61
CA THR A 586 37.83 -7.47 -23.56
C THR A 586 36.62 -7.20 -22.65
N GLY A 587 36.15 -8.20 -21.91
CA GLY A 587 35.01 -8.08 -21.01
C GLY A 587 35.38 -7.64 -19.58
N LYS A 588 34.43 -7.78 -18.64
CA LYS A 588 34.66 -7.47 -17.22
C LYS A 588 35.29 -8.65 -16.49
N TYR A 589 36.29 -8.37 -15.67
CA TYR A 589 36.96 -9.36 -14.82
C TYR A 589 36.15 -9.60 -13.54
N THR A 590 35.24 -10.58 -13.58
CA THR A 590 34.28 -10.84 -12.49
C THR A 590 34.64 -12.06 -11.66
N VAL A 591 34.17 -12.08 -10.42
CA VAL A 591 33.98 -13.29 -9.60
C VAL A 591 32.49 -13.62 -9.52
N PRO A 592 32.08 -14.90 -9.46
CA PRO A 592 32.91 -16.10 -9.34
C PRO A 592 33.62 -16.48 -10.64
N VAL A 593 34.70 -17.26 -10.51
CA VAL A 593 35.37 -17.93 -11.64
C VAL A 593 35.49 -19.41 -11.30
N LEU A 594 34.85 -20.27 -12.10
CA LEU A 594 35.09 -21.71 -12.06
C LEU A 594 36.25 -22.04 -13.01
N TRP A 595 37.37 -22.44 -12.43
CA TRP A 595 38.64 -22.70 -13.10
C TRP A 595 38.89 -24.19 -13.27
N ASP A 596 39.36 -24.60 -14.45
CA ASP A 596 39.86 -25.94 -14.70
C ASP A 596 41.39 -25.96 -14.53
N LYS A 597 41.89 -26.69 -13.52
CA LYS A 597 43.33 -26.79 -13.24
C LYS A 597 44.09 -27.61 -14.29
N LYS A 598 43.41 -28.51 -14.99
CA LYS A 598 44.00 -29.39 -16.02
C LYS A 598 44.19 -28.63 -17.33
N LEU A 599 43.15 -27.95 -17.79
CA LEU A 599 43.17 -27.18 -19.03
C LEU A 599 43.68 -25.74 -18.84
N LYS A 600 43.88 -25.30 -17.59
CA LYS A 600 44.32 -23.94 -17.23
C LYS A 600 43.46 -22.86 -17.90
N THR A 601 42.15 -23.00 -17.78
CA THR A 601 41.19 -22.06 -18.39
C THR A 601 39.99 -21.84 -17.49
N ILE A 602 39.24 -20.78 -17.78
CA ILE A 602 37.95 -20.51 -17.14
C ILE A 602 36.89 -21.39 -17.80
N VAL A 603 36.23 -22.21 -17.00
CA VAL A 603 35.06 -22.98 -17.44
C VAL A 603 33.86 -22.04 -17.55
N ASN A 604 33.54 -21.35 -16.46
CA ASN A 604 32.35 -20.53 -16.38
C ASN A 604 32.52 -19.37 -15.38
N ASN A 605 31.96 -18.21 -15.70
CA ASN A 605 31.89 -17.05 -14.78
C ASN A 605 30.45 -16.53 -14.55
N GLU A 606 29.44 -17.28 -14.99
CA GLU A 606 28.03 -17.06 -14.74
C GLU A 606 27.56 -17.82 -13.49
N SER A 607 27.39 -17.10 -12.39
CA SER A 607 27.01 -17.68 -11.09
C SER A 607 25.76 -18.57 -11.15
N SER A 608 24.76 -18.21 -11.96
CA SER A 608 23.51 -18.99 -12.03
C SER A 608 23.69 -20.37 -12.68
N GLU A 609 24.61 -20.49 -13.64
CA GLU A 609 24.93 -21.77 -14.26
C GLU A 609 25.83 -22.61 -13.36
N ILE A 610 26.83 -22.00 -12.71
CA ILE A 610 27.71 -22.69 -11.75
C ILE A 610 26.89 -23.30 -10.61
N LEU A 611 25.88 -22.59 -10.09
CA LEU A 611 24.96 -23.13 -9.08
C LEU A 611 24.30 -24.43 -9.55
N ARG A 612 23.80 -24.44 -10.79
CA ARG A 612 23.12 -25.61 -11.38
C ARG A 612 24.09 -26.76 -11.64
N MET A 613 25.31 -26.47 -12.09
CA MET A 613 26.38 -27.48 -12.23
C MET A 613 26.68 -28.15 -10.88
N PHE A 614 26.87 -27.37 -9.81
CA PHE A 614 27.15 -27.90 -8.47
C PHE A 614 25.97 -28.67 -7.89
N ASN A 615 24.74 -28.29 -8.24
CA ASN A 615 23.54 -28.97 -7.76
C ASN A 615 23.43 -30.42 -8.30
N THR A 616 23.76 -30.66 -9.57
CA THR A 616 23.48 -31.95 -10.23
C THR A 616 24.70 -32.73 -10.71
N GLU A 617 25.67 -32.07 -11.34
CA GLU A 617 26.70 -32.74 -12.14
C GLU A 617 27.74 -33.43 -11.25
N PHE A 618 28.01 -32.85 -10.08
CA PHE A 618 28.95 -33.37 -9.09
C PHE A 618 28.32 -34.31 -8.06
N ASN A 619 27.07 -34.77 -8.25
CA ASN A 619 26.38 -35.61 -7.26
C ASN A 619 27.15 -36.89 -6.90
N HIS A 620 27.91 -37.47 -7.83
CA HIS A 620 28.67 -38.70 -7.59
C HIS A 620 29.93 -38.49 -6.70
N VAL A 621 30.36 -37.24 -6.49
CA VAL A 621 31.51 -36.86 -5.62
C VAL A 621 31.09 -35.93 -4.47
N SER A 622 29.79 -35.65 -4.33
CA SER A 622 29.20 -34.80 -3.30
C SER A 622 29.01 -35.58 -2.00
N GLU A 623 29.29 -34.97 -0.84
CA GLU A 623 28.96 -35.58 0.47
C GLU A 623 27.45 -35.55 0.76
N ASN A 624 26.73 -34.59 0.16
CA ASN A 624 25.28 -34.43 0.28
C ASN A 624 24.58 -34.58 -1.09
N PRO A 625 24.64 -35.76 -1.73
CA PRO A 625 24.11 -35.97 -3.08
C PRO A 625 22.58 -35.88 -3.12
N SER A 626 21.89 -36.12 -2.00
CA SER A 626 20.43 -36.06 -1.87
C SER A 626 19.87 -34.63 -1.79
N VAL A 627 20.70 -33.63 -1.50
CA VAL A 627 20.28 -32.22 -1.48
C VAL A 627 20.10 -31.75 -2.92
N ASP A 628 18.85 -31.53 -3.33
CA ASP A 628 18.48 -30.94 -4.62
C ASP A 628 17.82 -29.59 -4.40
N LEU A 629 18.53 -28.53 -4.79
CA LEU A 629 18.10 -27.14 -4.68
C LEU A 629 17.30 -26.67 -5.91
N TYR A 630 17.17 -27.51 -6.94
CA TYR A 630 16.40 -27.24 -8.16
C TYR A 630 15.53 -28.46 -8.59
N PRO A 631 14.68 -28.97 -7.67
CA PRO A 631 13.96 -30.21 -7.88
C PRO A 631 12.89 -30.06 -8.97
N PRO A 632 12.67 -31.09 -9.82
CA PRO A 632 11.79 -31.02 -11.00
C PRO A 632 10.39 -30.45 -10.73
N ASN A 633 9.78 -30.81 -9.60
CA ASN A 633 8.42 -30.40 -9.24
C ASN A 633 8.30 -28.92 -8.83
N LEU A 634 9.41 -28.24 -8.51
CA LEU A 634 9.41 -26.83 -8.12
C LEU A 634 10.05 -25.90 -9.18
N ARG A 635 10.61 -26.43 -10.28
CA ARG A 635 11.37 -25.63 -11.26
C ARG A 635 10.62 -24.42 -11.80
N ALA A 636 9.35 -24.59 -12.18
CA ALA A 636 8.55 -23.48 -12.70
C ALA A 636 8.39 -22.35 -11.66
N ILE A 637 8.12 -22.72 -10.40
CA ILE A 637 7.99 -21.77 -9.29
C ILE A 637 9.33 -21.13 -8.98
N ILE A 638 10.42 -21.90 -9.00
CA ILE A 638 11.78 -21.42 -8.77
C ILE A 638 12.19 -20.41 -9.84
N ASP A 639 11.98 -20.72 -11.13
CA ASP A 639 12.35 -19.86 -12.24
C ASP A 639 11.56 -18.54 -12.21
N GLU A 640 10.24 -18.60 -11.98
CA GLU A 640 9.41 -17.40 -11.78
C GLU A 640 9.90 -16.59 -10.58
N THR A 641 10.17 -17.26 -9.46
CA THR A 641 10.64 -16.62 -8.22
C THR A 641 11.98 -15.91 -8.43
N ASN A 642 12.89 -16.56 -9.14
CA ASN A 642 14.21 -16.07 -9.43
C ASN A 642 14.23 -14.87 -10.35
N GLU A 643 13.26 -14.74 -11.25
CA GLU A 643 13.14 -13.62 -12.19
C GLU A 643 12.85 -12.31 -11.43
N TRP A 644 11.79 -12.28 -10.63
CA TRP A 644 11.42 -11.07 -9.89
C TRP A 644 12.35 -10.79 -8.70
N ILE A 645 12.93 -11.81 -8.07
CA ILE A 645 13.97 -11.60 -7.04
C ILE A 645 15.23 -11.02 -7.67
N HIS A 646 15.61 -11.46 -8.87
CA HIS A 646 16.77 -10.92 -9.54
C HIS A 646 16.57 -9.44 -9.89
N ASP A 647 15.47 -9.12 -10.59
CA ASP A 647 15.25 -7.77 -11.09
C ASP A 647 14.91 -6.77 -9.96
N GLY A 648 14.03 -7.18 -9.04
CA GLY A 648 13.52 -6.32 -7.96
C GLY A 648 14.43 -6.23 -6.74
N ILE A 649 15.18 -7.29 -6.40
CA ILE A 649 15.95 -7.33 -5.14
C ILE A 649 17.45 -7.42 -5.40
N ASN A 650 17.93 -8.49 -6.04
CA ASN A 650 19.36 -8.73 -6.19
C ASN A 650 20.05 -7.64 -7.03
N ASN A 651 19.42 -7.25 -8.14
CA ASN A 651 19.88 -6.15 -8.99
C ASN A 651 19.24 -4.81 -8.54
N GLY A 652 18.04 -4.84 -7.97
CA GLY A 652 17.32 -3.65 -7.49
C GLY A 652 18.15 -2.80 -6.53
N VAL A 653 18.84 -3.40 -5.56
CA VAL A 653 19.72 -2.64 -4.64
C VAL A 653 20.85 -1.90 -5.38
N TYR A 654 21.40 -2.48 -6.45
CA TYR A 654 22.43 -1.83 -7.27
C TYR A 654 21.85 -0.74 -8.16
N LYS A 655 20.65 -0.96 -8.72
CA LYS A 655 19.93 0.08 -9.48
C LYS A 655 19.62 1.29 -8.61
N CYS A 656 19.33 1.10 -7.33
CA CYS A 656 19.19 2.19 -6.36
C CYS A 656 20.54 2.88 -6.12
N GLY A 657 21.57 2.10 -5.75
CA GLY A 657 22.87 2.64 -5.35
C GLY A 657 23.63 3.38 -6.45
N PHE A 658 23.46 2.95 -7.71
CA PHE A 658 24.10 3.55 -8.88
C PHE A 658 23.19 4.48 -9.68
N ALA A 659 22.00 4.81 -9.17
CA ALA A 659 21.17 5.82 -9.80
C ALA A 659 21.88 7.18 -9.79
N THR A 660 22.01 7.81 -10.96
CA THR A 660 22.67 9.12 -11.09
C THR A 660 21.70 10.30 -10.92
N ASN A 661 20.39 10.03 -10.80
CA ASN A 661 19.36 11.03 -10.61
C ASN A 661 18.25 10.53 -9.67
N GLN A 662 17.51 11.48 -9.10
CA GLN A 662 16.47 11.20 -8.10
C GLN A 662 15.30 10.39 -8.66
N GLU A 663 14.89 10.64 -9.91
CA GLU A 663 13.72 9.98 -10.51
C GLU A 663 13.97 8.47 -10.71
N THR A 664 15.12 8.10 -11.26
CA THR A 664 15.52 6.68 -11.37
C THR A 664 15.62 6.04 -9.99
N TYR A 665 16.25 6.72 -9.02
CA TYR A 665 16.35 6.22 -7.65
C TYR A 665 14.96 5.95 -7.04
N ASP A 666 14.03 6.91 -7.14
CA ASP A 666 12.69 6.81 -6.55
C ASP A 666 11.87 5.66 -7.14
N VAL A 667 12.00 5.42 -8.45
CA VAL A 667 11.34 4.29 -9.13
C VAL A 667 11.93 2.95 -8.67
N GLU A 668 13.25 2.83 -8.66
CA GLU A 668 13.93 1.57 -8.36
C GLU A 668 13.86 1.22 -6.87
N VAL A 669 13.95 2.21 -5.97
CA VAL A 669 13.77 1.98 -4.53
C VAL A 669 12.34 1.57 -4.22
N LYS A 670 11.34 2.13 -4.92
CA LYS A 670 9.94 1.70 -4.77
C LYS A 670 9.77 0.23 -5.19
N ARG A 671 10.31 -0.17 -6.35
CA ARG A 671 10.28 -1.55 -6.85
C ARG A 671 10.96 -2.53 -5.90
N LEU A 672 12.11 -2.14 -5.34
CA LEU A 672 12.84 -2.93 -4.35
C LEU A 672 11.97 -3.25 -3.14
N TYR A 673 11.31 -2.25 -2.57
CA TYR A 673 10.47 -2.45 -1.40
C TYR A 673 9.17 -3.21 -1.70
N GLU A 674 8.56 -3.02 -2.87
CA GLU A 674 7.43 -3.85 -3.31
C GLU A 674 7.82 -5.34 -3.41
N ALA A 675 9.04 -5.63 -3.88
CA ALA A 675 9.56 -7.00 -3.94
C ALA A 675 9.89 -7.57 -2.55
N LEU A 676 10.48 -6.78 -1.64
CA LEU A 676 10.72 -7.19 -0.24
C LEU A 676 9.41 -7.44 0.52
N ASP A 677 8.39 -6.60 0.31
CA ASP A 677 7.06 -6.78 0.88
C ASP A 677 6.41 -8.08 0.34
N ARG A 678 6.60 -8.40 -0.95
CA ARG A 678 6.19 -9.70 -1.53
C ARG A 678 6.89 -10.88 -0.85
N CYS A 679 8.20 -10.78 -0.57
CA CYS A 679 8.91 -11.81 0.19
C CYS A 679 8.31 -12.00 1.59
N GLU A 680 8.03 -10.92 2.32
CA GLU A 680 7.41 -10.98 3.65
C GLU A 680 6.04 -11.69 3.62
N ASP A 681 5.21 -11.38 2.63
CA ASP A 681 3.88 -11.98 2.48
C ASP A 681 3.92 -13.49 2.17
N ILE A 682 4.90 -13.92 1.38
CA ILE A 682 5.17 -15.35 1.10
C ILE A 682 5.67 -16.02 2.38
N LEU A 683 6.71 -15.47 3.00
CA LEU A 683 7.38 -16.07 4.16
C LEU A 683 6.49 -16.08 5.41
N ARG A 684 5.42 -15.28 5.47
CA ARG A 684 4.40 -15.41 6.51
C ARG A 684 3.69 -16.77 6.50
N LYS A 685 3.56 -17.40 5.34
CA LYS A 685 2.71 -18.60 5.12
C LYS A 685 3.48 -19.91 5.08
N GLN A 686 4.76 -19.87 4.74
CA GLN A 686 5.60 -21.04 4.46
C GLN A 686 7.04 -20.79 4.88
N ARG A 687 7.86 -21.84 5.05
CA ARG A 687 9.24 -21.73 5.57
C ARG A 687 10.22 -21.03 4.61
N PHE A 688 10.12 -21.31 3.32
CA PHE A 688 11.02 -20.82 2.27
C PHE A 688 10.25 -20.17 1.11
N LEU A 689 10.93 -19.63 0.09
CA LEU A 689 10.27 -18.88 -0.98
C LEU A 689 9.41 -19.75 -1.91
N CYS A 690 9.83 -20.99 -2.15
CA CYS A 690 9.16 -21.92 -3.08
C CYS A 690 8.47 -23.08 -2.34
N GLY A 691 8.13 -22.90 -1.06
CA GLY A 691 7.44 -23.90 -0.23
C GLY A 691 8.14 -24.12 1.12
N ASN A 692 8.14 -25.36 1.59
CA ASN A 692 8.77 -25.75 2.86
C ASN A 692 10.13 -26.44 2.71
N THR A 693 10.65 -26.54 1.48
CA THR A 693 11.98 -27.06 1.16
C THR A 693 12.90 -25.92 0.73
N LEU A 694 14.17 -25.97 1.13
CA LEU A 694 15.20 -25.01 0.70
C LEU A 694 15.49 -25.17 -0.80
N THR A 695 15.55 -24.07 -1.55
CA THR A 695 15.79 -24.05 -3.01
C THR A 695 16.86 -23.04 -3.42
N GLU A 696 17.29 -23.05 -4.69
CA GLU A 696 18.23 -22.05 -5.22
C GLU A 696 17.69 -20.61 -5.12
N SER A 697 16.36 -20.43 -5.12
CA SER A 697 15.71 -19.14 -4.89
C SER A 697 16.08 -18.56 -3.53
N ASP A 698 16.15 -19.42 -2.52
CA ASP A 698 16.45 -19.01 -1.15
C ASP A 698 17.89 -18.57 -1.00
N ILE A 699 18.82 -19.29 -1.65
CA ILE A 699 20.23 -18.91 -1.69
C ILE A 699 20.42 -17.58 -2.43
N ARG A 700 19.69 -17.38 -3.54
CA ARG A 700 19.76 -16.14 -4.32
C ARG A 700 19.24 -14.94 -3.55
N LEU A 701 18.17 -15.08 -2.77
CA LEU A 701 17.67 -14.02 -1.89
C LEU A 701 18.60 -13.79 -0.70
N PHE A 702 19.01 -14.86 -0.02
CA PHE A 702 19.82 -14.83 1.21
C PHE A 702 21.07 -13.98 1.06
N VAL A 703 21.83 -14.17 -0.03
CA VAL A 703 23.07 -13.41 -0.27
C VAL A 703 22.83 -11.91 -0.42
N THR A 704 21.64 -11.47 -0.78
CA THR A 704 21.29 -10.04 -0.81
C THR A 704 20.79 -9.57 0.54
N VAL A 705 19.88 -10.28 1.20
CA VAL A 705 19.29 -9.82 2.48
C VAL A 705 20.30 -9.81 3.63
N ILE A 706 21.29 -10.73 3.64
CA ILE A 706 22.36 -10.74 4.66
C ILE A 706 23.28 -9.51 4.57
N ARG A 707 23.33 -8.84 3.40
CA ARG A 707 24.13 -7.64 3.16
C ARG A 707 23.34 -6.34 3.34
N PHE A 708 22.02 -6.45 3.49
CA PHE A 708 21.11 -5.31 3.37
C PHE A 708 21.33 -4.27 4.47
N ASP A 709 21.20 -4.68 5.73
CA ASP A 709 21.28 -3.78 6.88
C ASP A 709 22.70 -3.28 7.15
N GLU A 710 23.73 -4.06 6.79
CA GLU A 710 25.14 -3.76 7.08
C GLU A 710 25.79 -2.91 5.97
N ALA A 711 25.30 -3.00 4.73
CA ALA A 711 25.82 -2.26 3.59
C ALA A 711 24.72 -1.49 2.84
N TYR A 712 23.81 -2.19 2.16
CA TYR A 712 22.91 -1.57 1.15
C TYR A 712 22.03 -0.45 1.69
N ALA A 713 21.56 -0.56 2.92
CA ALA A 713 20.73 0.47 3.55
C ALA A 713 21.45 1.83 3.60
N VAL A 714 22.76 1.83 3.79
CA VAL A 714 23.58 3.05 3.87
C VAL A 714 24.19 3.38 2.52
N ILE A 715 25.02 2.48 1.98
CA ILE A 715 25.81 2.76 0.77
C ILE A 715 24.93 2.98 -0.46
N PHE A 716 23.85 2.21 -0.58
CA PHE A 716 22.90 2.30 -1.70
C PHE A 716 21.60 3.01 -1.31
N LYS A 717 21.56 3.62 -0.13
CA LYS A 717 20.43 4.39 0.39
C LYS A 717 19.12 3.59 0.48
N CYS A 718 19.17 2.26 0.53
CA CYS A 718 17.98 1.42 0.61
C CYS A 718 17.41 1.41 2.05
N ASP A 719 16.88 2.56 2.52
CA ASP A 719 16.66 2.84 3.95
C ASP A 719 15.19 3.04 4.39
N LYS A 720 14.21 2.86 3.51
CA LYS A 720 12.77 2.95 3.85
C LYS A 720 12.37 2.03 5.00
N ARG A 721 12.92 0.81 5.02
CA ARG A 721 12.73 -0.22 6.06
C ARG A 721 13.90 -1.20 6.03
N LEU A 722 14.40 -1.59 7.19
CA LEU A 722 15.52 -2.51 7.34
C LEU A 722 15.02 -3.96 7.38
N VAL A 723 15.83 -4.93 6.96
CA VAL A 723 15.46 -6.36 6.97
C VAL A 723 15.11 -6.80 8.38
N ARG A 724 15.81 -6.33 9.40
CA ARG A 724 15.48 -6.65 10.81
C ARG A 724 14.11 -6.17 11.28
N GLU A 725 13.48 -5.25 10.56
CA GLU A 725 12.14 -4.74 10.86
C GLU A 725 11.04 -5.56 10.18
N TYR A 726 11.40 -6.46 9.25
CA TYR A 726 10.51 -7.46 8.66
C TYR A 726 10.51 -8.73 9.52
N TYR A 727 9.37 -9.09 10.13
CA TYR A 727 9.35 -10.19 11.08
C TYR A 727 9.64 -11.54 10.42
N HIS A 728 9.01 -11.85 9.28
CA HIS A 728 9.19 -13.14 8.63
C HIS A 728 10.50 -13.19 7.85
N LEU A 729 10.85 -12.13 7.12
CA LEU A 729 12.11 -12.05 6.36
C LEU A 729 13.35 -12.07 7.27
N PHE A 730 13.30 -11.43 8.43
CA PHE A 730 14.42 -11.48 9.39
C PHE A 730 14.60 -12.88 9.98
N ASN A 731 13.51 -13.51 10.43
CA ASN A 731 13.57 -14.89 10.94
C ASN A 731 13.98 -15.89 9.85
N TYR A 732 13.57 -15.67 8.59
CA TYR A 732 14.04 -16.43 7.44
C TYR A 732 15.54 -16.28 7.18
N THR A 733 16.06 -15.05 7.29
CA THR A 733 17.50 -14.78 7.12
C THR A 733 18.32 -15.50 8.19
N LYS A 734 17.86 -15.49 9.44
CA LYS A 734 18.48 -16.26 10.55
C LYS A 734 18.41 -17.78 10.32
N ASP A 735 17.26 -18.29 9.85
CA ASP A 735 17.07 -19.71 9.53
C ASP A 735 18.10 -20.20 8.52
N ILE A 736 18.26 -19.49 7.39
CA ILE A 736 19.25 -19.87 6.38
C ILE A 736 20.69 -19.72 6.89
N TYR A 737 20.98 -18.65 7.65
CA TYR A 737 22.31 -18.45 8.24
C TYR A 737 22.74 -19.61 9.16
N GLN A 738 21.78 -20.21 9.86
CA GLN A 738 22.00 -21.30 10.82
C GLN A 738 22.01 -22.70 10.19
N ILE A 739 21.70 -22.82 8.89
CA ILE A 739 21.87 -24.10 8.16
C ILE A 739 23.36 -24.47 8.18
N ALA A 740 23.65 -25.74 8.47
CA ALA A 740 25.02 -26.26 8.53
C ALA A 740 25.81 -25.89 7.26
N GLY A 741 26.98 -25.26 7.45
CA GLY A 741 27.86 -24.77 6.39
C GLY A 741 27.58 -23.35 5.90
N MET A 742 26.36 -22.81 6.06
CA MET A 742 25.99 -21.49 5.51
C MET A 742 26.69 -20.32 6.19
N SER A 743 26.79 -20.31 7.52
CA SER A 743 27.47 -19.23 8.27
C SER A 743 28.93 -19.02 7.83
N SER A 744 29.63 -20.10 7.47
CA SER A 744 31.03 -20.05 6.98
C SER A 744 31.19 -19.32 5.63
N THR A 745 30.09 -19.10 4.91
CA THR A 745 30.08 -18.41 3.62
C THR A 745 29.92 -16.89 3.75
N VAL A 746 29.70 -16.40 4.97
CA VAL A 746 29.47 -14.97 5.26
C VAL A 746 30.63 -14.43 6.08
N LYS A 747 31.43 -13.56 5.48
CA LYS A 747 32.42 -12.73 6.21
C LYS A 747 32.00 -11.28 6.16
N MET A 748 31.38 -10.80 7.25
CA MET A 748 30.78 -9.47 7.29
C MET A 748 31.81 -8.35 7.13
N ASP A 749 33.02 -8.52 7.68
CA ASP A 749 34.10 -7.55 7.51
C ASP A 749 34.51 -7.38 6.05
N HIS A 750 34.64 -8.48 5.31
CA HIS A 750 34.95 -8.45 3.87
C HIS A 750 33.84 -7.76 3.08
N ILE A 751 32.58 -8.05 3.42
CA ILE A 751 31.40 -7.39 2.80
C ILE A 751 31.50 -5.88 3.01
N LYS A 752 31.62 -5.42 4.25
CA LYS A 752 31.63 -3.97 4.57
C LYS A 752 32.83 -3.28 3.95
N GLN A 753 34.04 -3.83 4.10
CA GLN A 753 35.25 -3.27 3.52
C GLN A 753 35.10 -3.05 2.00
N ASN A 754 34.59 -4.04 1.27
CA ASN A 754 34.37 -3.88 -0.16
C ASN A 754 33.32 -2.81 -0.49
N TYR A 755 32.13 -2.85 0.12
CA TYR A 755 31.06 -1.92 -0.27
C TYR A 755 31.35 -0.48 0.12
N TYR A 756 32.05 -0.23 1.23
CA TYR A 756 32.39 1.13 1.61
C TYR A 756 33.70 1.63 0.98
N GLY A 757 34.64 0.74 0.65
CA GLY A 757 35.97 1.09 0.14
C GLY A 757 36.17 0.95 -1.38
N SER A 758 35.36 0.16 -2.10
CA SER A 758 35.56 -0.08 -3.54
C SER A 758 34.72 0.82 -4.46
N PHE A 759 33.92 1.74 -3.91
CA PHE A 759 33.02 2.62 -4.67
C PHE A 759 33.25 4.12 -4.34
N PRO A 760 34.39 4.70 -4.77
CA PRO A 760 34.74 6.09 -4.44
C PRO A 760 33.74 7.11 -5.01
N SER A 761 33.02 6.79 -6.09
CA SER A 761 31.96 7.65 -6.64
C SER A 761 30.74 7.77 -5.72
N ILE A 762 30.50 6.80 -4.85
CA ILE A 762 29.37 6.79 -3.89
C ILE A 762 29.84 7.17 -2.49
N ASN A 763 31.02 6.70 -2.08
CA ASN A 763 31.63 6.98 -0.78
C ASN A 763 33.08 7.45 -0.93
N PRO A 764 33.31 8.73 -1.28
CA PRO A 764 34.65 9.25 -1.60
C PRO A 764 35.65 9.18 -0.44
N LEU A 765 35.16 9.12 0.80
CA LEU A 765 36.01 9.09 2.01
C LEU A 765 36.37 7.68 2.45
N GLU A 766 35.82 6.65 1.78
CA GLU A 766 36.03 5.23 2.12
C GLU A 766 35.68 4.86 3.58
N ILE A 767 34.90 5.72 4.26
CA ILE A 767 34.50 5.49 5.65
C ILE A 767 33.54 4.30 5.69
N ILE A 768 33.92 3.29 6.47
CA ILE A 768 33.11 2.10 6.71
C ILE A 768 32.13 2.40 7.84
N ALA A 769 30.82 2.37 7.54
CA ALA A 769 29.82 2.57 8.59
C ALA A 769 29.90 1.46 9.64
N HIS A 770 29.79 1.84 10.91
CA HIS A 770 29.88 0.87 12.02
C HIS A 770 28.80 -0.22 11.92
N GLY A 771 27.62 0.10 11.39
CA GLY A 771 26.53 -0.85 11.17
C GLY A 771 25.87 -1.35 12.47
N PRO A 772 24.76 -2.11 12.35
CA PRO A 772 24.01 -2.62 13.48
C PRO A 772 24.66 -3.81 14.20
N ASN A 773 25.68 -4.46 13.62
CA ASN A 773 26.36 -5.66 14.15
C ASN A 773 25.37 -6.74 14.57
N ILE A 774 24.50 -7.13 13.64
CA ILE A 774 23.41 -8.07 13.91
C ILE A 774 23.98 -9.47 14.17
N ASP A 775 23.59 -10.06 15.29
CA ASP A 775 23.86 -11.47 15.56
C ASP A 775 22.80 -12.37 14.89
N TYR A 776 23.16 -12.91 13.72
CA TYR A 776 22.31 -13.83 12.95
C TYR A 776 22.28 -15.26 13.53
N SER A 777 23.08 -15.57 14.55
CA SER A 777 23.05 -16.86 15.26
C SER A 777 21.91 -16.95 16.30
N LEU A 778 21.25 -15.84 16.60
CA LEU A 778 20.11 -15.81 17.52
C LEU A 778 18.94 -16.70 17.05
N PRO A 779 18.18 -17.32 17.96
CA PRO A 779 17.07 -18.22 17.61
C PRO A 779 16.03 -17.58 16.67
N HIS A 780 15.42 -18.41 15.82
CA HIS A 780 14.31 -18.04 14.94
C HIS A 780 13.11 -18.99 15.13
N ASP A 781 11.91 -18.55 14.73
CA ASP A 781 10.65 -19.29 14.92
C ASP A 781 10.23 -20.12 13.68
N ARG A 782 11.08 -20.18 12.65
CA ARG A 782 10.73 -20.75 11.33
C ARG A 782 10.43 -22.25 11.33
N HIS A 783 10.87 -22.99 12.35
CA HIS A 783 10.56 -24.43 12.50
C HIS A 783 9.06 -24.71 12.66
N ARG A 784 8.24 -23.72 13.03
CA ARG A 784 6.78 -23.89 13.12
C ARG A 784 6.10 -24.28 11.81
N PHE A 785 6.77 -24.10 10.67
CA PHE A 785 6.29 -24.51 9.35
C PHE A 785 6.72 -25.94 8.95
N SER A 786 7.54 -26.61 9.76
CA SER A 786 8.05 -27.97 9.47
C SER A 786 7.29 -29.09 10.20
N LEU A 787 6.23 -28.76 10.95
CA LEU A 787 5.51 -29.71 11.82
C LEU A 787 4.62 -30.75 11.10
N GLU A 788 4.62 -30.79 9.77
CA GLU A 788 3.93 -31.85 8.99
C GLU A 788 4.88 -32.91 8.40
N SER A 789 6.22 -32.78 8.52
CA SER A 789 7.17 -33.70 7.85
C SER A 789 8.08 -34.57 8.75
N ASP A 790 8.13 -34.34 10.06
CA ASP A 790 9.13 -34.97 10.95
C ASP A 790 8.61 -36.14 11.79
N TYR A 791 7.79 -37.04 11.21
CA TYR A 791 7.49 -38.36 11.83
C TYR A 791 8.42 -39.48 11.37
N THR A 792 9.41 -39.19 10.54
CA THR A 792 10.37 -40.18 10.07
C THR A 792 11.77 -39.60 10.13
N ARG A 793 12.58 -40.18 11.03
CA ARG A 793 14.06 -40.21 11.04
C ARG A 793 14.78 -39.19 11.94
N LEU A 794 14.88 -39.53 13.22
CA LEU A 794 15.99 -39.14 14.10
C LEU A 794 16.51 -40.41 14.78
N GLU A 795 17.42 -41.10 14.09
CA GLU A 795 18.36 -42.06 14.69
C GLU A 795 19.74 -41.37 14.79
N LEU A 796 20.26 -41.36 16.02
CA LEU A 796 21.68 -41.44 16.43
C LEU A 796 22.60 -40.23 16.17
N PHE A 797 22.94 -39.50 17.24
CA PHE A 797 24.26 -39.65 17.90
C PHE A 797 24.22 -39.17 19.36
N GLU A 798 25.06 -39.79 20.17
CA GLU A 798 24.88 -40.08 21.60
C GLU A 798 25.40 -38.99 22.55
N SER A 799 24.68 -38.78 23.64
CA SER A 799 25.25 -38.54 24.99
C SER A 799 24.13 -38.73 26.03
N ALA A 800 23.59 -39.95 26.05
CA ALA A 800 22.65 -40.41 27.06
C ALA A 800 23.40 -41.25 28.10
N SER A 801 23.75 -40.67 29.24
CA SER A 801 24.14 -41.44 30.43
C SER A 801 23.65 -40.86 31.76
N PHE A 802 22.68 -39.94 31.77
CA PHE A 802 22.14 -39.43 33.05
C PHE A 802 20.61 -39.33 33.13
N VAL A 803 19.90 -39.58 32.02
CA VAL A 803 18.44 -39.45 31.96
C VAL A 803 17.72 -40.81 32.00
N CYS A 804 18.43 -41.92 31.75
CA CYS A 804 17.84 -43.27 31.76
C CYS A 804 17.55 -43.84 33.16
N GLU A 805 18.06 -43.26 34.25
CA GLU A 805 17.75 -43.76 35.60
C GLU A 805 16.50 -43.11 36.23
N LEU A 806 16.06 -41.94 35.75
CA LEU A 806 14.90 -41.24 36.31
C LEU A 806 13.57 -41.60 35.61
N SER A 807 13.62 -42.00 34.33
CA SER A 807 12.43 -42.42 33.58
C SER A 807 11.95 -43.82 34.00
N ALA A 808 12.88 -44.72 34.39
CA ALA A 808 12.55 -46.05 34.88
C ALA A 808 11.82 -46.03 36.24
N LEU A 809 12.14 -45.08 37.12
CA LEU A 809 11.51 -44.97 38.45
C LEU A 809 10.07 -44.41 38.41
N LEU A 810 9.71 -43.65 37.37
CA LEU A 810 8.38 -43.06 37.22
C LEU A 810 7.37 -44.01 36.55
N ILE A 811 7.86 -44.95 35.74
CA ILE A 811 7.03 -45.96 35.08
C ILE A 811 6.58 -47.05 36.08
N GLU A 812 7.39 -47.39 37.09
CA GLU A 812 6.99 -48.31 38.16
C GLU A 812 5.90 -47.76 39.09
N ILE A 813 5.83 -46.43 39.29
CA ILE A 813 4.80 -45.83 40.17
C ILE A 813 3.42 -45.80 39.51
N PHE A 814 3.34 -45.75 38.17
CA PHE A 814 2.05 -45.72 37.45
C PHE A 814 1.51 -47.11 37.07
N ALA A 815 2.34 -48.15 37.11
CA ALA A 815 1.93 -49.52 36.77
C ALA A 815 1.11 -50.23 37.89
N ILE A 816 1.01 -49.68 39.10
CA ILE A 816 0.31 -50.33 40.22
C ILE A 816 -0.95 -49.52 40.61
N LYS A 817 -1.96 -49.46 39.73
CA LYS A 817 -3.35 -49.22 40.19
C LYS A 817 -4.47 -49.60 39.22
N SER A 818 -4.21 -50.44 38.22
CA SER A 818 -5.29 -51.08 37.47
C SER A 818 -4.89 -52.50 37.10
N LEU A 819 -5.40 -53.48 37.85
CA LEU A 819 -5.72 -54.84 37.38
C LEU A 819 -6.45 -55.64 38.49
N ARG A 820 -7.78 -55.65 38.44
CA ARG A 820 -8.69 -56.79 38.78
C ARG A 820 -9.97 -56.60 37.95
N SER A 821 -10.16 -57.36 36.85
CA SER A 821 -10.94 -58.62 36.77
C SER A 821 -12.46 -58.34 36.72
N THR A 822 -13.33 -58.79 35.79
CA THR A 822 -13.31 -59.90 34.81
C THR A 822 -14.64 -59.95 33.99
N LYS A 823 -14.57 -60.56 32.78
CA LYS A 823 -15.56 -61.42 32.06
C LYS A 823 -16.63 -60.82 31.08
N ASN A 824 -16.56 -61.36 29.84
CA ASN A 824 -17.45 -61.36 28.64
C ASN A 824 -18.83 -62.06 28.87
N PRO A 825 -19.88 -62.02 27.97
CA PRO A 825 -19.86 -62.00 26.48
C PRO A 825 -20.93 -61.17 25.67
N LEU A 826 -20.74 -61.19 24.33
CA LEU A 826 -21.41 -60.66 23.08
C LEU A 826 -22.97 -60.72 22.95
N PRO A 827 -23.67 -60.11 21.92
CA PRO A 827 -23.23 -59.81 20.53
C PRO A 827 -23.71 -58.52 19.78
N MET A 828 -23.06 -58.27 18.62
CA MET A 828 -23.48 -57.62 17.35
C MET A 828 -23.91 -56.14 17.26
N ALA A 829 -23.06 -55.32 16.62
CA ALA A 829 -23.22 -54.79 15.25
C ALA A 829 -22.34 -53.53 15.07
N VAL A 830 -21.48 -53.53 14.04
CA VAL A 830 -20.64 -52.38 13.68
C VAL A 830 -21.38 -51.54 12.64
N PRO A 831 -21.53 -50.23 12.85
CA PRO A 831 -21.52 -49.27 11.76
C PRO A 831 -20.24 -48.42 11.81
N SER A 832 -19.59 -48.36 10.66
CA SER A 832 -18.47 -47.50 10.28
C SER A 832 -18.47 -46.11 10.93
N ILE A 833 -17.36 -45.76 11.58
CA ILE A 833 -17.02 -44.38 11.92
C ILE A 833 -16.58 -43.70 10.61
N TYR A 834 -17.45 -42.87 10.05
CA TYR A 834 -17.07 -41.91 9.02
C TYR A 834 -16.11 -40.89 9.66
N SER A 835 -14.88 -40.88 9.16
CA SER A 835 -14.00 -39.72 9.23
C SER A 835 -14.70 -38.52 8.59
N GLU A 836 -14.76 -37.38 9.27
CA GLU A 836 -15.10 -36.10 8.61
C GLU A 836 -13.98 -35.76 7.62
N GLU A 837 -14.13 -36.22 6.37
CA GLU A 837 -13.35 -35.72 5.24
C GLU A 837 -13.66 -34.24 5.02
N ILE A 838 -12.62 -33.40 5.07
CA ILE A 838 -12.70 -31.99 4.68
C ILE A 838 -12.97 -31.94 3.17
N PRO A 839 -14.10 -31.37 2.68
CA PRO A 839 -14.36 -31.29 1.24
C PRO A 839 -13.42 -30.27 0.56
N PRO A 840 -13.14 -30.42 -0.76
CA PRO A 840 -12.38 -29.43 -1.52
C PRO A 840 -13.07 -28.06 -1.45
N GLN A 841 -12.31 -27.03 -1.09
CA GLN A 841 -12.86 -25.71 -0.77
C GLN A 841 -13.20 -24.94 -2.05
N HIS A 842 -14.42 -25.11 -2.57
CA HIS A 842 -14.89 -24.41 -3.78
C HIS A 842 -14.75 -22.89 -3.62
N GLN A 843 -14.29 -22.20 -4.68
CA GLN A 843 -14.11 -20.75 -4.69
C GLN A 843 -15.46 -20.03 -4.84
N VAL A 844 -15.64 -18.96 -4.05
CA VAL A 844 -16.82 -18.08 -4.07
C VAL A 844 -16.45 -16.73 -4.70
N PHE A 845 -17.11 -16.35 -5.78
CA PHE A 845 -16.91 -15.05 -6.44
C PHE A 845 -17.85 -13.98 -5.85
N ILE A 846 -17.37 -12.76 -5.61
CA ILE A 846 -18.24 -11.64 -5.19
C ILE A 846 -18.20 -10.52 -6.22
N ASN A 847 -19.38 -10.22 -6.76
CA ASN A 847 -19.62 -9.14 -7.70
C ASN A 847 -20.38 -7.99 -7.00
N PHE A 848 -19.85 -6.77 -7.10
CA PHE A 848 -20.38 -5.61 -6.40
C PHE A 848 -19.90 -4.29 -7.02
N ARG A 849 -20.52 -3.16 -6.64
CA ARG A 849 -20.10 -1.81 -7.05
C ARG A 849 -20.37 -0.76 -5.97
N GLY A 850 -19.39 0.13 -5.78
CA GLY A 850 -19.51 1.35 -4.98
C GLY A 850 -18.37 1.49 -3.97
N GLU A 851 -17.74 2.67 -3.89
CA GLU A 851 -16.65 2.93 -2.94
C GLU A 851 -17.10 2.81 -1.47
N GLU A 852 -18.38 3.14 -1.19
CA GLU A 852 -19.01 2.98 0.12
C GLU A 852 -18.97 1.53 0.61
N LEU A 853 -19.17 0.56 -0.28
CA LEU A 853 -19.15 -0.87 0.06
C LEU A 853 -17.73 -1.37 0.34
N ARG A 854 -16.71 -0.88 -0.37
CA ARG A 854 -15.32 -1.37 -0.29
C ARG A 854 -14.66 -1.14 1.07
N LYS A 855 -14.87 0.04 1.67
CA LYS A 855 -14.22 0.42 2.94
C LYS A 855 -15.03 0.08 4.19
N SER A 856 -16.25 -0.46 4.03
CA SER A 856 -17.15 -0.81 5.13
C SER A 856 -17.65 -2.25 5.02
N PHE A 857 -18.84 -2.45 4.45
CA PHE A 857 -19.57 -3.72 4.40
C PHE A 857 -18.77 -4.88 3.80
N LEU A 858 -18.10 -4.69 2.66
CA LEU A 858 -17.33 -5.74 2.00
C LEU A 858 -16.12 -6.18 2.83
N GLY A 859 -15.45 -5.24 3.51
CA GLY A 859 -14.33 -5.55 4.40
C GLY A 859 -14.74 -6.46 5.57
N PHE A 860 -15.92 -6.21 6.16
CA PHE A 860 -16.48 -7.08 7.20
C PHE A 860 -16.95 -8.43 6.64
N LEU A 861 -17.57 -8.45 5.46
CA LEU A 861 -18.01 -9.68 4.80
C LEU A 861 -16.82 -10.59 4.44
N LEU A 862 -15.75 -10.03 3.87
CA LEU A 862 -14.55 -10.78 3.52
C LEU A 862 -13.84 -11.33 4.74
N LYS A 863 -13.77 -10.54 5.82
CA LYS A 863 -13.23 -11.01 7.09
C LYS A 863 -14.05 -12.17 7.65
N ALA A 864 -15.38 -12.03 7.70
CA ALA A 864 -16.27 -13.08 8.20
C ALA A 864 -16.20 -14.38 7.37
N MET A 865 -16.10 -14.27 6.04
CA MET A 865 -15.91 -15.43 5.15
C MET A 865 -14.56 -16.13 5.37
N ARG A 866 -13.47 -15.36 5.58
CA ARG A 866 -12.14 -15.93 5.90
C ARG A 866 -12.12 -16.60 7.26
N ASP A 867 -12.70 -15.95 8.28
CA ASP A 867 -12.84 -16.51 9.63
C ASP A 867 -13.70 -17.79 9.62
N ALA A 868 -14.67 -17.84 8.70
CA ALA A 868 -15.50 -19.01 8.43
C ALA A 868 -14.83 -20.12 7.60
N LYS A 869 -13.56 -19.94 7.20
CA LYS A 869 -12.81 -20.82 6.29
C LYS A 869 -13.55 -21.04 4.97
N ILE A 870 -13.97 -19.97 4.30
CA ILE A 870 -14.53 -20.01 2.94
C ILE A 870 -13.52 -19.34 1.99
N ASN A 871 -13.24 -20.00 0.87
CA ASN A 871 -12.35 -19.48 -0.16
C ASN A 871 -13.10 -18.46 -1.02
N VAL A 872 -12.77 -17.16 -0.91
CA VAL A 872 -13.50 -16.05 -1.56
C VAL A 872 -12.58 -15.22 -2.44
N PHE A 873 -13.06 -14.86 -3.63
CA PHE A 873 -12.41 -13.98 -4.59
C PHE A 873 -13.21 -12.67 -4.77
N THR A 874 -12.49 -11.53 -4.86
CA THR A 874 -13.03 -10.18 -5.08
C THR A 874 -12.19 -9.41 -6.10
N ASP A 875 -12.79 -8.41 -6.74
CA ASP A 875 -12.14 -7.46 -7.66
C ASP A 875 -11.00 -6.61 -7.04
N GLU A 876 -10.80 -6.67 -5.71
CA GLU A 876 -9.77 -5.90 -4.98
C GLU A 876 -8.33 -6.16 -5.44
N ILE A 877 -8.07 -7.28 -6.11
CA ILE A 877 -6.72 -7.69 -6.57
C ILE A 877 -6.47 -7.25 -8.04
N GLU A 878 -7.47 -6.75 -8.77
CA GLU A 878 -7.28 -6.32 -10.16
C GLU A 878 -7.22 -4.80 -10.33
N VAL A 879 -6.11 -4.34 -10.91
CA VAL A 879 -5.86 -2.96 -11.32
C VAL A 879 -6.91 -2.56 -12.38
N ARG A 880 -7.65 -1.46 -12.14
CA ARG A 880 -8.56 -0.86 -13.14
C ARG A 880 -7.84 -0.72 -14.49
N GLY A 881 -8.29 -1.46 -15.51
CA GLY A 881 -7.76 -1.40 -16.87
C GLY A 881 -7.21 -2.71 -17.47
N ARG A 882 -7.32 -3.87 -16.81
CA ARG A 882 -7.03 -5.18 -17.43
C ARG A 882 -8.29 -5.94 -17.88
N ASP A 883 -8.08 -6.80 -18.89
CA ASP A 883 -9.06 -7.50 -19.70
C ASP A 883 -10.19 -8.18 -18.89
N ILE A 884 -11.44 -7.88 -19.26
CA ILE A 884 -12.64 -8.48 -18.65
C ILE A 884 -12.59 -10.01 -18.66
N GLN A 885 -11.87 -10.61 -19.62
CA GLN A 885 -11.69 -12.06 -19.74
C GLN A 885 -11.09 -12.72 -18.49
N ASN A 886 -10.21 -12.05 -17.75
CA ASN A 886 -9.66 -12.61 -16.51
C ASN A 886 -10.74 -12.70 -15.42
N LEU A 887 -11.54 -11.65 -15.24
CA LEU A 887 -12.69 -11.67 -14.34
C LEU A 887 -13.74 -12.70 -14.77
N LEU A 888 -14.01 -12.85 -16.07
CA LEU A 888 -14.92 -13.87 -16.58
C LEU A 888 -14.39 -15.30 -16.34
N SER A 889 -13.08 -15.54 -16.48
CA SER A 889 -12.47 -16.83 -16.17
C SER A 889 -12.58 -17.21 -14.70
N ARG A 890 -12.52 -16.24 -13.78
CA ARG A 890 -12.72 -16.47 -12.33
C ARG A 890 -14.17 -16.79 -11.97
N ILE A 891 -15.13 -16.23 -12.72
CA ILE A 891 -16.54 -16.64 -12.62
C ILE A 891 -16.72 -18.07 -13.14
N GLU A 892 -15.99 -18.46 -14.19
CA GLU A 892 -16.01 -19.84 -14.73
C GLU A 892 -15.42 -20.88 -13.76
N GLU A 893 -14.34 -20.51 -13.05
CA GLU A 893 -13.68 -21.33 -12.02
C GLU A 893 -14.46 -21.43 -10.70
N SER A 894 -15.43 -20.53 -10.48
CA SER A 894 -16.24 -20.50 -9.26
C SER A 894 -17.47 -21.41 -9.36
N ARG A 895 -17.86 -22.02 -8.24
CA ARG A 895 -19.11 -22.81 -8.14
C ARG A 895 -20.24 -22.08 -7.42
N VAL A 896 -19.89 -21.04 -6.65
CA VAL A 896 -20.83 -20.15 -5.97
C VAL A 896 -20.43 -18.71 -6.25
N ALA A 897 -21.40 -17.84 -6.51
CA ALA A 897 -21.17 -16.41 -6.64
C ALA A 897 -22.18 -15.58 -5.83
N ILE A 898 -21.78 -14.38 -5.41
CA ILE A 898 -22.59 -13.45 -4.64
C ILE A 898 -22.71 -12.16 -5.47
N ALA A 899 -23.93 -11.75 -5.78
CA ALA A 899 -24.21 -10.50 -6.50
C ALA A 899 -24.78 -9.46 -5.53
N ILE A 900 -23.97 -8.45 -5.15
CA ILE A 900 -24.37 -7.40 -4.20
C ILE A 900 -24.97 -6.22 -4.97
N LEU A 901 -26.30 -6.23 -5.09
CA LEU A 901 -27.09 -5.23 -5.80
C LEU A 901 -27.32 -4.01 -4.90
N SER A 902 -26.68 -2.90 -5.24
CA SER A 902 -26.77 -1.61 -4.55
C SER A 902 -27.34 -0.52 -5.46
N LYS A 903 -27.73 0.63 -4.90
CA LYS A 903 -28.26 1.80 -5.65
C LYS A 903 -27.39 2.23 -6.84
N ARG A 904 -26.07 2.05 -6.73
CA ARG A 904 -25.07 2.47 -7.73
C ARG A 904 -24.55 1.33 -8.60
N TYR A 905 -25.14 0.15 -8.50
CA TYR A 905 -24.66 -1.05 -9.16
C TYR A 905 -24.67 -0.94 -10.70
N THR A 906 -25.74 -0.38 -11.25
CA THR A 906 -25.97 -0.18 -12.68
C THR A 906 -25.18 0.99 -13.30
N GLU A 907 -24.35 1.71 -12.53
CA GLU A 907 -23.41 2.71 -13.07
C GLU A 907 -22.20 2.08 -13.78
N SER A 908 -22.00 0.77 -13.65
CA SER A 908 -20.80 0.07 -14.10
C SER A 908 -21.16 -0.97 -15.15
N SER A 909 -20.83 -0.71 -16.42
CA SER A 909 -20.98 -1.70 -17.50
C SER A 909 -20.26 -3.01 -17.18
N TRP A 910 -19.10 -2.95 -16.52
CA TRP A 910 -18.35 -4.12 -16.09
C TRP A 910 -19.10 -4.99 -15.07
N CYS A 911 -19.77 -4.39 -14.08
CA CYS A 911 -20.55 -5.16 -13.11
C CYS A 911 -21.77 -5.82 -13.77
N LEU A 912 -22.29 -5.23 -14.85
CA LEU A 912 -23.37 -5.79 -15.65
C LEU A 912 -22.90 -6.90 -16.60
N ASP A 913 -21.70 -6.78 -17.16
CA ASP A 913 -21.07 -7.84 -17.96
C ASP A 913 -20.73 -9.07 -17.09
N GLU A 914 -20.22 -8.87 -15.87
CA GLU A 914 -20.05 -9.94 -14.87
C GLU A 914 -21.39 -10.60 -14.53
N LEU A 915 -22.46 -9.80 -14.37
CA LEU A 915 -23.82 -10.30 -14.11
C LEU A 915 -24.38 -11.13 -15.27
N VAL A 916 -24.08 -10.74 -16.52
CA VAL A 916 -24.41 -11.52 -17.73
C VAL A 916 -23.66 -12.84 -17.72
N LYS A 917 -22.36 -12.86 -17.42
CA LYS A 917 -21.59 -14.10 -17.36
C LYS A 917 -22.09 -15.03 -16.26
N MET A 918 -22.42 -14.49 -15.09
CA MET A 918 -23.03 -15.28 -14.01
C MET A 918 -24.36 -15.91 -14.45
N LYS A 919 -25.20 -15.18 -15.20
CA LYS A 919 -26.43 -15.73 -15.78
C LYS A 919 -26.12 -16.86 -16.77
N GLU A 920 -25.16 -16.68 -17.68
CA GLU A 920 -24.77 -17.72 -18.65
C GLU A 920 -24.34 -19.02 -17.93
N ARG A 921 -23.60 -18.91 -16.83
CA ARG A 921 -23.17 -20.06 -16.02
C ARG A 921 -24.30 -20.69 -15.20
N ILE A 922 -25.27 -19.88 -14.77
CA ILE A 922 -26.52 -20.37 -14.16
C ILE A 922 -27.32 -21.19 -15.18
N ASP A 923 -27.46 -20.70 -16.41
CA ASP A 923 -28.23 -21.36 -17.47
C ASP A 923 -27.59 -22.71 -17.86
N GLN A 924 -26.29 -22.88 -17.60
CA GLN A 924 -25.52 -24.12 -17.75
C GLN A 924 -25.57 -25.06 -16.51
N ASP A 925 -26.25 -24.68 -15.43
CA ASP A 925 -26.26 -25.35 -14.11
C ASP A 925 -24.86 -25.52 -13.48
N GLU A 926 -23.91 -24.64 -13.84
CA GLU A 926 -22.51 -24.72 -13.40
C GLU A 926 -22.14 -23.75 -12.27
N LEU A 927 -23.03 -22.78 -11.96
CA LEU A 927 -22.83 -21.75 -10.95
C LEU A 927 -24.12 -21.46 -10.16
N VAL A 928 -24.02 -21.43 -8.83
CA VAL A 928 -25.10 -20.97 -7.94
C VAL A 928 -24.86 -19.52 -7.54
N VAL A 929 -25.81 -18.62 -7.84
CA VAL A 929 -25.71 -17.20 -7.49
C VAL A 929 -26.66 -16.85 -6.34
N ILE A 930 -26.14 -16.13 -5.34
CA ILE A 930 -26.89 -15.60 -4.20
C ILE A 930 -27.02 -14.07 -4.36
N PRO A 931 -28.21 -13.53 -4.69
CA PRO A 931 -28.40 -12.09 -4.79
C PRO A 931 -28.55 -11.44 -3.40
N ILE A 932 -27.83 -10.34 -3.18
CA ILE A 932 -27.87 -9.54 -1.95
C ILE A 932 -28.40 -8.15 -2.28
N PHE A 933 -29.54 -7.77 -1.72
CA PHE A 933 -30.15 -6.46 -1.93
C PHE A 933 -29.67 -5.48 -0.84
N TYR A 934 -28.61 -4.75 -1.12
CA TYR A 934 -27.96 -3.84 -0.18
C TYR A 934 -28.55 -2.43 -0.27
N ARG A 935 -29.27 -2.05 0.79
CA ARG A 935 -30.07 -0.82 0.93
C ARG A 935 -30.94 -0.54 -0.30
N LEU A 936 -31.49 -1.61 -0.87
CA LEU A 936 -32.27 -1.60 -2.09
C LEU A 936 -33.43 -2.58 -1.95
N ASP A 937 -34.60 -2.25 -2.51
CA ASP A 937 -35.71 -3.20 -2.63
C ASP A 937 -35.53 -4.05 -3.90
N ALA A 938 -35.83 -5.34 -3.80
CA ALA A 938 -35.83 -6.27 -4.92
C ALA A 938 -36.83 -5.86 -6.02
N THR A 939 -37.91 -5.15 -5.68
CA THR A 939 -38.88 -4.64 -6.67
C THR A 939 -38.26 -3.57 -7.59
N ASN A 940 -37.42 -2.68 -7.04
CA ASN A 940 -36.69 -1.67 -7.81
C ASN A 940 -35.71 -2.28 -8.83
N CYS A 941 -35.06 -3.41 -8.49
CA CYS A 941 -34.25 -4.16 -9.46
C CYS A 941 -35.11 -4.74 -10.58
N LYS A 942 -36.24 -5.37 -10.23
CA LYS A 942 -37.11 -6.08 -11.19
C LYS A 942 -37.75 -5.15 -12.21
N ARG A 943 -38.17 -3.96 -11.78
CA ARG A 943 -38.83 -2.97 -12.65
C ARG A 943 -37.86 -1.95 -13.26
N LEU A 944 -36.57 -1.99 -12.87
CA LEU A 944 -35.58 -0.96 -13.20
C LEU A 944 -36.12 0.44 -12.84
N GLU A 945 -36.52 0.59 -11.58
CA GLU A 945 -37.18 1.79 -11.05
C GLU A 945 -36.33 2.49 -9.97
N GLY A 946 -36.61 3.78 -9.79
CA GLY A 946 -35.84 4.65 -8.90
C GLY A 946 -34.37 4.79 -9.31
N PRO A 947 -33.49 5.19 -8.39
CA PRO A 947 -32.11 5.54 -8.75
C PRO A 947 -31.28 4.40 -9.34
N PHE A 948 -31.63 3.14 -9.05
CA PHE A 948 -31.03 1.96 -9.69
C PHE A 948 -31.39 1.88 -11.18
N GLY A 949 -32.67 2.12 -11.51
CA GLY A 949 -33.16 2.20 -12.89
C GLY A 949 -32.66 3.43 -13.65
N ASP A 950 -32.60 4.59 -12.98
CA ASP A 950 -32.11 5.83 -13.59
C ASP A 950 -30.64 5.71 -13.99
N ASN A 951 -29.81 5.12 -13.12
CA ASN A 951 -28.43 4.81 -13.43
C ASN A 951 -28.29 3.85 -14.62
N PHE A 952 -29.14 2.82 -14.70
CA PHE A 952 -29.16 1.91 -15.85
C PHE A 952 -29.58 2.60 -17.15
N ARG A 953 -30.60 3.46 -17.12
CA ARG A 953 -31.06 4.24 -18.29
C ARG A 953 -30.00 5.21 -18.79
N ASN A 954 -29.20 5.80 -17.90
CA ASN A 954 -28.05 6.61 -18.29
C ASN A 954 -27.01 5.76 -19.03
N LEU A 955 -26.67 4.60 -18.49
CA LEU A 955 -25.74 3.68 -19.15
C LEU A 955 -26.29 3.15 -20.49
N GLU A 956 -27.59 2.86 -20.57
CA GLU A 956 -28.27 2.48 -21.82
C GLU A 956 -28.16 3.57 -22.89
N ARG A 957 -28.17 4.86 -22.51
CA ARG A 957 -27.93 5.98 -23.43
C ARG A 957 -26.50 5.98 -23.97
N ASP A 958 -25.54 5.66 -23.13
CA ASP A 958 -24.11 5.63 -23.48
C ASP A 958 -23.77 4.45 -24.40
N TYR A 959 -24.50 3.34 -24.31
CA TYR A 959 -24.28 2.12 -25.11
C TYR A 959 -25.34 1.88 -26.20
N ARG A 960 -26.07 2.91 -26.66
CA ARG A 960 -27.14 2.77 -27.69
C ARG A 960 -26.69 2.10 -28.98
N SER A 961 -25.40 2.16 -29.31
CA SER A 961 -24.79 1.50 -30.47
C SER A 961 -24.64 -0.02 -30.32
N GLU A 962 -24.84 -0.57 -29.11
CA GLU A 962 -24.70 -2.00 -28.79
C GLU A 962 -26.02 -2.59 -28.23
N PRO A 963 -27.12 -2.62 -29.02
CA PRO A 963 -28.45 -3.02 -28.52
C PRO A 963 -28.49 -4.46 -27.98
N GLU A 964 -27.69 -5.37 -28.54
CA GLU A 964 -27.59 -6.76 -28.07
C GLU A 964 -26.95 -6.87 -26.68
N ARG A 965 -25.97 -6.03 -26.36
CA ARG A 965 -25.33 -6.01 -25.03
C ARG A 965 -26.28 -5.46 -23.98
N ILE A 966 -27.00 -4.38 -24.30
CA ILE A 966 -28.06 -3.84 -23.43
C ILE A 966 -29.16 -4.87 -23.17
N LYS A 967 -29.57 -5.61 -24.21
CA LYS A 967 -30.56 -6.69 -24.09
C LYS A 967 -30.09 -7.76 -23.11
N LYS A 968 -28.84 -8.24 -23.24
CA LYS A 968 -28.23 -9.19 -22.29
C LYS A 968 -28.20 -8.64 -20.86
N TRP A 969 -27.84 -7.37 -20.67
CA TRP A 969 -27.87 -6.73 -19.34
C TRP A 969 -29.28 -6.69 -18.73
N LYS A 970 -30.31 -6.33 -19.52
CA LYS A 970 -31.71 -6.34 -19.07
C LYS A 970 -32.15 -7.74 -18.66
N GLU A 971 -31.81 -8.75 -19.46
CA GLU A 971 -32.12 -10.15 -19.15
C GLU A 971 -31.44 -10.62 -17.86
N ALA A 972 -30.17 -10.27 -17.63
CA ALA A 972 -29.44 -10.60 -16.41
C ALA A 972 -30.00 -9.91 -15.16
N LEU A 973 -30.33 -8.62 -15.27
CA LEU A 973 -30.94 -7.82 -14.19
C LEU A 973 -32.35 -8.26 -13.83
N ILE A 974 -33.08 -8.89 -14.75
CA ILE A 974 -34.41 -9.45 -14.49
C ILE A 974 -34.29 -10.88 -13.93
N SER A 975 -33.39 -11.70 -14.46
CA SER A 975 -33.30 -13.14 -14.15
C SER A 975 -32.67 -13.43 -12.78
N ILE A 976 -31.53 -12.82 -12.45
CA ILE A 976 -30.79 -13.14 -11.22
C ILE A 976 -31.56 -12.73 -9.94
N PRO A 977 -32.22 -11.55 -9.89
CA PRO A 977 -33.05 -11.17 -8.75
C PRO A 977 -34.35 -11.98 -8.54
N GLN A 978 -34.70 -12.92 -9.42
CA GLN A 978 -35.83 -13.83 -9.23
C GLN A 978 -35.52 -15.01 -8.29
N LYS A 979 -34.23 -15.28 -8.05
CA LYS A 979 -33.80 -16.28 -7.06
C LYS A 979 -33.94 -15.71 -5.63
N ILE A 980 -34.22 -16.56 -4.65
CA ILE A 980 -34.33 -16.17 -3.24
C ILE A 980 -33.04 -15.45 -2.81
N GLY A 981 -33.13 -14.18 -2.45
CA GLY A 981 -32.00 -13.33 -2.10
C GLY A 981 -32.12 -12.74 -0.70
N LEU A 982 -30.99 -12.43 -0.08
CA LEU A 982 -30.96 -11.80 1.25
C LEU A 982 -31.09 -10.28 1.09
N THR A 983 -31.96 -9.65 1.87
CA THR A 983 -32.15 -8.20 1.86
C THR A 983 -31.61 -7.56 3.12
N SER A 984 -30.90 -6.44 2.96
CA SER A 984 -30.48 -5.60 4.08
C SER A 984 -31.64 -5.07 4.92
N ALA A 985 -32.84 -4.94 4.36
CA ALA A 985 -34.03 -4.48 5.09
C ALA A 985 -34.60 -5.53 6.06
N GLY A 986 -34.22 -6.80 5.89
CA GLY A 986 -34.67 -7.92 6.74
C GLY A 986 -33.71 -8.26 7.89
N HIS A 987 -32.64 -7.48 8.07
CA HIS A 987 -31.60 -7.71 9.07
C HIS A 987 -31.41 -6.44 9.92
N ARG A 988 -31.16 -6.60 11.23
CA ARG A 988 -31.15 -5.47 12.18
C ARG A 988 -29.95 -4.56 11.99
N ASP A 989 -28.82 -5.12 11.57
CA ASP A 989 -27.62 -4.38 11.19
C ASP A 989 -26.79 -5.13 10.12
N GLU A 990 -25.76 -4.45 9.61
CA GLU A 990 -24.87 -5.00 8.59
C GLU A 990 -24.08 -6.23 9.08
N SER A 991 -23.86 -6.39 10.39
CA SER A 991 -23.17 -7.57 10.94
C SER A 991 -24.07 -8.80 10.88
N GLU A 992 -25.35 -8.66 11.22
CA GLU A 992 -26.34 -9.73 11.10
C GLU A 992 -26.55 -10.14 9.63
N LEU A 993 -26.56 -9.15 8.73
CA LEU A 993 -26.58 -9.43 7.29
C LEU A 993 -25.33 -10.22 6.86
N VAL A 994 -24.14 -9.84 7.32
CA VAL A 994 -22.88 -10.57 7.04
C VAL A 994 -22.95 -12.00 7.56
N ASP A 995 -23.39 -12.22 8.79
CA ASP A 995 -23.51 -13.56 9.38
C ASP A 995 -24.52 -14.43 8.61
N SER A 996 -25.65 -13.85 8.20
CA SER A 996 -26.64 -14.52 7.35
C SER A 996 -26.06 -14.89 5.98
N ILE A 997 -25.29 -14.00 5.34
CA ILE A 997 -24.63 -14.28 4.06
C ILE A 997 -23.62 -15.44 4.21
N VAL A 998 -22.79 -15.42 5.26
CA VAL A 998 -21.83 -16.52 5.54
C VAL A 998 -22.56 -17.84 5.77
N LYS A 999 -23.68 -17.83 6.50
CA LYS A 999 -24.49 -19.02 6.75
C LYS A 999 -25.11 -19.59 5.47
N GLU A 1000 -25.66 -18.72 4.62
CA GLU A 1000 -26.26 -19.14 3.35
C GLU A 1000 -25.21 -19.69 2.39
N VAL A 1001 -24.05 -19.04 2.29
CA VAL A 1001 -22.92 -19.53 1.47
C VAL A 1001 -22.44 -20.89 1.94
N LYS A 1002 -22.32 -21.15 3.26
CA LYS A 1002 -21.97 -22.47 3.78
C LYS A 1002 -22.98 -23.54 3.38
N LYS A 1003 -24.28 -23.22 3.47
CA LYS A 1003 -25.35 -24.14 3.09
C LYS A 1003 -25.25 -24.50 1.61
N VAL A 1004 -25.12 -23.50 0.74
CA VAL A 1004 -24.98 -23.70 -0.71
C VAL A 1004 -23.72 -24.49 -1.05
N LEU A 1005 -22.59 -24.22 -0.40
CA LEU A 1005 -21.35 -24.99 -0.59
C LEU A 1005 -21.51 -26.46 -0.22
N ILE A 1006 -22.22 -26.77 0.87
CA ILE A 1006 -22.53 -28.16 1.27
C ILE A 1006 -23.40 -28.85 0.21
N ASP A 1007 -24.41 -28.15 -0.31
CA ASP A 1007 -25.32 -28.70 -1.32
C ASP A 1007 -24.62 -28.92 -2.68
N VAL A 1008 -23.74 -28.00 -3.08
CA VAL A 1008 -22.89 -28.15 -4.29
C VAL A 1008 -21.95 -29.33 -4.13
N SER A 1009 -21.24 -29.46 -2.99
CA SER A 1009 -20.35 -30.60 -2.75
C SER A 1009 -21.09 -31.94 -2.69
N ARG A 1010 -22.36 -31.97 -2.29
CA ARG A 1010 -23.22 -33.17 -2.33
C ARG A 1010 -23.67 -33.52 -3.74
N LYS A 1011 -24.04 -32.52 -4.56
CA LYS A 1011 -24.35 -32.72 -5.99
C LYS A 1011 -23.13 -33.26 -6.75
N ASP A 1012 -21.94 -32.73 -6.49
CA ASP A 1012 -20.71 -33.19 -7.15
C ASP A 1012 -20.35 -34.64 -6.81
N ARG A 1013 -20.58 -35.08 -5.55
CA ARG A 1013 -20.42 -36.50 -5.13
C ARG A 1013 -21.47 -37.43 -5.74
N ASN A 1014 -22.70 -36.96 -5.94
CA ASN A 1014 -23.78 -37.76 -6.52
C ASN A 1014 -23.68 -37.84 -8.06
N ASN A 1015 -23.22 -36.78 -8.72
CA ASN A 1015 -22.96 -36.76 -10.18
C ASN A 1015 -21.79 -37.65 -10.60
N SER A 1016 -20.87 -37.96 -9.68
CA SER A 1016 -19.78 -38.92 -9.91
C SER A 1016 -20.19 -40.39 -9.70
N GLN A 1017 -21.42 -40.66 -9.24
CA GLN A 1017 -21.92 -42.04 -9.01
C GLN A 1017 -23.18 -42.45 -9.77
N ASN A 1018 -23.89 -41.60 -10.52
CA ASN A 1018 -25.10 -42.03 -11.24
C ASN A 1018 -25.25 -41.42 -12.64
N SER A 1019 -24.72 -42.13 -13.64
CA SER A 1019 -25.30 -42.16 -14.98
C SER A 1019 -26.37 -43.27 -15.05
N THR A 1020 -27.63 -42.96 -14.73
CA THR A 1020 -28.86 -43.49 -15.39
C THR A 1020 -30.15 -43.09 -14.65
N ASN A 1021 -30.99 -42.33 -15.35
CA ASN A 1021 -32.47 -42.32 -15.41
C ASN A 1021 -33.40 -41.95 -14.22
N ILE A 1022 -34.11 -40.82 -14.46
CA ILE A 1022 -35.59 -40.61 -14.49
C ILE A 1022 -36.28 -39.81 -13.35
N LYS A 1023 -36.84 -38.67 -13.81
CA LYS A 1023 -38.09 -37.93 -13.50
C LYS A 1023 -38.42 -37.51 -12.05
N GLY A 1024 -38.34 -36.19 -11.85
CA GLY A 1024 -39.46 -35.29 -11.52
C GLY A 1024 -40.34 -35.57 -10.29
N GLN A 1025 -40.25 -34.70 -9.28
CA GLN A 1025 -41.39 -34.24 -8.47
C GLN A 1025 -41.05 -32.95 -7.71
N SER A 1026 -42.06 -32.11 -7.51
CA SER A 1026 -42.03 -30.77 -6.93
C SER A 1026 -41.63 -30.75 -5.46
N PHE A 1027 -40.88 -29.71 -5.05
CA PHE A 1027 -40.61 -29.39 -3.64
C PHE A 1027 -41.54 -28.27 -3.18
N GLU A 1028 -42.70 -28.65 -2.66
CA GLU A 1028 -43.62 -27.74 -1.96
C GLU A 1028 -43.87 -28.00 -0.46
N PRO A 1029 -43.20 -28.94 0.25
CA PRO A 1029 -43.36 -29.01 1.71
C PRO A 1029 -42.07 -28.84 2.55
N LEU A 1030 -41.12 -27.97 2.16
CA LEU A 1030 -39.93 -27.67 3.00
C LEU A 1030 -39.96 -26.29 3.71
N MET A 1031 -40.91 -25.41 3.38
CA MET A 1031 -41.05 -24.10 4.03
C MET A 1031 -41.67 -24.17 5.44
N ALA A 1032 -42.35 -25.28 5.79
CA ALA A 1032 -43.03 -25.40 7.08
C ALA A 1032 -42.10 -25.78 8.25
N GLU A 1033 -40.85 -26.18 7.98
CA GLU A 1033 -39.92 -26.68 9.01
C GLU A 1033 -38.75 -25.73 9.32
N LEU A 1034 -38.53 -24.71 8.47
CA LEU A 1034 -37.51 -23.66 8.68
C LEU A 1034 -37.94 -22.56 9.67
N ASP A 1035 -39.24 -22.44 9.96
CA ASP A 1035 -39.78 -21.53 10.99
C ASP A 1035 -39.63 -22.05 12.44
N ARG A 1036 -38.90 -23.16 12.66
CA ARG A 1036 -38.80 -23.82 13.98
C ARG A 1036 -37.40 -23.94 14.58
N LEU A 1037 -36.41 -23.15 14.15
CA LEU A 1037 -35.11 -23.09 14.82
C LEU A 1037 -34.95 -21.81 15.68
N PRO A 1038 -34.57 -21.91 16.98
CA PRO A 1038 -34.66 -20.80 17.92
C PRO A 1038 -33.54 -19.76 17.74
N THR A 1039 -33.94 -18.49 17.68
CA THR A 1039 -33.06 -17.34 17.93
C THR A 1039 -32.54 -17.42 19.37
N ARG A 1040 -31.21 -17.37 19.58
CA ARG A 1040 -30.67 -17.31 20.95
C ARG A 1040 -31.13 -16.00 21.60
N ARG A 1041 -31.96 -16.09 22.64
CA ARG A 1041 -32.50 -14.94 23.40
C ARG A 1041 -31.35 -14.06 23.94
N PRO A 1042 -31.47 -12.72 23.93
CA PRO A 1042 -30.47 -11.85 24.53
C PRO A 1042 -30.39 -12.11 26.04
N GLN A 1043 -29.19 -12.18 26.60
CA GLN A 1043 -29.00 -12.38 28.04
C GLN A 1043 -28.86 -11.04 28.77
N VAL A 1044 -28.34 -10.02 28.08
CA VAL A 1044 -28.13 -8.67 28.59
C VAL A 1044 -28.70 -7.63 27.63
N PHE A 1045 -29.53 -6.72 28.14
CA PHE A 1045 -29.97 -5.51 27.44
C PHE A 1045 -29.12 -4.31 27.88
N VAL A 1046 -28.70 -3.44 26.95
CA VAL A 1046 -27.91 -2.23 27.25
C VAL A 1046 -28.68 -0.99 26.82
N ASN A 1047 -29.06 -0.18 27.81
CA ASN A 1047 -29.81 1.05 27.66
C ASN A 1047 -28.92 2.27 27.96
N PHE A 1048 -28.84 3.20 27.01
CA PHE A 1048 -27.93 4.34 27.07
C PHE A 1048 -28.32 5.44 26.08
N CYS A 1049 -27.79 6.66 26.26
CA CYS A 1049 -28.00 7.78 25.35
C CYS A 1049 -26.73 8.07 24.51
N ASN A 1050 -26.87 8.08 23.18
CA ASN A 1050 -25.74 8.13 22.22
C ASN A 1050 -24.96 9.45 22.19
N ASP A 1051 -25.57 10.57 22.59
CA ASP A 1051 -25.01 11.90 22.33
C ASP A 1051 -23.79 12.26 23.20
N GLU A 1052 -23.45 11.42 24.20
CA GLU A 1052 -22.34 11.67 25.14
C GLU A 1052 -21.41 10.48 25.36
N LEU A 1053 -21.92 9.26 25.19
CA LEU A 1053 -21.12 8.05 25.35
C LEU A 1053 -20.34 7.86 24.05
N GLY A 1054 -19.08 8.31 24.05
CA GLY A 1054 -18.19 8.16 22.91
C GLY A 1054 -18.28 6.75 22.33
N ASP A 1055 -18.33 6.67 21.00
CA ASP A 1055 -18.55 5.45 20.21
C ASP A 1055 -17.67 4.26 20.66
N ASN A 1056 -16.55 4.53 21.33
CA ASN A 1056 -15.60 3.56 21.86
C ASN A 1056 -16.05 2.88 23.17
N PHE A 1057 -16.69 3.56 24.14
CA PHE A 1057 -17.00 2.95 25.45
C PHE A 1057 -18.04 1.83 25.31
N ILE A 1058 -19.15 2.08 24.62
CA ILE A 1058 -20.21 1.09 24.40
C ILE A 1058 -19.73 -0.04 23.48
N LYS A 1059 -18.91 0.27 22.47
CA LYS A 1059 -18.28 -0.76 21.62
C LYS A 1059 -17.36 -1.67 22.45
N HIS A 1060 -16.52 -1.10 23.31
CA HIS A 1060 -15.65 -1.88 24.19
C HIS A 1060 -16.43 -2.69 25.24
N LEU A 1061 -17.47 -2.14 25.84
CA LEU A 1061 -18.32 -2.84 26.81
C LEU A 1061 -19.05 -4.02 26.17
N VAL A 1062 -19.69 -3.80 25.02
CA VAL A 1062 -20.39 -4.86 24.28
C VAL A 1062 -19.41 -5.93 23.80
N TRP A 1063 -18.22 -5.51 23.32
CA TRP A 1063 -17.16 -6.44 22.96
C TRP A 1063 -16.70 -7.29 24.15
N ALA A 1064 -16.41 -6.69 25.31
CA ALA A 1064 -15.92 -7.41 26.48
C ALA A 1064 -16.96 -8.38 27.07
N LEU A 1065 -18.24 -8.04 27.03
CA LEU A 1065 -19.34 -8.94 27.40
C LEU A 1065 -19.46 -10.12 26.41
N ARG A 1066 -19.35 -9.85 25.10
CA ARG A 1066 -19.37 -10.89 24.06
C ARG A 1066 -18.15 -11.82 24.12
N ASP A 1067 -16.97 -11.27 24.38
CA ASP A 1067 -15.72 -12.02 24.62
C ASP A 1067 -15.86 -12.97 25.83
N SER A 1068 -16.64 -12.54 26.83
CA SER A 1068 -17.02 -13.38 27.98
C SER A 1068 -18.14 -14.40 27.68
N GLY A 1069 -18.56 -14.53 26.42
CA GLY A 1069 -19.58 -15.48 25.96
C GLY A 1069 -21.03 -15.07 26.25
N ILE A 1070 -21.29 -13.80 26.55
CA ILE A 1070 -22.62 -13.29 26.92
C ILE A 1070 -23.31 -12.69 25.69
N ASN A 1071 -24.58 -13.07 25.45
CA ASN A 1071 -25.38 -12.50 24.37
C ASN A 1071 -25.94 -11.12 24.76
N VAL A 1072 -25.57 -10.07 24.04
CA VAL A 1072 -25.88 -8.66 24.37
C VAL A 1072 -26.70 -7.99 23.27
N PHE A 1073 -27.83 -7.42 23.66
CA PHE A 1073 -28.64 -6.51 22.84
C PHE A 1073 -28.45 -5.07 23.33
N LYS A 1074 -28.26 -4.12 22.41
CA LYS A 1074 -28.09 -2.69 22.75
C LYS A 1074 -29.11 -1.85 22.00
N ASP A 1075 -29.56 -0.77 22.60
CA ASP A 1075 -30.33 0.25 21.89
C ASP A 1075 -29.45 0.92 20.81
N SER A 1076 -29.97 1.16 19.61
CA SER A 1076 -29.21 1.80 18.52
C SER A 1076 -30.07 2.82 17.77
N PHE A 1077 -29.58 4.05 17.73
CA PHE A 1077 -30.29 5.29 17.36
C PHE A 1077 -30.75 5.44 15.89
N LYS A 1078 -30.80 4.37 15.08
CA LYS A 1078 -31.09 4.47 13.63
C LYS A 1078 -32.45 3.91 13.20
N LEU A 1079 -33.48 4.10 14.02
CA LEU A 1079 -34.81 3.58 13.71
C LEU A 1079 -35.90 4.65 13.94
N ILE A 1080 -36.45 5.14 12.81
CA ILE A 1080 -37.66 5.96 12.72
C ILE A 1080 -38.75 5.08 12.12
N GLY A 1081 -39.71 4.66 12.93
CA GLY A 1081 -40.89 3.87 12.52
C GLY A 1081 -41.73 3.45 13.74
N SER A 1082 -43.05 3.55 13.63
CA SER A 1082 -44.02 3.29 14.72
C SER A 1082 -44.23 1.80 15.06
N GLY A 1083 -43.68 0.87 14.28
CA GLY A 1083 -43.82 -0.58 14.50
C GLY A 1083 -42.82 -1.23 15.46
N GLN A 1084 -41.76 -0.53 15.89
CA GLN A 1084 -40.61 -1.14 16.58
C GLN A 1084 -40.57 -0.91 18.11
N LYS A 1085 -41.56 -0.20 18.67
CA LYS A 1085 -41.70 -0.06 20.13
C LYS A 1085 -41.90 -1.41 20.83
N GLN A 1086 -42.54 -2.37 20.15
CA GLN A 1086 -42.74 -3.73 20.65
C GLN A 1086 -41.46 -4.58 20.63
N GLU A 1087 -40.57 -4.40 19.65
CA GLU A 1087 -39.34 -5.21 19.56
C GLU A 1087 -38.33 -4.88 20.66
N VAL A 1088 -38.19 -3.60 21.03
CA VAL A 1088 -37.30 -3.18 22.12
C VAL A 1088 -37.84 -3.65 23.46
N PHE A 1089 -39.14 -3.48 23.74
CA PHE A 1089 -39.74 -3.98 24.97
C PHE A 1089 -39.74 -5.50 25.07
N MET A 1090 -39.99 -6.21 23.97
CA MET A 1090 -39.78 -7.67 23.93
C MET A 1090 -38.32 -8.05 24.17
N SER A 1091 -37.35 -7.26 23.73
CA SER A 1091 -35.93 -7.53 23.99
C SER A 1091 -35.54 -7.31 25.45
N ILE A 1092 -36.16 -6.33 26.12
CA ILE A 1092 -36.03 -6.14 27.58
C ILE A 1092 -36.67 -7.32 28.32
N GLU A 1093 -37.88 -7.72 27.95
CA GLU A 1093 -38.62 -8.85 28.55
C GLU A 1093 -37.90 -10.20 28.37
N ASN A 1094 -37.20 -10.38 27.25
CA ASN A 1094 -36.45 -11.59 26.95
C ASN A 1094 -35.05 -11.61 27.57
N SER A 1095 -34.59 -10.51 28.19
CA SER A 1095 -33.27 -10.39 28.82
C SER A 1095 -33.31 -10.80 30.29
N ASN A 1096 -32.22 -11.39 30.79
CA ASN A 1096 -32.07 -11.72 32.21
C ASN A 1096 -31.53 -10.53 33.02
N ILE A 1097 -30.70 -9.70 32.38
CA ILE A 1097 -30.02 -8.55 32.97
C ILE A 1097 -30.22 -7.34 32.06
N ALA A 1098 -30.42 -6.15 32.62
CA ALA A 1098 -30.36 -4.89 31.89
C ALA A 1098 -29.35 -3.93 32.51
N LEU A 1099 -28.51 -3.32 31.68
CA LEU A 1099 -27.57 -2.26 32.06
C LEU A 1099 -28.22 -0.91 31.75
N ALA A 1100 -28.49 -0.11 32.78
CA ALA A 1100 -28.96 1.27 32.63
C ALA A 1100 -27.76 2.22 32.81
N ILE A 1101 -27.25 2.76 31.69
CA ILE A 1101 -26.06 3.63 31.68
C ILE A 1101 -26.51 5.09 31.74
N PHE A 1102 -26.52 5.65 32.95
CA PHE A 1102 -26.85 7.05 33.19
C PHE A 1102 -25.66 7.93 32.80
N SER A 1103 -25.88 8.81 31.82
CA SER A 1103 -25.01 9.94 31.45
C SER A 1103 -25.74 11.27 31.71
N LYS A 1104 -25.06 12.41 31.54
CA LYS A 1104 -25.63 13.74 31.84
C LYS A 1104 -26.91 14.02 31.05
N ARG A 1105 -26.95 13.67 29.76
CA ARG A 1105 -28.10 13.87 28.85
C ARG A 1105 -29.03 12.68 28.71
N TYR A 1106 -28.84 11.62 29.50
CA TYR A 1106 -29.70 10.45 29.47
C TYR A 1106 -31.19 10.80 29.67
N SER A 1107 -31.49 11.79 30.52
CA SER A 1107 -32.84 12.27 30.80
C SER A 1107 -33.47 13.13 29.68
N GLU A 1108 -32.74 13.50 28.63
CA GLU A 1108 -33.29 14.16 27.44
C GLU A 1108 -33.99 13.18 26.48
N SER A 1109 -33.63 11.90 26.55
CA SER A 1109 -34.19 10.86 25.69
C SER A 1109 -35.43 10.24 26.32
N TYR A 1110 -36.61 10.69 25.89
CA TYR A 1110 -37.89 10.07 26.29
C TYR A 1110 -37.96 8.56 25.96
N ARG A 1111 -37.18 8.10 24.96
CA ARG A 1111 -37.05 6.67 24.63
C ARG A 1111 -36.31 5.92 25.74
N CYS A 1112 -35.14 6.42 26.16
CA CYS A 1112 -34.39 5.82 27.27
C CYS A 1112 -35.21 5.83 28.56
N LEU A 1113 -35.96 6.91 28.83
CA LEU A 1113 -36.86 7.00 29.99
C LEU A 1113 -38.03 6.00 29.93
N ASN A 1114 -38.64 5.79 28.76
CA ASN A 1114 -39.70 4.79 28.59
C ASN A 1114 -39.18 3.35 28.75
N GLU A 1115 -37.99 3.05 28.25
CA GLU A 1115 -37.33 1.77 28.47
C GLU A 1115 -36.98 1.58 29.96
N LEU A 1116 -36.56 2.64 30.65
CA LEU A 1116 -36.28 2.60 32.09
C LEU A 1116 -37.53 2.25 32.91
N VAL A 1117 -38.70 2.81 32.56
CA VAL A 1117 -39.98 2.45 33.17
C VAL A 1117 -40.27 0.96 32.97
N LYS A 1118 -40.07 0.44 31.76
CA LYS A 1118 -40.29 -0.98 31.46
C LYS A 1118 -39.32 -1.89 32.21
N MET A 1119 -38.05 -1.49 32.32
CA MET A 1119 -37.06 -2.19 33.13
C MET A 1119 -37.42 -2.19 34.61
N GLU A 1120 -37.94 -1.08 35.14
CA GLU A 1120 -38.40 -0.98 36.53
C GLU A 1120 -39.59 -1.91 36.82
N GLU A 1121 -40.58 -1.95 35.92
CA GLU A 1121 -41.74 -2.84 35.99
C GLU A 1121 -41.29 -4.31 36.11
N LEU A 1122 -40.47 -4.77 35.17
CA LEU A 1122 -39.96 -6.14 35.15
C LEU A 1122 -39.03 -6.46 36.32
N ALA A 1123 -38.30 -5.47 36.83
CA ALA A 1123 -37.46 -5.63 38.02
C ALA A 1123 -38.29 -5.79 39.29
N LYS A 1124 -39.43 -5.07 39.43
CA LYS A 1124 -40.36 -5.24 40.55
C LYS A 1124 -41.05 -6.60 40.52
N GLU A 1125 -41.31 -7.13 39.33
CA GLU A 1125 -41.84 -8.49 39.13
C GLU A 1125 -40.80 -9.60 39.31
N GLY A 1126 -39.52 -9.25 39.53
CA GLY A 1126 -38.42 -10.21 39.68
C GLY A 1126 -38.00 -10.90 38.38
N LYS A 1127 -38.48 -10.43 37.21
CA LYS A 1127 -38.20 -11.00 35.89
C LYS A 1127 -36.90 -10.48 35.26
N LEU A 1128 -36.44 -9.30 35.67
CA LEU A 1128 -35.25 -8.64 35.12
C LEU A 1128 -34.34 -8.11 36.23
N VAL A 1129 -33.03 -8.31 36.10
CA VAL A 1129 -32.04 -7.70 37.01
C VAL A 1129 -31.45 -6.44 36.38
N VAL A 1130 -31.76 -5.28 36.95
CA VAL A 1130 -31.21 -3.99 36.46
C VAL A 1130 -29.92 -3.64 37.23
N ILE A 1131 -28.86 -3.32 36.49
CA ILE A 1131 -27.57 -2.84 37.02
C ILE A 1131 -27.41 -1.37 36.60
N PRO A 1132 -27.45 -0.41 37.55
CA PRO A 1132 -27.20 0.99 37.24
C PRO A 1132 -25.70 1.23 37.06
N VAL A 1133 -25.34 1.87 35.95
CA VAL A 1133 -23.98 2.34 35.63
C VAL A 1133 -24.00 3.86 35.55
N PHE A 1134 -23.20 4.53 36.37
CA PHE A 1134 -23.14 5.99 36.45
C PHE A 1134 -21.89 6.48 35.70
N TYR A 1135 -22.10 6.97 34.48
CA TYR A 1135 -21.05 7.45 33.58
C TYR A 1135 -20.99 8.98 33.64
N SER A 1136 -19.99 9.51 34.35
CA SER A 1136 -19.79 10.96 34.52
C SER A 1136 -20.98 11.71 35.12
N VAL A 1137 -21.77 11.02 35.96
CA VAL A 1137 -22.87 11.59 36.77
C VAL A 1137 -22.84 10.97 38.17
N LYS A 1138 -23.27 11.71 39.20
CA LYS A 1138 -23.34 11.19 40.58
C LYS A 1138 -24.67 10.49 40.83
N THR A 1139 -24.65 9.41 41.60
CA THR A 1139 -25.87 8.67 41.98
C THR A 1139 -26.92 9.55 42.66
N ASN A 1140 -26.50 10.50 43.50
CA ASN A 1140 -27.41 11.43 44.18
C ASN A 1140 -28.05 12.45 43.23
N GLU A 1141 -27.34 12.88 42.17
CA GLU A 1141 -27.87 13.81 41.16
C GLU A 1141 -29.00 13.16 40.36
N VAL A 1142 -28.83 11.90 39.95
CA VAL A 1142 -29.87 11.13 39.26
C VAL A 1142 -31.09 10.89 40.15
N ARG A 1143 -30.89 10.58 41.45
CA ARG A 1143 -31.99 10.32 42.39
C ARG A 1143 -32.76 11.57 42.82
N ARG A 1144 -32.07 12.69 43.06
CA ARG A 1144 -32.70 13.95 43.47
C ARG A 1144 -33.19 14.76 42.27
N LEU A 1145 -32.81 14.37 41.05
CA LEU A 1145 -33.04 15.13 39.82
C LEU A 1145 -32.42 16.53 39.93
N GLU A 1146 -31.17 16.57 40.39
CA GLU A 1146 -30.35 17.77 40.62
C GLU A 1146 -29.12 17.75 39.69
N GLY A 1147 -28.37 18.85 39.65
CA GLY A 1147 -27.20 18.98 38.76
C GLY A 1147 -27.57 19.02 37.27
N GLU A 1148 -26.61 18.76 36.38
CA GLU A 1148 -26.82 18.78 34.93
C GLU A 1148 -27.88 17.77 34.48
N PHE A 1149 -27.89 16.57 35.07
CA PHE A 1149 -28.91 15.54 34.81
C PHE A 1149 -30.34 16.05 35.12
N GLY A 1150 -30.50 16.77 36.23
CA GLY A 1150 -31.76 17.38 36.65
C GLY A 1150 -32.22 18.51 35.74
N ILE A 1151 -31.30 19.33 35.23
CA ILE A 1151 -31.59 20.38 34.24
C ILE A 1151 -32.15 19.75 32.96
N HIS A 1152 -31.50 18.71 32.45
CA HIS A 1152 -31.96 17.99 31.26
C HIS A 1152 -33.32 17.33 31.48
N PHE A 1153 -33.58 16.76 32.66
CA PHE A 1153 -34.90 16.20 32.98
C PHE A 1153 -35.99 17.27 33.09
N ARG A 1154 -35.68 18.46 33.62
CA ARG A 1154 -36.62 19.59 33.68
C ARG A 1154 -37.04 20.05 32.29
N ASN A 1155 -36.08 20.16 31.37
CA ASN A 1155 -36.36 20.49 29.98
C ASN A 1155 -37.27 19.43 29.31
N THR A 1156 -37.05 18.15 29.60
CA THR A 1156 -37.93 17.07 29.14
C THR A 1156 -39.33 17.17 29.75
N LYS A 1157 -39.44 17.51 31.04
CA LYS A 1157 -40.73 17.73 31.72
C LYS A 1157 -41.53 18.88 31.10
N GLU A 1158 -40.86 19.97 30.74
CA GLU A 1158 -41.48 21.08 30.02
C GLU A 1158 -41.93 20.67 28.60
N ARG A 1159 -41.10 19.91 27.89
CA ARG A 1159 -41.42 19.41 26.54
C ARG A 1159 -42.62 18.45 26.52
N PHE A 1160 -42.82 17.68 27.58
CA PHE A 1160 -43.93 16.72 27.72
C PHE A 1160 -44.98 17.16 28.75
N ALA A 1161 -45.13 18.48 28.97
CA ALA A 1161 -46.09 19.03 29.92
C ALA A 1161 -47.56 18.61 29.66
N MET A 1162 -47.89 18.26 28.42
CA MET A 1162 -49.22 17.77 28.01
C MET A 1162 -49.46 16.28 28.33
N GLU A 1163 -48.46 15.55 28.83
CA GLU A 1163 -48.53 14.13 29.18
C GLU A 1163 -48.09 13.87 30.64
N PRO A 1164 -48.79 14.45 31.64
CA PRO A 1164 -48.32 14.47 33.04
C PRO A 1164 -48.17 13.06 33.64
N MET A 1165 -49.01 12.11 33.26
CA MET A 1165 -48.91 10.72 33.72
C MET A 1165 -47.63 10.01 33.23
N MET A 1166 -47.17 10.33 32.01
CA MET A 1166 -45.94 9.75 31.47
C MET A 1166 -44.73 10.33 32.17
N VAL A 1167 -44.70 11.66 32.37
CA VAL A 1167 -43.64 12.35 33.11
C VAL A 1167 -43.55 11.87 34.56
N GLU A 1168 -44.69 11.65 35.22
CA GLU A 1168 -44.74 11.10 36.59
C GLU A 1168 -44.16 9.67 36.64
N SER A 1169 -44.43 8.84 35.63
CA SER A 1169 -43.86 7.49 35.54
C SER A 1169 -42.33 7.49 35.38
N TRP A 1170 -41.78 8.43 34.62
CA TRP A 1170 -40.33 8.63 34.48
C TRP A 1170 -39.70 9.11 35.79
N GLU A 1171 -40.32 10.11 36.42
CA GLU A 1171 -39.86 10.67 37.69
C GLU A 1171 -39.84 9.59 38.80
N LYS A 1172 -40.87 8.74 38.84
CA LYS A 1172 -40.95 7.59 39.75
C LYS A 1172 -39.87 6.55 39.47
N SER A 1173 -39.59 6.24 38.21
CA SER A 1173 -38.55 5.26 37.82
C SER A 1173 -37.14 5.72 38.15
N LEU A 1174 -36.84 7.01 37.95
CA LEU A 1174 -35.54 7.61 38.29
C LEU A 1174 -35.32 7.69 39.81
N LYS A 1175 -36.37 7.97 40.57
CA LYS A 1175 -36.36 8.01 42.05
C LYS A 1175 -36.44 6.63 42.71
N SER A 1176 -36.63 5.57 41.92
CA SER A 1176 -36.88 4.22 42.42
C SER A 1176 -35.67 3.55 43.07
N SER A 1177 -35.86 3.03 44.27
CA SER A 1177 -34.85 2.21 44.95
C SER A 1177 -34.58 0.87 44.25
N THR A 1178 -35.45 0.41 43.36
CA THR A 1178 -35.26 -0.85 42.61
C THR A 1178 -34.21 -0.71 41.51
N VAL A 1179 -34.17 0.43 40.82
CA VAL A 1179 -33.31 0.67 39.66
C VAL A 1179 -32.11 1.54 40.01
N THR A 1180 -32.31 2.62 40.76
CA THR A 1180 -31.23 3.54 41.14
C THR A 1180 -30.74 3.32 42.58
N GLY A 1181 -31.41 2.48 43.37
CA GLY A 1181 -31.14 2.22 44.80
C GLY A 1181 -30.00 1.24 45.12
N ARG A 1182 -29.65 0.35 44.19
CA ARG A 1182 -28.51 -0.59 44.34
C ARG A 1182 -27.17 0.16 44.27
N ILE A 1183 -26.11 -0.39 44.89
CA ILE A 1183 -24.74 0.14 44.73
C ILE A 1183 -24.38 0.00 43.24
N GLY A 1184 -24.45 1.11 42.50
CA GLY A 1184 -24.16 1.12 41.07
C GLY A 1184 -22.67 1.22 40.79
N LEU A 1185 -22.28 0.81 39.58
CA LEU A 1185 -20.90 0.90 39.11
C LEU A 1185 -20.69 2.31 38.55
N SER A 1186 -19.75 3.08 39.10
CA SER A 1186 -19.51 4.46 38.66
C SER A 1186 -18.10 4.63 38.10
N LEU A 1187 -17.98 5.51 37.09
CA LEU A 1187 -16.68 5.86 36.54
C LEU A 1187 -15.76 6.48 37.61
N GLU A 1188 -16.33 7.29 38.52
CA GLU A 1188 -15.60 7.89 39.64
C GLU A 1188 -14.99 6.83 40.58
N ALA A 1189 -15.71 5.74 40.89
CA ALA A 1189 -15.22 4.69 41.78
C ALA A 1189 -14.17 3.78 41.12
N HIS A 1190 -14.15 3.70 39.78
CA HIS A 1190 -13.26 2.81 39.03
C HIS A 1190 -12.10 3.52 38.32
N MET A 1191 -11.93 4.83 38.53
CA MET A 1191 -10.86 5.71 38.01
C MET A 1191 -10.75 5.85 36.48
N ASN A 1192 -11.10 4.83 35.68
CA ASN A 1192 -11.08 4.88 34.22
C ASN A 1192 -12.09 3.90 33.60
N GLU A 1193 -12.36 4.07 32.29
CA GLU A 1193 -13.34 3.29 31.53
C GLU A 1193 -12.99 1.79 31.45
N PHE A 1194 -11.72 1.42 31.36
CA PHE A 1194 -11.31 0.01 31.28
C PHE A 1194 -11.61 -0.75 32.58
N ALA A 1195 -11.31 -0.14 33.72
CA ALA A 1195 -11.63 -0.68 35.03
C ALA A 1195 -13.15 -0.76 35.26
N LEU A 1196 -13.90 0.24 34.78
CA LEU A 1196 -15.37 0.23 34.82
C LEU A 1196 -15.95 -0.90 33.96
N VAL A 1197 -15.47 -1.10 32.72
CA VAL A 1197 -15.87 -2.22 31.86
C VAL A 1197 -15.55 -3.56 32.51
N GLY A 1198 -14.34 -3.71 33.08
CA GLY A 1198 -13.95 -4.92 33.82
C GLY A 1198 -14.87 -5.21 35.02
N ALA A 1199 -15.29 -4.18 35.74
CA ALA A 1199 -16.23 -4.30 36.85
C ALA A 1199 -17.64 -4.71 36.37
N ILE A 1200 -18.12 -4.12 35.27
CA ILE A 1200 -19.43 -4.46 34.68
C ILE A 1200 -19.44 -5.92 34.21
N VAL A 1201 -18.43 -6.37 33.46
CA VAL A 1201 -18.33 -7.75 32.97
C VAL A 1201 -18.29 -8.74 34.14
N LYS A 1202 -17.55 -8.41 35.21
CA LYS A 1202 -17.48 -9.24 36.41
C LYS A 1202 -18.84 -9.36 37.10
N GLU A 1203 -19.58 -8.26 37.21
CA GLU A 1203 -20.89 -8.22 37.87
C GLU A 1203 -21.98 -8.92 37.04
N VAL A 1204 -22.00 -8.71 35.72
CA VAL A 1204 -22.92 -9.42 34.82
C VAL A 1204 -22.66 -10.94 34.84
N THR A 1205 -21.39 -11.34 34.80
CA THR A 1205 -20.99 -12.76 34.87
C THR A 1205 -21.38 -13.40 36.21
N ARG A 1206 -21.38 -12.64 37.31
CA ARG A 1206 -21.82 -13.10 38.64
C ARG A 1206 -23.32 -13.38 38.69
N LEU A 1207 -24.12 -12.67 37.90
CA LEU A 1207 -25.58 -12.66 37.99
C LEU A 1207 -26.29 -13.63 37.01
N LEU A 1208 -25.58 -14.21 36.02
CA LEU A 1208 -26.17 -15.19 35.08
C LEU A 1208 -26.15 -16.64 35.66
N PRO A 1209 -27.27 -17.39 35.68
CA PRO A 1209 -27.30 -18.75 36.23
C PRO A 1209 -26.80 -19.81 35.22
N ASN A 1210 -25.85 -20.65 35.64
CA ASN A 1210 -25.40 -21.93 35.05
C ASN A 1210 -25.04 -21.96 33.54
N SER A 1211 -23.94 -21.28 33.18
CA SER A 1211 -22.98 -21.84 32.20
C SER A 1211 -22.29 -23.06 32.84
N PRO A 1212 -21.80 -24.08 32.08
CA PRO A 1212 -21.42 -25.38 32.61
C PRO A 1212 -20.52 -25.26 33.84
N ARG A 1213 -20.93 -25.90 34.94
CA ARG A 1213 -20.15 -26.00 36.17
C ARG A 1213 -18.71 -26.38 35.81
N ARG A 1214 -17.80 -25.40 35.94
CA ARG A 1214 -16.39 -25.68 36.20
C ARG A 1214 -16.36 -26.76 37.28
N ARG A 1215 -15.75 -27.91 36.95
CA ARG A 1215 -15.34 -28.90 37.95
C ARG A 1215 -14.74 -28.13 39.13
N ARG A 1216 -15.23 -28.43 40.34
CA ARG A 1216 -14.68 -27.98 41.63
C ARG A 1216 -13.17 -27.81 41.50
N ARG A 1217 -12.64 -26.61 41.80
CA ARG A 1217 -11.22 -26.45 42.13
C ARG A 1217 -10.92 -27.52 43.19
N ARG A 1218 -10.13 -28.52 42.83
CA ARG A 1218 -9.46 -29.38 43.81
C ARG A 1218 -8.75 -28.40 44.76
N LYS A 1219 -8.98 -28.51 46.08
CA LYS A 1219 -7.99 -28.01 47.04
C LYS A 1219 -6.66 -28.61 46.59
N LEU A 1220 -5.70 -27.75 46.24
CA LEU A 1220 -4.37 -28.23 45.85
C LEU A 1220 -3.84 -29.02 47.03
N GLY A 1221 -3.54 -30.30 46.81
CA GLY A 1221 -2.89 -31.09 47.85
C GLY A 1221 -1.57 -30.42 48.21
N ILE A 1222 -1.13 -30.55 49.46
CA ILE A 1222 0.15 -30.00 49.93
C ILE A 1222 1.31 -30.31 48.97
N GLY A 1223 1.31 -31.49 48.33
CA GLY A 1223 2.28 -31.86 47.31
C GLY A 1223 2.22 -31.03 46.02
N GLU A 1224 1.04 -30.61 45.57
CA GLU A 1224 0.88 -29.81 44.34
C GLU A 1224 1.21 -28.32 44.58
N VAL A 1225 1.01 -27.82 45.81
CA VAL A 1225 1.51 -26.50 46.24
C VAL A 1225 3.03 -26.51 46.36
N PHE A 1226 3.60 -27.56 46.96
CA PHE A 1226 5.04 -27.73 47.08
C PHE A 1226 5.70 -27.82 45.71
N LEU A 1227 5.15 -28.63 44.79
CA LEU A 1227 5.73 -28.81 43.47
C LEU A 1227 5.73 -27.51 42.66
N ARG A 1228 4.65 -26.71 42.71
CA ARG A 1228 4.59 -25.41 42.04
C ARG A 1228 5.50 -24.36 42.66
N ALA A 1229 5.62 -24.34 44.00
CA ALA A 1229 6.57 -23.47 44.68
C ALA A 1229 8.02 -23.85 44.37
N LEU A 1230 8.31 -25.15 44.26
CA LEU A 1230 9.60 -25.67 43.82
C LEU A 1230 9.88 -25.31 42.35
N THR A 1231 8.90 -25.43 41.45
CA THR A 1231 9.05 -25.02 40.05
C THR A 1231 9.33 -23.53 39.95
N ALA A 1232 8.62 -22.69 40.71
CA ALA A 1232 8.87 -21.25 40.76
C ALA A 1232 10.26 -20.91 41.32
N THR A 1233 10.73 -21.66 42.33
CA THR A 1233 12.07 -21.51 42.90
C THR A 1233 13.15 -21.92 41.90
N CYS A 1234 12.94 -23.01 41.14
CA CYS A 1234 13.85 -23.45 40.07
C CYS A 1234 13.87 -22.45 38.90
N ILE A 1235 12.72 -21.90 38.52
CA ILE A 1235 12.65 -20.82 37.52
C ILE A 1235 13.42 -19.59 38.03
N PHE A 1236 13.21 -19.19 39.29
CA PHE A 1236 13.91 -18.05 39.88
C PHE A 1236 15.44 -18.28 39.94
N ALA A 1237 15.88 -19.51 40.26
CA ALA A 1237 17.28 -19.90 40.22
C ALA A 1237 17.83 -19.88 38.79
N VAL A 1238 17.13 -20.42 37.79
CA VAL A 1238 17.61 -20.48 36.41
C VAL A 1238 17.72 -19.09 35.77
N PHE A 1239 16.83 -18.15 36.11
CA PHE A 1239 16.80 -16.83 35.46
C PHE A 1239 17.57 -15.72 36.19
N ILE A 1240 17.85 -15.84 37.49
CA ILE A 1240 18.56 -14.79 38.25
C ILE A 1240 19.97 -15.20 38.67
N TYR A 1241 20.28 -16.50 38.77
CA TYR A 1241 21.64 -16.99 39.04
C TYR A 1241 22.74 -16.53 38.05
N PRO A 1242 22.44 -16.15 36.78
CA PRO A 1242 23.49 -15.62 35.90
C PRO A 1242 23.85 -14.15 36.12
N MET A 1243 23.16 -13.39 36.99
CA MET A 1243 23.48 -11.96 37.17
C MET A 1243 24.62 -11.77 38.21
N PRO A 1244 25.72 -11.09 37.85
CA PRO A 1244 26.80 -10.81 38.80
C PRO A 1244 26.38 -9.66 39.71
N MET A 1245 25.99 -9.97 40.94
CA MET A 1245 25.80 -8.99 42.01
C MET A 1245 27.03 -9.00 42.92
N PRO A 1246 27.77 -7.89 43.07
CA PRO A 1246 28.83 -7.81 44.07
C PRO A 1246 28.20 -7.63 45.47
N ASP A 1247 28.78 -8.32 46.47
CA ASP A 1247 28.51 -8.19 47.91
C ASP A 1247 27.21 -8.75 48.52
N VAL A 1248 26.87 -10.02 48.26
CA VAL A 1248 25.97 -10.77 49.16
C VAL A 1248 26.43 -12.21 49.39
N ASN A 1249 26.64 -12.59 50.66
CA ASN A 1249 27.09 -13.92 51.11
C ASN A 1249 26.22 -15.08 50.56
N PHE A 1250 26.78 -15.81 49.58
CA PHE A 1250 26.14 -16.85 48.77
C PHE A 1250 25.44 -17.97 49.59
N LEU A 1251 25.99 -18.30 50.77
CA LEU A 1251 25.45 -19.35 51.64
C LEU A 1251 24.12 -18.98 52.33
N LYS A 1252 23.77 -17.69 52.46
CA LYS A 1252 22.48 -17.28 53.05
C LYS A 1252 21.32 -17.40 52.06
N ILE A 1253 21.55 -17.15 50.77
CA ILE A 1253 20.52 -17.22 49.72
C ILE A 1253 20.14 -18.67 49.43
N GLY A 1254 21.12 -19.59 49.40
CA GLY A 1254 20.86 -21.02 49.22
C GLY A 1254 19.97 -21.61 50.31
N LYS A 1255 20.19 -21.22 51.58
CA LYS A 1255 19.32 -21.65 52.70
C LYS A 1255 17.91 -21.05 52.63
N LEU A 1256 17.76 -19.83 52.11
CA LEU A 1256 16.45 -19.18 51.94
C LEU A 1256 15.63 -19.84 50.83
N LEU A 1257 16.26 -20.20 49.71
CA LEU A 1257 15.62 -20.83 48.56
C LEU A 1257 15.17 -22.27 48.84
N LEU A 1258 15.95 -23.05 49.61
CA LEU A 1258 15.55 -24.38 50.08
C LEU A 1258 14.38 -24.33 51.07
N GLY A 1259 14.28 -23.29 51.89
CA GLY A 1259 13.20 -23.11 52.87
C GLY A 1259 11.90 -22.56 52.29
N PHE A 1260 11.94 -21.91 51.13
CA PHE A 1260 10.80 -21.18 50.56
C PHE A 1260 9.60 -22.08 50.19
N PRO A 1261 9.77 -23.24 49.52
CA PRO A 1261 8.64 -24.13 49.24
C PRO A 1261 8.00 -24.67 50.53
N PHE A 1262 8.82 -24.93 51.56
CA PHE A 1262 8.34 -25.36 52.88
C PHE A 1262 7.56 -24.26 53.60
N LEU A 1263 8.04 -23.01 53.57
CA LEU A 1263 7.37 -21.86 54.17
C LEU A 1263 6.01 -21.60 53.50
N VAL A 1264 5.93 -21.71 52.17
CA VAL A 1264 4.68 -21.56 51.40
C VAL A 1264 3.68 -22.66 51.75
N VAL A 1265 4.14 -23.90 51.96
CA VAL A 1265 3.28 -25.00 52.41
C VAL A 1265 2.79 -24.78 53.85
N VAL A 1266 3.65 -24.31 54.76
CA VAL A 1266 3.27 -24.01 56.15
C VAL A 1266 2.26 -22.85 56.20
N LEU A 1267 2.49 -21.77 55.47
CA LEU A 1267 1.56 -20.64 55.35
C LEU A 1267 0.23 -21.07 54.72
N HIS A 1268 0.25 -21.93 53.69
CA HIS A 1268 -0.97 -22.48 53.09
C HIS A 1268 -1.78 -23.33 54.07
N LYS A 1269 -1.10 -24.04 54.98
CA LYS A 1269 -1.72 -24.87 56.02
C LYS A 1269 -2.25 -24.06 57.21
N ILE A 1270 -1.71 -22.86 57.43
CA ILE A 1270 -2.19 -21.90 58.45
C ILE A 1270 -3.38 -21.07 57.91
N LEU A 1271 -3.39 -20.77 56.61
CA LEU A 1271 -4.41 -19.95 55.93
C LEU A 1271 -5.62 -20.74 55.39
N CYS A 1272 -5.56 -22.08 55.40
CA CYS A 1272 -6.68 -22.99 55.04
C CYS A 1272 -7.26 -23.65 56.28
#